data_AF-A0A9P8L8J4-F1
#
_entry.id   AF-A0A9P8L8J4-F1
#
_cell.length_a   1.000
_cell.length_b   1.000
_cell.length_c   1.000
_cell.angle_alpha   90.00
_cell.angle_beta   90.00
_cell.angle_gamma   90.00
#
_symmetry.space_group_name_H-M   'P 1'
#
loop_
_entity.id
_entity.type
_entity.pdbx_description
1 polymer ?
#
loop_
_entity_poly.entity_id
_entity_poly.type
_entity_poly.pdbx_seq_one_letter_code
_entity_poly.pdbx_strand_id
1 'polypeptide(L)'
;MFANVLKRPALGQTATLGALYDARRDAFIPLSLLKGPPLEAVVMKTEIHTSDVKVSRDDTYEEKFSKMGLNAALGASFLAGLVSVDGSGRYLTDTRDSNLVIQAALHYNVTTVHEKLNFACDALRDLLALDNVDGSVATHVVAEISWGTQSIVTAKHRMLEGEDRTEIGDSLVAEFEKLRPTNASSDGKSLNKKGEERAFENSFEVTIYGDVLADDGLLLADFDSAYKFISNVPKYIMGANGGKGKPLTYTLLPIGLLSFFLPIEVQAGTAVTELSVQCLEKFVRLFDEFRSTQRTLNDYFTYISSRQFCVPPDHIRAVADWLNSARTAGKAIRSEYANVLQETRAGSADAGKLCHLLEEFQSGKSAPEGVTALTKKYAEKLEFVDILMEKGARYIGYNGLSLDDELQKNQFGDVYTFHFSEQARREGDVWTDNVHLLLDLLQDGGGSKLVLVVDCDVKGDMLERPYISHWRNCRIVTDDVLIEQRFLADKCVIRYSDDYMDRASIPKPVMRRAVRMPCPGPECSRGIRCDWICFRCHALVEYGHVDRFLYCNCGRCLYTEYDFRCNDPKHGRDFKDYDQQQLFQELDKLDPFDEINILILGETGVGKSTFINAFINYLTYESLDEAMAADFLEYLIPCSFATQLTAANGELVERDIKIGSSEYEHDGSGGNSATQKTMVYPVTIGTTIVRLFDTPGIGDTRGAQQDQENMADLLSVLSNYDKLHGILILLNARLNVMFEFCIKELLTHLHRNAANNMAFGFTNTRGSNYKPGDTFKPLKRLLKTYKDCQIGLFDHTVYCFDSESFRFLAAYRKGVDMGDLGDYRRSWEKSVVESQRLLAHFRTLVPHQIRSTISLNETRDLIKKLIKPMANCIQAIQASIKINEVVEEGLSTRQLSERELLGKLHSPKIVLKGYKVDQPRTVCADVGCVEYSNEGIAYDGKILKTIYKSLCHKPCYLSGIQKDAVNPPGLINCAAFDKDNMCRECGHIYSTHMHIYYETREETAMVKDMDTEKKLKEGASVIEALKALLAAKKKVLDEFRREHKAIQEAAARLSLFLRKHSITPYNDAIIEYLEFLINDERSKVHWGGSRERLDALETYRLEYEELIATLNISIEDGDDKPLLDETGVCRLVKSLYTLKHYGESLRGLGDVVQAAQAAGYREKPARLRARTRWTLPGFTAPISYSSNQDSSSLSSSSHHPPPEYSTVVNNGYTSTTTKQQQTNYVALPDGTIAQMAPQVVGERGSSGSRVFRKLKTSFSFLT
;
A
#
# COMPACT_ATOMS: atom_id res chain seq x y z
N MET A 1 37.51 79.27 -20.35
CA MET A 1 37.56 78.93 -18.91
C MET A 1 39.01 78.65 -18.57
N PHE A 2 39.51 79.15 -17.44
CA PHE A 2 40.80 78.68 -16.93
C PHE A 2 40.60 77.32 -16.26
N ALA A 3 41.55 76.40 -16.40
CA ALA A 3 41.50 75.13 -15.68
C ALA A 3 41.61 75.38 -14.15
N ASN A 4 41.04 74.49 -13.36
CA ASN A 4 41.04 74.60 -11.90
C ASN A 4 42.37 74.12 -11.27
N VAL A 5 42.75 74.68 -10.13
CA VAL A 5 43.89 74.21 -9.33
C VAL A 5 43.56 72.84 -8.73
N LEU A 6 44.34 71.81 -9.06
CA LEU A 6 44.06 70.44 -8.64
C LEU A 6 44.86 70.07 -7.39
N LYS A 7 44.19 69.54 -6.36
CA LYS A 7 44.84 68.81 -5.27
C LYS A 7 44.81 67.32 -5.57
N ARG A 8 45.98 66.68 -5.56
CA ARG A 8 46.16 65.29 -5.98
C ARG A 8 46.97 64.50 -4.92
N PRO A 9 46.41 63.45 -4.31
CA PRO A 9 47.19 62.46 -3.57
C PRO A 9 48.41 61.95 -4.34
N ALA A 10 49.50 61.66 -3.64
CA ALA A 10 50.73 61.18 -4.25
C ALA A 10 50.66 59.70 -4.64
N LEU A 11 50.01 58.87 -3.82
CA LEU A 11 49.84 57.42 -4.03
C LEU A 11 51.17 56.69 -4.28
N GLY A 12 52.22 57.08 -3.54
CA GLY A 12 53.59 56.60 -3.68
C GLY A 12 54.41 57.23 -4.82
N GLN A 13 53.79 57.96 -5.75
CA GLN A 13 54.52 58.63 -6.83
C GLN A 13 55.33 59.83 -6.32
N THR A 14 56.57 59.96 -6.78
CA THR A 14 57.49 61.05 -6.42
C THR A 14 57.64 62.06 -7.55
N ALA A 15 57.36 63.33 -7.26
CA ALA A 15 57.62 64.47 -8.13
C ALA A 15 58.19 65.64 -7.29
N THR A 16 58.98 66.50 -7.91
CA THR A 16 59.57 67.68 -7.26
C THR A 16 58.72 68.94 -7.51
N LEU A 17 58.93 69.99 -6.70
CA LEU A 17 58.41 71.32 -7.03
C LEU A 17 58.89 71.71 -8.45
N GLY A 18 57.98 72.30 -9.23
CA GLY A 18 58.22 72.63 -10.62
C GLY A 18 58.13 71.46 -11.61
N ALA A 19 57.88 70.21 -11.20
CA ALA A 19 57.67 69.11 -12.15
C ALA A 19 56.39 69.33 -12.97
N LEU A 20 56.40 68.96 -14.26
CA LEU A 20 55.26 69.12 -15.16
C LEU A 20 54.32 67.90 -15.12
N TYR A 21 53.02 68.12 -15.38
CA TYR A 21 51.97 67.12 -15.26
C TYR A 21 50.95 67.21 -16.41
N ASP A 22 50.52 66.05 -16.93
CA ASP A 22 49.40 65.96 -17.89
C ASP A 22 48.15 65.35 -17.23
N ALA A 23 47.20 66.19 -16.83
CA ALA A 23 45.92 65.79 -16.26
C ALA A 23 44.98 65.04 -17.23
N ARG A 24 45.29 64.97 -18.54
CA ARG A 24 44.52 64.11 -19.47
C ARG A 24 44.84 62.63 -19.23
N ARG A 25 46.12 62.34 -18.95
CA ARG A 25 46.67 60.98 -18.72
C ARG A 25 46.95 60.67 -17.25
N ASP A 26 46.82 61.67 -16.37
CA ASP A 26 47.19 61.67 -14.95
C ASP A 26 48.63 61.23 -14.63
N ALA A 27 49.55 61.66 -15.49
CA ALA A 27 50.97 61.32 -15.43
C ALA A 27 51.86 62.56 -15.22
N PHE A 28 52.89 62.42 -14.37
CA PHE A 28 54.02 63.34 -14.35
C PHE A 28 54.87 63.16 -15.60
N ILE A 29 55.30 64.28 -16.19
CA ILE A 29 56.16 64.33 -17.36
C ILE A 29 57.62 64.44 -16.88
N PRO A 30 58.61 63.81 -17.53
CA PRO A 30 60.04 63.97 -17.22
C PRO A 30 60.59 65.34 -17.66
N LEU A 31 59.87 66.42 -17.37
CA LEU A 31 60.23 67.82 -17.64
C LEU A 31 59.85 68.68 -16.42
N SER A 32 60.52 69.83 -16.28
CA SER A 32 60.28 70.77 -15.19
C SER A 32 60.25 72.22 -15.66
N LEU A 33 59.42 73.04 -14.99
CA LEU A 33 59.46 74.50 -15.06
C LEU A 33 60.80 75.09 -14.55
N LEU A 34 61.59 74.32 -13.79
CA LEU A 34 62.87 74.76 -13.22
C LEU A 34 64.05 74.13 -13.95
N LYS A 35 65.14 74.89 -14.12
CA LYS A 35 66.43 74.45 -14.69
C LYS A 35 67.19 73.45 -13.78
N GLY A 36 66.76 73.30 -12.52
CA GLY A 36 67.41 72.48 -11.51
C GLY A 36 66.58 72.45 -10.21
N PRO A 37 67.09 71.84 -9.13
CA PRO A 37 66.38 71.84 -7.84
C PRO A 37 66.17 73.27 -7.33
N PRO A 38 65.03 73.56 -6.69
CA PRO A 38 64.71 74.91 -6.23
C PRO A 38 65.66 75.35 -5.11
N LEU A 39 66.12 76.60 -5.16
CA LEU A 39 66.88 77.24 -4.08
C LEU A 39 65.96 77.50 -2.88
N GLU A 40 66.50 77.45 -1.66
CA GLU A 40 65.71 77.70 -0.43
C GLU A 40 64.97 79.05 -0.46
N ALA A 41 65.59 80.09 -1.05
CA ALA A 41 65.00 81.42 -1.18
C ALA A 41 63.71 81.47 -2.02
N VAL A 42 63.45 80.49 -2.90
CA VAL A 42 62.24 80.45 -3.75
C VAL A 42 61.18 79.46 -3.25
N VAL A 43 61.38 78.82 -2.09
CA VAL A 43 60.45 77.86 -1.48
C VAL A 43 59.97 78.37 -0.13
N MET A 44 58.66 78.58 0.01
CA MET A 44 58.04 78.76 1.33
C MET A 44 57.86 77.39 1.99
N LYS A 45 58.55 77.17 3.11
CA LYS A 45 58.43 75.97 3.95
C LYS A 45 57.60 76.30 5.20
N THR A 46 56.55 75.52 5.43
CA THR A 46 55.73 75.55 6.66
C THR A 46 55.84 74.20 7.34
N GLU A 47 56.22 74.17 8.62
CA GLU A 47 56.26 72.93 9.40
C GLU A 47 54.88 72.61 9.97
N ILE A 48 54.50 71.33 9.90
CA ILE A 48 53.19 70.80 10.27
C ILE A 48 53.43 69.59 11.17
N HIS A 49 52.74 69.47 12.30
CA HIS A 49 52.93 68.35 13.22
C HIS A 49 51.56 67.71 13.52
N THR A 50 50.92 67.15 12.49
CA THR A 50 49.57 66.59 12.58
C THR A 50 49.55 65.11 12.19
N SER A 51 48.85 64.31 12.99
CA SER A 51 48.55 62.92 12.68
C SER A 51 47.04 62.68 12.68
N ASP A 52 46.56 61.94 11.69
CA ASP A 52 45.15 61.57 11.48
C ASP A 52 45.03 60.04 11.43
N VAL A 53 44.01 59.51 12.09
CA VAL A 53 43.72 58.06 12.13
C VAL A 53 42.28 57.83 11.72
N LYS A 54 42.08 56.99 10.71
CA LYS A 54 40.76 56.57 10.22
C LYS A 54 40.68 55.06 10.12
N VAL A 55 39.51 54.49 10.37
CA VAL A 55 39.23 53.08 10.09
C VAL A 55 38.26 52.98 8.92
N SER A 56 38.44 52.00 8.02
CA SER A 56 37.49 51.58 6.99
C SER A 56 36.99 50.17 7.29
N ARG A 57 35.69 49.93 7.04
CA ARG A 57 35.00 48.66 7.35
C ARG A 57 34.77 47.79 6.11
N ASP A 58 34.97 48.32 4.90
CA ASP A 58 34.83 47.60 3.63
C ASP A 58 36.04 47.85 2.69
N ASP A 59 36.10 47.11 1.59
CA ASP A 59 37.12 47.16 0.54
C ASP A 59 36.63 47.81 -0.78
N THR A 60 35.45 48.44 -0.78
CA THR A 60 34.87 49.15 -1.93
C THR A 60 35.73 50.31 -2.41
N TYR A 61 35.70 50.59 -3.71
CA TYR A 61 36.38 51.76 -4.27
C TYR A 61 35.81 53.06 -3.70
N GLU A 62 34.50 53.17 -3.47
CA GLU A 62 33.89 54.36 -2.84
C GLU A 62 34.49 54.66 -1.45
N GLU A 63 34.62 53.65 -0.57
CA GLU A 63 35.25 53.86 0.75
C GLU A 63 36.77 54.09 0.62
N LYS A 64 37.49 53.31 -0.20
CA LYS A 64 38.94 53.46 -0.39
C LYS A 64 39.31 54.84 -0.92
N PHE A 65 38.60 55.34 -1.94
CA PHE A 65 38.85 56.66 -2.53
C PHE A 65 38.56 57.77 -1.52
N SER A 66 37.46 57.69 -0.77
CA SER A 66 37.10 58.63 0.28
C SER A 66 38.18 58.72 1.38
N LYS A 67 38.62 57.58 1.93
CA LYS A 67 39.59 57.53 3.05
C LYS A 67 40.99 57.98 2.65
N MET A 68 41.41 57.68 1.41
CA MET A 68 42.70 58.11 0.85
C MET A 68 42.66 59.49 0.16
N GLY A 69 41.51 60.17 0.14
CA GLY A 69 41.37 61.53 -0.36
C GLY A 69 41.45 61.67 -1.89
N LEU A 70 41.11 60.62 -2.64
CA LEU A 70 41.00 60.69 -4.10
C LEU A 70 39.70 61.42 -4.46
N ASN A 71 39.81 62.46 -5.29
CA ASN A 71 38.64 63.08 -5.92
C ASN A 71 38.12 62.21 -7.07
N ALA A 72 36.89 62.49 -7.56
CA ALA A 72 36.26 61.72 -8.62
C ALA A 72 37.11 61.62 -9.91
N ALA A 73 37.86 62.67 -10.25
CA ALA A 73 38.74 62.68 -11.42
C ALA A 73 39.93 61.71 -11.28
N LEU A 74 40.61 61.70 -10.13
CA LEU A 74 41.73 60.78 -9.88
C LEU A 74 41.24 59.34 -9.65
N GLY A 75 40.08 59.17 -9.00
CA GLY A 75 39.41 57.88 -8.85
C GLY A 75 39.09 57.24 -10.22
N ALA A 76 38.51 58.01 -11.15
CA ALA A 76 38.28 57.59 -12.53
C ALA A 76 39.57 57.09 -13.21
N SER A 77 40.68 57.82 -13.04
CA SER A 77 42.00 57.48 -13.61
C SER A 77 42.61 56.22 -12.99
N PHE A 78 42.39 55.99 -11.70
CA PHE A 78 42.77 54.73 -11.05
C PHE A 78 41.95 53.55 -11.59
N LEU A 79 40.62 53.71 -11.69
CA LEU A 79 39.73 52.70 -12.29
C LEU A 79 40.15 52.36 -13.71
N ALA A 80 40.40 53.37 -14.55
CA ALA A 80 40.96 53.24 -15.89
C ALA A 80 42.38 52.65 -15.95
N GLY A 81 43.09 52.50 -14.82
CA GLY A 81 44.45 51.96 -14.78
C GLY A 81 45.53 52.90 -15.30
N LEU A 82 45.24 54.21 -15.36
CA LEU A 82 46.17 55.25 -15.82
C LEU A 82 47.17 55.67 -14.74
N VAL A 83 46.82 55.45 -13.46
CA VAL A 83 47.63 55.83 -12.30
C VAL A 83 48.42 54.63 -11.80
N SER A 84 49.75 54.71 -11.85
CA SER A 84 50.61 53.78 -11.11
C SER A 84 50.59 54.13 -9.62
N VAL A 85 50.53 53.12 -8.76
CA VAL A 85 50.51 53.30 -7.30
C VAL A 85 51.66 52.55 -6.65
N ASP A 86 52.24 53.12 -5.61
CA ASP A 86 53.31 52.51 -4.82
C ASP A 86 53.17 52.85 -3.33
N GLY A 87 53.99 52.24 -2.46
CA GLY A 87 53.91 52.44 -1.01
C GLY A 87 52.53 52.13 -0.46
N SER A 88 51.96 53.06 0.31
CA SER A 88 50.57 52.97 0.81
C SER A 88 49.52 52.92 -0.31
N GLY A 89 49.81 53.51 -1.48
CA GLY A 89 48.95 53.50 -2.66
C GLY A 89 48.57 52.10 -3.15
N ARG A 90 49.40 51.08 -2.87
CA ARG A 90 49.14 49.68 -3.23
C ARG A 90 47.86 49.13 -2.59
N TYR A 91 47.41 49.67 -1.46
CA TYR A 91 46.13 49.29 -0.85
C TYR A 91 44.91 49.47 -1.78
N LEU A 92 44.96 50.41 -2.74
CA LEU A 92 43.90 50.58 -3.75
C LEU A 92 43.76 49.36 -4.67
N THR A 93 44.83 48.55 -4.82
CA THR A 93 44.82 47.31 -5.62
C THR A 93 44.48 46.06 -4.81
N ASP A 94 44.52 46.14 -3.48
CA ASP A 94 44.13 45.02 -2.61
C ASP A 94 42.61 44.76 -2.67
N THR A 95 42.21 43.50 -2.65
CA THR A 95 40.82 43.04 -2.73
C THR A 95 40.62 41.69 -2.06
N ARG A 96 39.36 41.34 -1.78
CA ARG A 96 38.90 39.96 -1.56
C ARG A 96 38.18 39.39 -2.78
N ASP A 97 38.28 38.08 -2.96
CA ASP A 97 37.66 37.27 -4.03
C ASP A 97 36.35 36.58 -3.61
N SER A 98 35.99 36.70 -2.33
CA SER A 98 34.89 36.00 -1.67
C SER A 98 34.20 36.94 -0.67
N ASN A 99 32.87 36.85 -0.54
CA ASN A 99 32.13 37.60 0.48
C ASN A 99 32.26 36.95 1.87
N LEU A 100 32.69 35.68 1.94
CA LEU A 100 33.06 34.96 3.17
C LEU A 100 34.39 35.44 3.77
N VAL A 101 35.06 36.41 3.13
CA VAL A 101 36.21 37.12 3.72
C VAL A 101 35.75 38.49 4.21
N ILE A 102 35.89 38.77 5.50
CA ILE A 102 35.80 40.14 6.04
C ILE A 102 37.15 40.82 5.85
N GLN A 103 37.13 42.10 5.51
CA GLN A 103 38.32 42.94 5.45
C GLN A 103 38.01 44.30 6.08
N ALA A 104 38.89 44.77 6.96
CA ALA A 104 38.89 46.15 7.46
C ALA A 104 40.31 46.73 7.39
N ALA A 105 40.44 48.06 7.51
CA ALA A 105 41.75 48.71 7.46
C ALA A 105 41.85 49.96 8.35
N LEU A 106 43.02 50.14 8.96
CA LEU A 106 43.44 51.35 9.65
C LEU A 106 44.31 52.21 8.71
N HIS A 107 43.95 53.48 8.56
CA HIS A 107 44.69 54.48 7.81
C HIS A 107 45.33 55.45 8.81
N TYR A 108 46.66 55.43 8.90
CA TYR A 108 47.45 56.34 9.71
C TYR A 108 48.22 57.30 8.82
N ASN A 109 47.90 58.59 8.91
CA ASN A 109 48.49 59.66 8.13
C ASN A 109 49.25 60.59 9.06
N VAL A 110 50.51 60.92 8.75
CA VAL A 110 51.29 61.92 9.49
C VAL A 110 51.80 62.97 8.50
N THR A 111 51.42 64.24 8.68
CA THR A 111 51.87 65.37 7.85
C THR A 111 52.93 66.18 8.62
N THR A 112 54.04 66.50 7.95
CA THR A 112 55.29 66.97 8.57
C THR A 112 55.70 68.38 8.11
N VAL A 113 55.59 68.65 6.80
CA VAL A 113 56.07 69.86 6.15
C VAL A 113 55.20 70.13 4.94
N HIS A 114 54.87 71.40 4.67
CA HIS A 114 54.32 71.85 3.41
C HIS A 114 55.31 72.79 2.73
N GLU A 115 55.60 72.54 1.45
CA GLU A 115 56.52 73.32 0.65
C GLU A 115 55.80 73.90 -0.57
N LYS A 116 56.01 75.19 -0.84
CA LYS A 116 55.33 75.93 -1.90
C LYS A 116 56.31 76.79 -2.69
N LEU A 117 56.23 76.75 -4.02
CA LEU A 117 56.96 77.70 -4.86
C LEU A 117 56.45 79.12 -4.62
N ASN A 118 57.37 80.02 -4.30
CA ASN A 118 57.07 81.44 -4.13
C ASN A 118 57.15 82.16 -5.48
N PHE A 119 56.06 82.14 -6.25
CA PHE A 119 55.98 82.83 -7.54
C PHE A 119 56.18 84.35 -7.46
N ALA A 120 56.05 84.96 -6.27
CA ALA A 120 56.33 86.38 -6.05
C ALA A 120 57.82 86.69 -5.77
N CYS A 121 58.71 85.69 -5.73
CA CYS A 121 60.14 85.88 -5.52
C CYS A 121 60.86 86.14 -6.86
N ASP A 122 61.53 87.29 -7.00
CA ASP A 122 62.23 87.63 -8.24
C ASP A 122 63.35 86.65 -8.61
N ALA A 123 64.01 86.03 -7.62
CA ALA A 123 65.04 85.01 -7.84
C ALA A 123 64.51 83.72 -8.51
N LEU A 124 63.19 83.52 -8.57
CA LEU A 124 62.60 82.41 -9.31
C LEU A 124 62.79 82.59 -10.83
N ARG A 125 62.81 83.83 -11.34
CA ARG A 125 62.82 84.14 -12.78
C ARG A 125 64.03 83.52 -13.49
N ASP A 126 65.22 83.64 -12.90
CA ASP A 126 66.46 83.12 -13.46
C ASP A 126 66.49 81.57 -13.51
N LEU A 127 65.72 80.92 -12.65
CA LEU A 127 65.61 79.47 -12.54
C LEU A 127 64.60 78.86 -13.53
N LEU A 128 63.75 79.66 -14.20
CA LEU A 128 62.71 79.16 -15.10
C LEU A 128 63.29 78.58 -16.40
N ALA A 129 62.81 77.39 -16.77
CA ALA A 129 63.07 76.71 -18.04
C ALA A 129 61.82 76.79 -18.93
N LEU A 130 61.57 77.97 -19.51
CA LEU A 130 60.34 78.24 -20.27
C LEU A 130 60.20 77.37 -21.53
N ASP A 131 61.32 77.00 -22.16
CA ASP A 131 61.38 76.10 -23.32
C ASP A 131 60.80 74.69 -23.03
N ASN A 132 60.74 74.27 -21.76
CA ASN A 132 60.12 73.00 -21.36
C ASN A 132 58.59 73.06 -21.31
N VAL A 133 58.02 74.26 -21.38
CA VAL A 133 56.59 74.54 -21.15
C VAL A 133 55.90 74.90 -22.46
N ASP A 134 56.54 75.75 -23.28
CA ASP A 134 55.98 76.20 -24.55
C ASP A 134 55.87 75.05 -25.57
N GLY A 135 54.70 74.89 -26.19
CA GLY A 135 54.41 73.74 -27.06
C GLY A 135 54.41 72.36 -26.37
N SER A 136 54.57 72.29 -25.05
CA SER A 136 54.64 71.01 -24.31
C SER A 136 53.27 70.32 -24.19
N VAL A 137 53.29 69.01 -23.92
CA VAL A 137 52.07 68.24 -23.58
C VAL A 137 51.62 68.42 -22.12
N ALA A 138 52.29 69.28 -21.36
CA ALA A 138 51.92 69.54 -19.97
C ALA A 138 50.69 70.43 -19.88
N THR A 139 49.86 70.19 -18.85
CA THR A 139 48.70 71.03 -18.53
C THR A 139 48.85 71.74 -17.19
N HIS A 140 49.62 71.17 -16.26
CA HIS A 140 49.86 71.70 -14.92
C HIS A 140 51.33 71.58 -14.51
N VAL A 141 51.70 72.34 -13.48
CA VAL A 141 52.99 72.27 -12.78
C VAL A 141 52.79 72.03 -11.28
N VAL A 142 53.66 71.25 -10.64
CA VAL A 142 53.69 71.07 -9.18
C VAL A 142 54.09 72.39 -8.52
N ALA A 143 53.11 73.08 -7.93
CA ALA A 143 53.31 74.35 -7.24
C ALA A 143 53.51 74.18 -5.73
N GLU A 144 52.91 73.15 -5.14
CA GLU A 144 53.03 72.85 -3.70
C GLU A 144 53.13 71.34 -3.48
N ILE A 145 53.83 70.93 -2.41
CA ILE A 145 53.92 69.55 -1.93
C ILE A 145 53.66 69.56 -0.42
N SER A 146 52.70 68.75 0.03
CA SER A 146 52.61 68.36 1.44
C SER A 146 53.36 67.06 1.64
N TRP A 147 54.30 67.05 2.58
CA TRP A 147 55.16 65.94 2.94
C TRP A 147 54.68 65.25 4.22
N GLY A 148 55.06 63.99 4.39
CA GLY A 148 54.69 63.18 5.53
C GLY A 148 54.83 61.68 5.26
N THR A 149 53.89 60.88 5.74
CA THR A 149 53.74 59.47 5.34
C THR A 149 52.30 59.02 5.57
N GLN A 150 51.80 58.18 4.67
CA GLN A 150 50.62 57.37 4.88
C GLN A 150 51.04 55.93 5.19
N SER A 151 50.26 55.27 6.02
CA SER A 151 50.45 53.89 6.44
C SER A 151 49.09 53.24 6.61
N ILE A 152 48.85 52.16 5.87
CA ILE A 152 47.57 51.46 5.88
C ILE A 152 47.81 50.03 6.36
N VAL A 153 47.16 49.66 7.46
CA VAL A 153 47.18 48.28 7.99
C VAL A 153 45.84 47.65 7.65
N THR A 154 45.83 46.60 6.85
CA THR A 154 44.64 45.79 6.58
C THR A 154 44.65 44.54 7.45
N ALA A 155 43.45 44.03 7.75
CA ALA A 155 43.26 42.74 8.39
C ALA A 155 42.12 42.01 7.68
N LYS A 156 42.35 40.76 7.30
CA LYS A 156 41.39 39.88 6.63
C LYS A 156 41.08 38.67 7.52
N HIS A 157 39.82 38.24 7.48
CA HIS A 157 39.35 37.04 8.18
C HIS A 157 38.46 36.23 7.24
N ARG A 158 38.69 34.91 7.15
CA ARG A 158 37.78 34.02 6.42
C ARG A 158 36.80 33.42 7.42
N MET A 159 35.53 33.80 7.29
CA MET A 159 34.43 33.32 8.12
C MET A 159 34.40 31.80 8.20
N LEU A 160 34.28 31.29 9.42
CA LEU A 160 33.93 29.93 9.73
C LEU A 160 32.40 29.78 9.87
N GLU A 161 31.94 28.53 9.89
CA GLU A 161 30.52 28.20 9.98
C GLU A 161 29.97 28.55 11.38
N GLY A 162 28.90 29.34 11.44
CA GLY A 162 28.28 29.82 12.67
C GLY A 162 28.84 31.14 13.24
N GLU A 163 29.88 31.75 12.64
CA GLU A 163 30.39 33.05 13.06
C GLU A 163 29.50 34.21 12.58
N ASP A 164 29.24 35.20 13.45
CA ASP A 164 28.50 36.41 13.06
C ASP A 164 29.40 37.46 12.40
N ARG A 165 28.97 37.95 11.24
CA ARG A 165 29.73 38.92 10.44
C ARG A 165 29.92 40.27 11.14
N THR A 166 28.96 40.69 11.95
CA THR A 166 29.01 41.97 12.68
C THR A 166 29.90 41.86 13.92
N GLU A 167 29.85 40.75 14.65
CA GLU A 167 30.72 40.49 15.81
C GLU A 167 32.21 40.43 15.40
N ILE A 168 32.55 39.70 14.34
CA ILE A 168 33.93 39.67 13.80
C ILE A 168 34.33 41.07 13.27
N GLY A 169 33.41 41.77 12.61
CA GLY A 169 33.64 43.11 12.07
C GLY A 169 33.91 44.18 13.13
N ASP A 170 33.13 44.20 14.22
CA ASP A 170 33.34 45.12 15.34
C ASP A 170 34.57 44.73 16.17
N SER A 171 34.89 43.44 16.28
CA SER A 171 36.13 42.96 16.90
C SER A 171 37.38 43.43 16.12
N LEU A 172 37.36 43.34 14.79
CA LEU A 172 38.41 43.90 13.92
C LEU A 172 38.60 45.40 14.12
N VAL A 173 37.50 46.15 14.23
CA VAL A 173 37.56 47.59 14.52
C VAL A 173 38.13 47.86 15.91
N ALA A 174 37.78 47.05 16.92
CA ALA A 174 38.33 47.16 18.26
C ALA A 174 39.86 46.92 18.29
N GLU A 175 40.40 45.97 17.52
CA GLU A 175 41.85 45.81 17.38
C GLU A 175 42.51 47.02 16.72
N PHE A 176 41.91 47.56 15.65
CA PHE A 176 42.43 48.78 15.01
C PHE A 176 42.41 50.02 15.92
N GLU A 177 41.44 50.13 16.82
CA GLU A 177 41.42 51.20 17.83
C GLU A 177 42.56 51.07 18.86
N LYS A 178 42.99 49.84 19.21
CA LYS A 178 44.17 49.62 20.08
C LYS A 178 45.49 50.04 19.41
N LEU A 179 45.56 50.04 18.08
CA LEU A 179 46.72 50.48 17.31
C LEU A 179 46.90 52.02 17.27
N ARG A 180 45.96 52.80 17.81
CA ARG A 180 46.10 54.26 17.87
C ARG A 180 47.31 54.67 18.72
N PRO A 181 48.28 55.43 18.19
CA PRO A 181 49.41 55.91 18.98
C PRO A 181 48.90 56.85 20.08
N THR A 182 49.31 56.58 21.33
CA THR A 182 48.98 57.41 22.48
C THR A 182 50.20 58.23 22.90
N ASN A 183 49.98 59.50 23.27
CA ASN A 183 51.06 60.43 23.65
C ASN A 183 51.73 60.12 25.02
N ALA A 184 51.55 58.89 25.54
CA ALA A 184 52.08 58.46 26.82
C ALA A 184 53.26 57.51 26.61
N SER A 185 54.46 57.94 27.03
CA SER A 185 55.64 57.10 27.16
C SER A 185 55.37 55.94 28.11
N SER A 186 54.97 54.80 27.54
CA SER A 186 54.76 53.54 28.27
C SER A 186 55.58 52.44 27.61
N ASP A 187 56.88 52.45 27.93
CA ASP A 187 57.70 51.24 27.81
C ASP A 187 56.96 50.08 28.49
N GLY A 188 56.69 49.01 27.73
CA GLY A 188 56.30 47.74 28.32
C GLY A 188 54.82 47.52 28.63
N LYS A 189 53.86 48.04 27.84
CA LYS A 189 52.58 47.32 27.68
C LYS A 189 52.78 46.05 26.85
N SER A 190 53.44 45.06 27.46
CA SER A 190 53.15 43.66 27.14
C SER A 190 51.69 43.44 27.50
N LEU A 191 50.82 43.38 26.49
CA LEU A 191 49.45 42.92 26.70
C LEU A 191 49.57 41.47 27.17
N ASN A 192 49.36 41.24 28.46
CA ASN A 192 49.21 39.90 29.04
C ASN A 192 47.84 39.35 28.62
N LYS A 193 47.70 39.06 27.32
CA LYS A 193 46.50 38.51 26.70
C LYS A 193 46.30 37.07 27.21
N LYS A 194 45.04 36.69 27.44
CA LYS A 194 44.67 35.31 27.74
C LYS A 194 44.92 34.43 26.51
N GLY A 195 45.02 33.12 26.72
CA GLY A 195 45.26 32.16 25.64
C GLY A 195 44.22 32.22 24.51
N GLU A 196 42.96 32.47 24.87
CA GLU A 196 41.83 32.59 23.94
C GLU A 196 41.92 33.87 23.08
N GLU A 197 42.21 35.02 23.69
CA GLU A 197 42.42 36.30 22.97
C GLU A 197 43.55 36.17 21.94
N ARG A 198 44.67 35.52 22.31
CA ARG A 198 45.79 35.27 21.40
C ARG A 198 45.46 34.30 20.26
N ALA A 199 44.61 33.30 20.51
CA ALA A 199 44.19 32.36 19.47
C ALA A 199 43.29 33.06 18.43
N PHE A 200 42.41 33.95 18.90
CA PHE A 200 41.52 34.75 18.04
C PHE A 200 42.29 35.80 17.22
N GLU A 201 43.23 36.54 17.83
CA GLU A 201 44.07 37.51 17.09
C GLU A 201 44.92 36.85 15.99
N ASN A 202 45.38 35.62 16.20
CA ASN A 202 46.10 34.83 15.20
C ASN A 202 45.21 34.30 14.06
N SER A 203 43.89 34.50 14.10
CA SER A 203 42.96 34.15 13.02
C SER A 203 42.88 35.20 11.90
N PHE A 204 43.57 36.34 12.07
CA PHE A 204 43.57 37.44 11.12
C PHE A 204 44.84 37.47 10.25
N GLU A 205 44.66 37.52 8.94
CA GLU A 205 45.73 37.84 7.99
C GLU A 205 45.92 39.36 7.96
N VAL A 206 46.95 39.87 8.62
CA VAL A 206 47.29 41.31 8.62
C VAL A 206 48.20 41.62 7.44
N THR A 207 48.16 42.84 6.90
CA THR A 207 49.12 43.33 5.88
C THR A 207 49.35 44.84 6.06
N ILE A 208 50.58 45.31 5.80
CA ILE A 208 50.98 46.71 6.02
C ILE A 208 51.45 47.33 4.69
N TYR A 209 50.83 48.46 4.32
CA TYR A 209 51.15 49.27 3.16
C TYR A 209 51.62 50.66 3.63
N GLY A 210 52.94 50.88 3.73
CA GLY A 210 53.53 52.15 4.18
C GLY A 210 54.35 52.85 3.08
N ASP A 211 54.37 54.18 3.09
CA ASP A 211 55.27 54.96 2.20
C ASP A 211 56.72 54.98 2.70
N VAL A 212 56.92 54.78 4.00
CA VAL A 212 58.22 54.67 4.65
C VAL A 212 58.25 53.38 5.47
N LEU A 213 59.10 52.45 5.04
CA LEU A 213 59.42 51.19 5.72
C LEU A 213 60.91 51.20 6.09
N ALA A 214 61.31 50.44 7.10
CA ALA A 214 62.72 50.23 7.45
C ALA A 214 63.20 48.82 7.04
N ASP A 215 64.51 48.65 6.94
CA ASP A 215 65.18 47.35 6.72
C ASP A 215 65.20 46.48 8.00
N ASP A 216 64.28 46.69 8.95
CA ASP A 216 64.29 46.06 10.28
C ASP A 216 63.62 44.67 10.33
N GLY A 217 63.38 44.06 9.17
CA GLY A 217 63.14 42.62 9.06
C GLY A 217 61.78 42.12 9.59
N LEU A 218 60.81 43.02 9.80
CA LEU A 218 59.44 42.70 10.21
C LEU A 218 58.66 42.03 9.05
N LEU A 219 58.97 40.75 8.79
CA LEU A 219 58.40 39.92 7.73
C LEU A 219 57.13 39.14 8.12
N LEU A 220 56.71 39.24 9.39
CA LEU A 220 55.50 38.60 9.91
C LEU A 220 54.44 39.68 10.17
N ALA A 221 53.30 39.56 9.49
CA ALA A 221 52.21 40.51 9.60
C ALA A 221 51.13 39.97 10.52
N ASP A 222 51.26 40.32 11.81
CA ASP A 222 50.26 40.15 12.85
C ASP A 222 49.96 41.52 13.52
N PHE A 223 48.97 41.57 14.41
CA PHE A 223 48.59 42.82 15.08
C PHE A 223 49.70 43.38 16.01
N ASP A 224 50.49 42.53 16.66
CA ASP A 224 51.61 42.96 17.52
C ASP A 224 52.74 43.59 16.69
N SER A 225 52.96 43.13 15.45
CA SER A 225 53.93 43.67 14.50
C SER A 225 53.42 44.94 13.84
N ALA A 226 52.11 45.02 13.54
CA ALA A 226 51.45 46.27 13.14
C ALA A 226 51.56 47.36 14.23
N TYR A 227 51.39 47.01 15.51
CA TYR A 227 51.57 47.96 16.62
C TYR A 227 52.99 48.52 16.70
N LYS A 228 54.01 47.65 16.59
CA LYS A 228 55.42 48.06 16.54
C LYS A 228 55.71 48.96 15.34
N PHE A 229 55.17 48.60 14.17
CA PHE A 229 55.32 49.39 12.95
C PHE A 229 54.73 50.80 13.13
N ILE A 230 53.46 50.93 13.51
CA ILE A 230 52.77 52.23 13.71
C ILE A 230 53.50 53.08 14.77
N SER A 231 53.95 52.46 15.87
CA SER A 231 54.72 53.16 16.92
C SER A 231 56.07 53.70 16.42
N ASN A 232 56.70 53.04 15.45
CA ASN A 232 57.97 53.45 14.87
C ASN A 232 57.82 54.40 13.66
N VAL A 233 56.63 54.63 13.10
CA VAL A 233 56.43 55.52 11.94
C VAL A 233 57.09 56.90 12.11
N PRO A 234 56.99 57.61 13.26
CA PRO A 234 57.70 58.87 13.46
C PRO A 234 59.23 58.76 13.33
N LYS A 235 59.82 57.62 13.75
CA LYS A 235 61.25 57.33 13.59
C LYS A 235 61.61 57.07 12.13
N TYR A 236 60.76 56.37 11.39
CA TYR A 236 60.97 56.13 9.95
C TYR A 236 60.92 57.43 9.14
N ILE A 237 60.01 58.35 9.47
CA ILE A 237 59.95 59.71 8.88
C ILE A 237 61.28 60.46 9.05
N MET A 238 61.90 60.42 10.23
CA MET A 238 63.19 61.08 10.47
C MET A 238 64.30 60.60 9.52
N GLY A 239 64.28 59.33 9.13
CA GLY A 239 65.22 58.76 8.16
C GLY A 239 64.93 59.12 6.69
N ALA A 240 63.77 59.69 6.38
CA ALA A 240 63.32 59.94 5.01
C ALA A 240 63.33 61.43 4.64
N ASN A 241 64.00 61.77 3.54
CA ASN A 241 64.03 63.13 2.95
C ASN A 241 64.39 64.24 3.96
N GLY A 242 65.42 64.01 4.78
CA GLY A 242 65.86 64.98 5.80
C GLY A 242 64.80 65.26 6.88
N GLY A 243 64.02 64.25 7.26
CA GLY A 243 62.93 64.35 8.24
C GLY A 243 61.59 64.84 7.68
N LYS A 244 61.50 65.14 6.38
CA LYS A 244 60.24 65.52 5.73
C LYS A 244 59.35 64.31 5.46
N GLY A 245 59.91 63.11 5.28
CA GLY A 245 59.15 61.96 4.79
C GLY A 245 58.91 61.98 3.28
N LYS A 246 57.85 61.32 2.83
CA LYS A 246 57.44 61.17 1.42
C LYS A 246 56.36 62.20 1.04
N PRO A 247 56.12 62.44 -0.27
CA PRO A 247 55.00 63.26 -0.70
C PRO A 247 53.67 62.61 -0.31
N LEU A 248 52.76 63.38 0.29
CA LEU A 248 51.37 62.97 0.57
C LEU A 248 50.42 63.53 -0.49
N THR A 249 50.52 64.83 -0.78
CA THR A 249 49.65 65.52 -1.75
C THR A 249 50.43 66.56 -2.54
N TYR A 250 50.09 66.68 -3.82
CA TYR A 250 50.56 67.71 -4.74
C TYR A 250 49.45 68.73 -4.97
N THR A 251 49.77 70.02 -4.93
CA THR A 251 48.94 71.08 -5.52
C THR A 251 49.48 71.39 -6.91
N LEU A 252 48.67 71.12 -7.93
CA LEU A 252 49.00 71.28 -9.34
C LEU A 252 48.36 72.57 -9.85
N LEU A 253 49.20 73.54 -10.21
CA LEU A 253 48.79 74.81 -10.79
C LEU A 253 48.72 74.67 -12.32
N PRO A 254 47.58 75.00 -12.97
CA PRO A 254 47.50 75.04 -14.42
C PRO A 254 48.56 75.97 -15.03
N ILE A 255 49.22 75.51 -16.10
CA ILE A 255 50.28 76.27 -16.77
C ILE A 255 49.77 77.62 -17.30
N GLY A 256 48.53 77.65 -17.82
CA GLY A 256 47.88 78.88 -18.27
C GLY A 256 47.58 79.91 -17.16
N LEU A 257 47.77 79.57 -15.88
CA LEU A 257 47.70 80.54 -14.78
C LEU A 257 49.06 81.16 -14.43
N LEU A 258 50.18 80.65 -14.96
CA LEU A 258 51.52 81.17 -14.65
C LEU A 258 51.70 82.63 -15.07
N SER A 259 51.05 83.06 -16.16
CA SER A 259 51.05 84.45 -16.65
C SER A 259 50.41 85.47 -15.70
N PHE A 260 49.62 85.04 -14.71
CA PHE A 260 49.12 85.92 -13.64
C PHE A 260 50.13 86.16 -12.52
N PHE A 261 51.11 85.26 -12.36
CA PHE A 261 52.11 85.32 -11.29
C PHE A 261 53.50 85.73 -11.79
N LEU A 262 53.78 85.49 -13.07
CA LEU A 262 55.05 85.72 -13.74
C LEU A 262 54.80 86.50 -15.04
N PRO A 263 55.65 87.49 -15.41
CA PRO A 263 55.50 88.26 -16.65
C PRO A 263 56.00 87.44 -17.85
N ILE A 264 55.29 86.35 -18.17
CA ILE A 264 55.61 85.40 -19.24
C ILE A 264 54.36 85.13 -20.08
N GLU A 265 54.52 85.12 -21.41
CA GLU A 265 53.54 84.55 -22.32
C GLU A 265 53.87 83.07 -22.52
N VAL A 266 52.86 82.20 -22.39
CA VAL A 266 53.01 80.74 -22.52
C VAL A 266 51.86 80.22 -23.36
N GLN A 267 52.14 79.54 -24.48
CA GLN A 267 51.11 78.82 -25.21
C GLN A 267 50.79 77.52 -24.46
N ALA A 268 49.88 77.60 -23.49
CA ALA A 268 49.41 76.44 -22.76
C ALA A 268 48.77 75.42 -23.72
N GLY A 269 49.19 74.16 -23.61
CA GLY A 269 48.59 73.05 -24.36
C GLY A 269 47.08 72.94 -24.16
N THR A 270 46.40 72.29 -25.11
CA THR A 270 44.93 72.22 -25.24
C THR A 270 44.23 72.00 -23.90
N ALA A 271 43.21 72.83 -23.62
CA ALA A 271 42.47 72.80 -22.36
C ALA A 271 41.87 71.41 -22.08
N VAL A 272 41.97 70.98 -20.82
CA VAL A 272 41.37 69.71 -20.35
C VAL A 272 39.86 69.88 -20.22
N THR A 273 39.09 68.99 -20.84
CA THR A 273 37.63 68.97 -20.67
C THR A 273 37.27 68.57 -19.24
N GLU A 274 36.51 69.41 -18.54
CA GLU A 274 35.97 69.03 -17.23
C GLU A 274 34.85 67.98 -17.38
N LEU A 275 34.86 66.97 -16.51
CA LEU A 275 33.93 65.85 -16.56
C LEU A 275 32.87 65.97 -15.44
N SER A 276 31.66 65.48 -15.70
CA SER A 276 30.61 65.43 -14.70
C SER A 276 30.99 64.50 -13.55
N VAL A 277 31.14 65.07 -12.35
CA VAL A 277 31.44 64.33 -11.10
C VAL A 277 30.45 63.20 -10.88
N GLN A 278 29.15 63.45 -11.08
CA GLN A 278 28.08 62.46 -10.96
C GLN A 278 28.23 61.28 -11.94
N CYS A 279 28.76 61.53 -13.14
CA CYS A 279 29.04 60.46 -14.11
C CYS A 279 30.20 59.58 -13.62
N LEU A 280 31.28 60.19 -13.12
CA LEU A 280 32.43 59.45 -12.58
C LEU A 280 32.07 58.64 -11.33
N GLU A 281 31.26 59.19 -10.42
CA GLU A 281 30.76 58.49 -9.23
C GLU A 281 29.88 57.27 -9.59
N LYS A 282 29.07 57.36 -10.66
CA LYS A 282 28.33 56.19 -11.17
C LYS A 282 29.25 55.09 -11.68
N PHE A 283 30.38 55.43 -12.30
CA PHE A 283 31.39 54.42 -12.67
C PHE A 283 32.02 53.76 -11.43
N VAL A 284 32.33 54.51 -10.36
CA VAL A 284 32.84 53.91 -9.10
C VAL A 284 31.89 52.82 -8.60
N ARG A 285 30.58 53.13 -8.53
CA ARG A 285 29.54 52.17 -8.13
C ARG A 285 29.45 50.97 -9.06
N LEU A 286 29.47 51.19 -10.37
CA LEU A 286 29.44 50.10 -11.35
C LEU A 286 30.64 49.15 -11.19
N PHE A 287 31.85 49.66 -10.97
CA PHE A 287 33.02 48.84 -10.71
C PHE A 287 32.92 48.04 -9.39
N ASP A 288 32.34 48.61 -8.34
CA ASP A 288 32.07 47.90 -7.08
C ASP A 288 30.94 46.87 -7.20
N GLU A 289 29.89 47.15 -7.98
CA GLU A 289 28.82 46.22 -8.34
C GLU A 289 29.36 45.01 -9.12
N PHE A 290 30.21 45.23 -10.13
CA PHE A 290 30.88 44.15 -10.87
C PHE A 290 31.74 43.28 -9.95
N ARG A 291 32.49 43.89 -9.01
CA ARG A 291 33.28 43.15 -8.01
C ARG A 291 32.39 42.31 -7.09
N SER A 292 31.34 42.92 -6.53
CA SER A 292 30.36 42.22 -5.68
C SER A 292 29.73 41.03 -6.41
N THR A 293 29.33 41.24 -7.66
CA THR A 293 28.77 40.21 -8.56
C THR A 293 29.74 39.05 -8.79
N GLN A 294 31.01 39.35 -9.06
CA GLN A 294 32.07 38.34 -9.22
C GLN A 294 32.32 37.55 -7.93
N ARG A 295 32.36 38.20 -6.75
CA ARG A 295 32.51 37.52 -5.45
C ARG A 295 31.35 36.56 -5.20
N THR A 296 30.12 37.03 -5.38
CA THR A 296 28.89 36.23 -5.16
C THR A 296 28.83 35.02 -6.10
N LEU A 297 29.22 35.16 -7.37
CA LEU A 297 29.36 34.03 -8.30
C LEU A 297 30.47 33.06 -7.89
N ASN A 298 31.61 33.57 -7.39
CA ASN A 298 32.75 32.75 -6.96
C ASN A 298 32.42 31.93 -5.69
N ASP A 299 31.74 32.55 -4.72
CA ASP A 299 31.22 31.90 -3.52
C ASP A 299 30.23 30.81 -3.89
N TYR A 300 29.22 31.13 -4.71
CA TYR A 300 28.21 30.17 -5.14
C TYR A 300 28.79 29.03 -5.97
N PHE A 301 29.73 29.32 -6.89
CA PHE A 301 30.44 28.31 -7.66
C PHE A 301 31.21 27.33 -6.75
N THR A 302 31.89 27.84 -5.73
CA THR A 302 32.61 27.03 -4.74
C THR A 302 31.63 26.15 -3.95
N TYR A 303 30.52 26.76 -3.49
CA TYR A 303 29.45 26.07 -2.76
C TYR A 303 28.84 24.91 -3.55
N ILE A 304 28.38 25.14 -4.78
CA ILE A 304 27.79 24.08 -5.61
C ILE A 304 28.82 23.04 -6.08
N SER A 305 30.09 23.42 -6.28
CA SER A 305 31.14 22.48 -6.67
C SER A 305 31.45 21.47 -5.56
N SER A 306 31.43 21.92 -4.29
CA SER A 306 31.53 21.01 -3.13
C SER A 306 30.35 20.04 -3.03
N ARG A 307 29.21 20.41 -3.61
CA ARG A 307 27.91 19.71 -3.54
C ARG A 307 27.42 19.20 -4.91
N GLN A 308 28.36 18.82 -5.79
CA GLN A 308 28.06 18.30 -7.13
C GLN A 308 27.17 17.05 -7.16
N PHE A 309 26.95 16.38 -6.02
CA PHE A 309 26.05 15.24 -5.90
C PHE A 309 24.55 15.60 -5.91
N CYS A 310 24.19 16.85 -5.61
CA CYS A 310 22.79 17.32 -5.52
C CYS A 310 22.48 18.52 -6.45
N VAL A 311 23.42 18.89 -7.31
CA VAL A 311 23.27 19.95 -8.32
C VAL A 311 23.52 19.38 -9.73
N PRO A 312 22.67 19.67 -10.73
CA PRO A 312 22.91 19.19 -12.09
C PRO A 312 24.25 19.71 -12.64
N PRO A 313 25.07 18.87 -13.32
CA PRO A 313 26.33 19.29 -13.94
C PRO A 313 26.18 20.46 -14.93
N ASP A 314 25.02 20.58 -15.57
CA ASP A 314 24.70 21.68 -16.50
C ASP A 314 24.59 23.03 -15.79
N HIS A 315 24.07 23.05 -14.56
CA HIS A 315 23.99 24.27 -13.75
C HIS A 315 25.37 24.69 -13.23
N ILE A 316 26.20 23.73 -12.81
CA ILE A 316 27.59 24.01 -12.40
C ILE A 316 28.37 24.62 -13.56
N ARG A 317 28.22 24.06 -14.77
CA ARG A 317 28.81 24.62 -16.00
C ARG A 317 28.30 26.02 -16.31
N ALA A 318 26.98 26.24 -16.28
CA ALA A 318 26.39 27.55 -16.52
C ALA A 318 26.89 28.63 -15.54
N VAL A 319 27.08 28.29 -14.26
CA VAL A 319 27.64 29.20 -13.25
C VAL A 319 29.12 29.49 -13.52
N ALA A 320 29.91 28.49 -13.94
CA ALA A 320 31.30 28.70 -14.35
C ALA A 320 31.43 29.62 -15.57
N ASP A 321 30.59 29.42 -16.59
CA ASP A 321 30.53 30.25 -17.80
C ASP A 321 30.13 31.69 -17.48
N TRP A 322 29.17 31.88 -16.56
CA TRP A 322 28.80 33.20 -16.03
C TRP A 322 29.93 33.88 -15.25
N LEU A 323 30.64 33.15 -14.38
CA LEU A 323 31.78 33.68 -13.63
C LEU A 323 32.92 34.11 -14.58
N ASN A 324 33.20 33.33 -15.62
CA ASN A 324 34.18 33.66 -16.65
C ASN A 324 33.73 34.86 -17.51
N SER A 325 32.44 34.95 -17.84
CA SER A 325 31.85 36.08 -18.56
C SER A 325 31.94 37.38 -17.75
N ALA A 326 31.56 37.35 -16.47
CA ALA A 326 31.66 38.47 -15.55
C ALA A 326 33.11 38.94 -15.32
N ARG A 327 34.08 38.00 -15.22
CA ARG A 327 35.52 38.30 -15.18
C ARG A 327 36.03 38.94 -16.48
N THR A 328 35.46 38.56 -17.63
CA THR A 328 35.82 39.12 -18.93
C THR A 328 35.24 40.53 -19.11
N ALA A 329 33.96 40.72 -18.78
CA ALA A 329 33.29 42.03 -18.77
C ALA A 329 34.01 43.02 -17.82
N GLY A 330 34.41 42.57 -16.62
CA GLY A 330 35.18 43.38 -15.66
C GLY A 330 36.58 43.79 -16.15
N LYS A 331 37.16 43.10 -17.14
CA LYS A 331 38.38 43.52 -17.84
C LYS A 331 38.06 44.48 -18.99
N ALA A 332 37.03 44.17 -19.79
CA ALA A 332 36.59 44.97 -20.94
C ALA A 332 36.21 46.40 -20.53
N ILE A 333 35.34 46.54 -19.50
CA ILE A 333 34.95 47.86 -18.94
C ILE A 333 36.17 48.69 -18.55
N ARG A 334 37.22 48.06 -17.99
CA ARG A 334 38.45 48.78 -17.60
C ARG A 334 39.19 49.37 -18.80
N SER A 335 39.39 48.58 -19.86
CA SER A 335 40.05 49.04 -21.08
C SER A 335 39.23 50.06 -21.86
N GLU A 336 37.93 49.86 -21.98
CA GLU A 336 37.04 50.74 -22.75
C GLU A 336 36.83 52.06 -22.03
N TYR A 337 36.61 52.03 -20.71
CA TYR A 337 36.54 53.23 -19.88
C TYR A 337 37.83 54.03 -19.95
N ALA A 338 39.00 53.39 -19.95
CA ALA A 338 40.28 54.07 -20.07
C ALA A 338 40.42 54.83 -21.41
N ASN A 339 40.04 54.20 -22.52
CA ASN A 339 40.08 54.81 -23.85
C ASN A 339 39.13 56.01 -23.94
N VAL A 340 37.85 55.83 -23.57
CA VAL A 340 36.84 56.91 -23.65
C VAL A 340 37.18 58.05 -22.69
N LEU A 341 37.65 57.76 -21.47
CA LEU A 341 38.07 58.77 -20.50
C LEU A 341 39.22 59.65 -21.03
N GLN A 342 40.21 59.04 -21.71
CA GLN A 342 41.30 59.79 -22.34
C GLN A 342 40.82 60.64 -23.53
N GLU A 343 39.98 60.09 -24.42
CA GLU A 343 39.42 60.84 -25.55
C GLU A 343 38.61 62.06 -25.08
N THR A 344 37.72 61.88 -24.09
CA THR A 344 36.89 62.98 -23.59
C THR A 344 37.74 64.06 -22.93
N ARG A 345 38.75 63.70 -22.12
CA ARG A 345 39.67 64.67 -21.49
C ARG A 345 40.54 65.43 -22.49
N ALA A 346 40.92 64.78 -23.59
CA ALA A 346 41.65 65.40 -24.69
C ALA A 346 40.75 66.29 -25.59
N GLY A 347 39.44 66.27 -25.39
CA GLY A 347 38.47 67.00 -26.22
C GLY A 347 38.21 66.35 -27.58
N SER A 348 38.68 65.11 -27.81
CA SER A 348 38.46 64.37 -29.06
C SER A 348 37.17 63.54 -29.08
N ALA A 349 36.49 63.43 -27.94
CA ALA A 349 35.18 62.80 -27.81
C ALA A 349 34.21 63.61 -26.95
N ASP A 350 32.93 63.52 -27.27
CA ASP A 350 31.87 64.10 -26.45
C ASP A 350 31.75 63.41 -25.08
N ALA A 351 31.34 64.16 -24.06
CA ALA A 351 31.17 63.66 -22.70
C ALA A 351 30.02 62.65 -22.56
N GLY A 352 29.03 62.69 -23.45
CA GLY A 352 27.94 61.72 -23.54
C GLY A 352 28.39 60.30 -23.87
N LYS A 353 29.57 60.11 -24.49
CA LYS A 353 30.13 58.75 -24.72
C LYS A 353 30.33 57.99 -23.39
N LEU A 354 30.73 58.69 -22.32
CA LEU A 354 30.89 58.07 -20.99
C LEU A 354 29.54 57.61 -20.42
N CYS A 355 28.46 58.36 -20.65
CA CYS A 355 27.11 57.94 -20.24
C CYS A 355 26.63 56.71 -21.04
N HIS A 356 26.83 56.68 -22.35
CA HIS A 356 26.48 55.51 -23.17
C HIS A 356 27.24 54.25 -22.74
N LEU A 357 28.55 54.37 -22.47
CA LEU A 357 29.36 53.26 -21.98
C LEU A 357 28.87 52.75 -20.61
N LEU A 358 28.42 53.65 -19.73
CA LEU A 358 27.82 53.27 -18.45
C LEU A 358 26.54 52.46 -18.66
N GLU A 359 25.64 52.93 -19.54
CA GLU A 359 24.36 52.26 -19.84
C GLU A 359 24.56 50.88 -20.50
N GLU A 360 25.56 50.74 -21.38
CA GLU A 360 25.93 49.47 -22.03
C GLU A 360 26.37 48.40 -21.02
N PHE A 361 27.22 48.77 -20.06
CA PHE A 361 27.66 47.83 -19.01
C PHE A 361 26.62 47.61 -17.90
N GLN A 362 25.70 48.56 -17.66
CA GLN A 362 24.58 48.39 -16.72
C GLN A 362 23.47 47.48 -17.26
N SER A 363 23.19 47.52 -18.57
CA SER A 363 22.11 46.75 -19.21
C SER A 363 22.57 45.48 -19.94
N GLY A 364 23.88 45.28 -20.07
CA GLY A 364 24.47 44.15 -20.79
C GLY A 364 24.23 42.78 -20.14
N LYS A 365 24.54 41.70 -20.88
CA LYS A 365 24.32 40.29 -20.45
C LYS A 365 25.06 39.88 -19.15
N SER A 366 26.04 40.67 -18.69
CA SER A 366 26.78 40.43 -17.45
C SER A 366 26.34 41.34 -16.29
N ALA A 367 25.19 42.02 -16.42
CA ALA A 367 24.64 42.90 -15.40
C ALA A 367 24.38 42.17 -14.06
N PRO A 368 24.52 42.85 -12.91
CA PRO A 368 24.34 42.26 -11.57
C PRO A 368 23.00 41.53 -11.35
N GLU A 369 21.93 42.00 -12.01
CA GLU A 369 20.57 41.48 -11.84
C GLU A 369 20.45 39.98 -12.19
N GLY A 370 21.16 39.52 -13.23
CA GLY A 370 21.11 38.12 -13.67
C GLY A 370 21.69 37.12 -12.67
N VAL A 371 22.60 37.56 -11.79
CA VAL A 371 23.28 36.70 -10.82
C VAL A 371 22.37 36.31 -9.65
N THR A 372 21.47 37.19 -9.24
CA THR A 372 20.57 36.91 -8.11
C THR A 372 19.59 35.78 -8.43
N ALA A 373 19.11 35.70 -9.67
CA ALA A 373 18.25 34.59 -10.12
C ALA A 373 19.03 33.26 -10.22
N LEU A 374 20.26 33.30 -10.73
CA LEU A 374 21.10 32.11 -10.92
C LEU A 374 21.53 31.46 -9.60
N THR A 375 21.90 32.29 -8.61
CA THR A 375 22.41 31.84 -7.30
C THR A 375 21.30 31.31 -6.39
N LYS A 376 20.09 31.86 -6.47
CA LYS A 376 18.94 31.38 -5.68
C LYS A 376 18.40 30.02 -6.11
N LYS A 377 18.57 29.64 -7.39
CA LYS A 377 17.87 28.49 -8.02
C LYS A 377 17.92 27.17 -7.23
N TYR A 378 19.03 26.88 -6.55
CA TYR A 378 19.19 25.66 -5.73
C TYR A 378 19.54 25.95 -4.27
N ALA A 379 19.54 27.21 -3.81
CA ALA A 379 20.01 27.57 -2.47
C ALA A 379 19.21 26.83 -1.38
N GLU A 380 17.88 26.94 -1.43
CA GLU A 380 16.96 26.27 -0.50
C GLU A 380 17.01 24.73 -0.61
N LYS A 381 17.46 24.17 -1.74
CA LYS A 381 17.62 22.71 -1.92
C LYS A 381 18.85 22.22 -1.16
N LEU A 382 19.94 22.98 -1.27
CA LEU A 382 21.23 22.63 -0.68
C LEU A 382 21.18 22.71 0.84
N GLU A 383 20.64 23.80 1.38
CA GLU A 383 20.40 23.96 2.83
C GLU A 383 19.55 22.80 3.40
N PHE A 384 18.45 22.44 2.73
CA PHE A 384 17.61 21.32 3.13
C PHE A 384 18.34 19.97 3.10
N VAL A 385 19.12 19.69 2.05
CA VAL A 385 19.88 18.43 1.92
C VAL A 385 20.99 18.33 2.96
N ASP A 386 21.68 19.43 3.26
CA ASP A 386 22.75 19.47 4.26
C ASP A 386 22.19 19.13 5.66
N ILE A 387 21.08 19.76 6.07
CA ILE A 387 20.39 19.47 7.35
C ILE A 387 20.02 17.98 7.49
N LEU A 388 19.61 17.34 6.40
CA LEU A 388 19.27 15.91 6.41
C LEU A 388 20.52 15.01 6.49
N MET A 389 21.60 15.35 5.77
CA MET A 389 22.84 14.57 5.83
C MET A 389 23.54 14.68 7.18
N GLU A 390 23.53 15.85 7.82
CA GLU A 390 24.02 16.03 9.19
C GLU A 390 23.30 15.13 10.20
N LYS A 391 21.99 14.91 9.97
CA LYS A 391 21.15 14.01 10.76
C LYS A 391 21.29 12.54 10.37
N GLY A 392 22.21 12.20 9.46
CA GLY A 392 22.52 10.82 9.06
C GLY A 392 21.73 10.28 7.87
N ALA A 393 20.94 11.10 7.18
CA ALA A 393 20.30 10.70 5.92
C ALA A 393 21.34 10.53 4.81
N ARG A 394 21.07 9.63 3.86
CA ARG A 394 21.94 9.43 2.70
C ARG A 394 21.26 9.83 1.39
N TYR A 395 21.89 10.77 0.69
CA TYR A 395 21.32 11.39 -0.51
C TYR A 395 21.66 10.63 -1.80
N ILE A 396 20.67 10.44 -2.65
CA ILE A 396 20.74 9.80 -3.97
C ILE A 396 20.33 10.84 -5.03
N GLY A 397 21.26 11.16 -5.92
CA GLY A 397 21.00 12.10 -7.01
C GLY A 397 22.09 12.06 -8.09
N TYR A 398 22.74 13.19 -8.36
CA TYR A 398 23.80 13.32 -9.38
C TYR A 398 25.13 12.64 -8.99
N ASN A 399 25.20 11.93 -7.86
CA ASN A 399 26.35 11.12 -7.43
C ASN A 399 26.47 9.74 -8.11
N GLY A 400 25.51 9.36 -8.96
CA GLY A 400 25.52 8.04 -9.62
C GLY A 400 25.22 6.87 -8.68
N LEU A 401 24.69 7.13 -7.48
CA LEU A 401 24.11 6.08 -6.64
C LEU A 401 22.75 5.66 -7.23
N SER A 402 22.46 4.36 -7.20
CA SER A 402 21.12 3.83 -7.46
C SER A 402 20.38 3.52 -6.17
N LEU A 403 19.06 3.75 -6.15
CA LEU A 403 18.20 3.31 -5.06
C LEU A 403 18.27 1.79 -4.87
N ASP A 404 18.27 1.03 -5.96
CA ASP A 404 18.31 -0.44 -5.94
C ASP A 404 19.59 -0.97 -5.28
N ASP A 405 20.74 -0.33 -5.56
CA ASP A 405 22.04 -0.70 -4.98
C ASP A 405 22.09 -0.44 -3.47
N GLU A 406 21.47 0.65 -3.00
CA GLU A 406 21.42 1.00 -1.57
C GLU A 406 20.43 0.16 -0.78
N LEU A 407 19.30 -0.21 -1.39
CA LEU A 407 18.39 -1.22 -0.85
C LEU A 407 19.07 -2.60 -0.77
N GLN A 408 19.83 -3.01 -1.79
CA GLN A 408 20.56 -4.28 -1.77
C GLN A 408 21.68 -4.34 -0.72
N LYS A 409 22.34 -3.23 -0.40
CA LYS A 409 23.34 -3.16 0.68
C LYS A 409 22.72 -3.34 2.07
N ASN A 410 21.43 -3.02 2.23
CA ASN A 410 20.71 -3.01 3.50
C ASN A 410 19.56 -4.03 3.53
N GLN A 411 19.75 -5.19 2.88
CA GLN A 411 18.72 -6.24 2.72
C GLN A 411 17.92 -6.55 3.99
N PHE A 412 18.58 -6.69 5.15
CA PHE A 412 17.92 -7.14 6.38
C PHE A 412 17.47 -5.99 7.31
N GLY A 413 17.63 -4.74 6.90
CA GLY A 413 17.25 -3.55 7.68
C GLY A 413 15.92 -2.95 7.28
N ASP A 414 15.45 -2.00 8.09
CA ASP A 414 14.37 -1.08 7.71
C ASP A 414 14.98 0.11 6.95
N VAL A 415 14.49 0.35 5.73
CA VAL A 415 14.93 1.47 4.89
C VAL A 415 13.74 2.36 4.57
N TYR A 416 13.83 3.66 4.88
CA TYR A 416 12.85 4.67 4.52
C TYR A 416 13.39 5.51 3.37
N THR A 417 12.61 5.72 2.32
CA THR A 417 13.03 6.50 1.15
C THR A 417 12.11 7.69 0.96
N PHE A 418 12.63 8.90 1.10
CA PHE A 418 11.92 10.14 0.81
C PHE A 418 12.12 10.53 -0.65
N HIS A 419 11.04 10.61 -1.42
CA HIS A 419 11.04 10.97 -2.83
C HIS A 419 10.54 12.41 -3.00
N PHE A 420 11.32 13.24 -3.69
CA PHE A 420 10.95 14.64 -3.96
C PHE A 420 11.49 15.16 -5.30
N SER A 421 10.91 16.27 -5.75
CA SER A 421 11.31 17.06 -6.91
C SER A 421 11.17 18.55 -6.58
N GLU A 422 11.83 19.45 -7.31
CA GLU A 422 11.66 20.91 -7.10
C GLU A 422 10.23 21.41 -7.39
N GLN A 423 9.41 20.62 -8.11
CA GLN A 423 7.97 20.87 -8.23
C GLN A 423 7.22 20.45 -6.96
N ALA A 424 7.46 19.23 -6.47
CA ALA A 424 6.81 18.68 -5.28
C ALA A 424 7.09 19.49 -4.00
N ARG A 425 8.22 20.19 -3.92
CA ARG A 425 8.55 21.13 -2.82
C ARG A 425 7.56 22.28 -2.66
N ARG A 426 6.78 22.61 -3.69
CA ARG A 426 5.84 23.72 -3.69
C ARG A 426 4.46 23.34 -3.11
N GLU A 427 4.22 22.06 -2.84
CA GLU A 427 3.00 21.56 -2.20
C GLU A 427 3.04 21.76 -0.68
N GLY A 428 2.91 23.02 -0.22
CA GLY A 428 3.19 23.48 1.15
C GLY A 428 2.86 22.49 2.28
N ASP A 429 1.59 22.11 2.45
CA ASP A 429 1.15 21.26 3.57
C ASP A 429 1.67 19.81 3.45
N VAL A 430 1.74 19.26 2.23
CA VAL A 430 2.19 17.88 1.99
C VAL A 430 3.71 17.78 2.13
N TRP A 431 4.43 18.80 1.66
CA TRP A 431 5.87 18.95 1.86
C TRP A 431 6.20 19.06 3.35
N THR A 432 5.53 19.97 4.06
CA THR A 432 5.79 20.25 5.49
C THR A 432 5.59 19.00 6.34
N ASP A 433 4.48 18.28 6.17
CA ASP A 433 4.20 17.07 6.95
C ASP A 433 5.16 15.91 6.61
N ASN A 434 5.57 15.76 5.35
CA ASN A 434 6.60 14.78 5.00
C ASN A 434 7.95 15.15 5.60
N VAL A 435 8.35 16.43 5.60
CA VAL A 435 9.60 16.89 6.24
C VAL A 435 9.56 16.66 7.75
N HIS A 436 8.44 16.92 8.43
CA HIS A 436 8.28 16.58 9.84
C HIS A 436 8.43 15.08 10.09
N LEU A 437 7.76 14.23 9.30
CA LEU A 437 7.89 12.77 9.41
C LEU A 437 9.32 12.29 9.13
N LEU A 438 10.02 12.89 8.16
CA LEU A 438 11.41 12.58 7.84
C LEU A 438 12.36 12.93 8.98
N LEU A 439 12.18 14.10 9.59
CA LEU A 439 12.97 14.55 10.74
C LEU A 439 12.71 13.72 12.00
N ASP A 440 11.48 13.24 12.20
CA ASP A 440 11.14 12.28 13.24
C ASP A 440 11.84 10.92 13.03
N LEU A 441 11.82 10.41 11.79
CA LEU A 441 12.50 9.16 11.42
C LEU A 441 14.03 9.23 11.60
N LEU A 442 14.62 10.41 11.46
CA LEU A 442 16.05 10.66 11.67
C LEU A 442 16.42 10.88 13.16
N GLN A 443 15.46 11.24 14.02
CA GLN A 443 15.68 11.42 15.47
C GLN A 443 15.44 10.14 16.28
N ASP A 444 14.63 9.21 15.77
CA ASP A 444 14.26 7.98 16.45
C ASP A 444 15.40 6.94 16.47
N GLY A 445 16.32 7.09 17.43
CA GLY A 445 17.48 6.22 17.65
C GLY A 445 17.19 4.75 18.02
N GLY A 446 15.92 4.32 17.97
CA GLY A 446 15.50 2.94 18.18
C GLY A 446 15.70 2.04 16.95
N GLY A 447 16.90 1.48 16.79
CA GLY A 447 17.19 0.38 15.85
C GLY A 447 17.94 0.78 14.57
N SER A 448 18.47 -0.22 13.85
CA SER A 448 19.26 -0.03 12.62
C SER A 448 18.38 0.30 11.41
N LYS A 449 17.85 1.52 11.40
CA LYS A 449 17.07 2.09 10.29
C LYS A 449 18.00 2.91 9.38
N LEU A 450 17.77 2.86 8.07
CA LEU A 450 18.45 3.71 7.09
C LEU A 450 17.44 4.67 6.46
N VAL A 451 17.80 5.94 6.35
CA VAL A 451 16.99 6.96 5.65
C VAL A 451 17.72 7.37 4.37
N LEU A 452 17.06 7.18 3.24
CA LEU A 452 17.51 7.57 1.91
C LEU A 452 16.68 8.76 1.41
N VAL A 453 17.34 9.73 0.80
CA VAL A 453 16.71 10.91 0.20
C VAL A 453 16.93 10.84 -1.31
N VAL A 454 15.85 10.72 -2.08
CA VAL A 454 15.86 10.45 -3.52
C VAL A 454 15.39 11.68 -4.28
N ASP A 455 16.29 12.26 -5.08
CA ASP A 455 16.01 13.39 -5.95
C ASP A 455 15.47 12.92 -7.31
N CYS A 456 14.15 13.02 -7.50
CA CYS A 456 13.48 12.59 -8.72
C CYS A 456 13.79 13.47 -9.94
N ASP A 457 14.26 14.71 -9.74
CA ASP A 457 14.65 15.63 -10.83
C ASP A 457 15.76 15.03 -11.72
N VAL A 458 16.56 14.09 -11.20
CA VAL A 458 17.71 13.48 -11.89
C VAL A 458 17.30 12.58 -13.06
N LYS A 459 16.16 11.89 -12.95
CA LYS A 459 15.65 11.00 -13.99
C LYS A 459 14.71 11.70 -14.98
N GLY A 460 14.24 12.90 -14.65
CA GLY A 460 13.18 13.60 -15.38
C GLY A 460 11.79 13.01 -15.12
N ASP A 461 11.63 12.21 -14.05
CA ASP A 461 10.36 11.63 -13.66
C ASP A 461 9.42 12.72 -13.11
N MET A 462 8.21 12.84 -13.66
CA MET A 462 7.19 13.72 -13.09
C MET A 462 6.66 13.13 -11.79
N LEU A 463 7.12 13.69 -10.67
CA LEU A 463 6.58 13.40 -9.35
C LEU A 463 5.44 14.38 -9.03
N GLU A 464 4.21 13.85 -8.86
CA GLU A 464 3.03 14.66 -8.54
C GLU A 464 3.17 15.33 -7.17
N ARG A 465 3.57 14.58 -6.13
CA ARG A 465 3.67 15.02 -4.74
C ARG A 465 4.85 14.37 -3.99
N PRO A 466 5.40 14.97 -2.92
CA PRO A 466 6.45 14.34 -2.13
C PRO A 466 5.87 13.23 -1.25
N TYR A 467 6.61 12.13 -1.07
CA TYR A 467 6.19 11.01 -0.22
C TYR A 467 7.38 10.27 0.41
N ILE A 468 7.13 9.58 1.52
CA ILE A 468 8.07 8.65 2.15
C ILE A 468 7.54 7.23 1.99
N SER A 469 8.31 6.32 1.39
CA SER A 469 8.00 4.89 1.39
C SER A 469 8.90 4.10 2.34
N HIS A 470 8.40 2.98 2.84
CA HIS A 470 9.10 2.09 3.78
C HIS A 470 9.39 0.74 3.13
N TRP A 471 10.63 0.27 3.26
CA TRP A 471 11.16 -0.95 2.67
C TRP A 471 11.75 -1.87 3.73
N ARG A 472 11.61 -3.18 3.52
CA ARG A 472 12.25 -4.24 4.31
C ARG A 472 12.48 -5.46 3.40
N ASN A 473 13.63 -6.13 3.51
CA ASN A 473 13.95 -7.29 2.64
C ASN A 473 13.84 -6.96 1.14
N CYS A 474 14.28 -5.76 0.76
CA CYS A 474 14.17 -5.19 -0.61
C CYS A 474 12.75 -5.20 -1.20
N ARG A 475 11.71 -5.14 -0.35
CA ARG A 475 10.31 -5.02 -0.76
C ARG A 475 9.66 -3.81 -0.08
N ILE A 476 8.79 -3.13 -0.80
CA ILE A 476 7.94 -2.08 -0.21
C ILE A 476 7.02 -2.74 0.82
N VAL A 477 7.01 -2.16 2.03
CA VAL A 477 6.06 -2.45 3.12
C VAL A 477 4.91 -1.47 3.05
N THR A 478 5.22 -0.18 2.86
CA THR A 478 4.26 0.92 2.73
C THR A 478 4.72 1.87 1.63
N ASP A 479 3.86 2.15 0.63
CA ASP A 479 4.16 3.07 -0.47
C ASP A 479 4.19 4.55 -0.03
N ASP A 480 3.30 4.96 0.88
CA ASP A 480 3.24 6.32 1.44
C ASP A 480 2.95 6.26 2.95
N VAL A 481 4.00 6.43 3.75
CA VAL A 481 3.98 6.35 5.22
C VAL A 481 3.18 7.50 5.83
N LEU A 482 3.16 8.70 5.22
CA LEU A 482 2.39 9.82 5.74
C LEU A 482 0.89 9.59 5.56
N ILE A 483 0.48 9.10 4.39
CA ILE A 483 -0.93 8.74 4.14
C ILE A 483 -1.36 7.57 5.00
N GLU A 484 -0.51 6.55 5.19
CA GLU A 484 -0.81 5.44 6.11
C GLU A 484 -0.95 5.94 7.55
N GLN A 485 -0.06 6.80 8.05
CA GLN A 485 -0.16 7.35 9.40
C GLN A 485 -1.42 8.20 9.58
N ARG A 486 -1.73 9.12 8.66
CA ARG A 486 -2.98 9.90 8.67
C ARG A 486 -4.21 9.00 8.63
N PHE A 487 -4.18 7.93 7.83
CA PHE A 487 -5.27 6.95 7.75
C PHE A 487 -5.43 6.12 9.03
N LEU A 488 -4.35 5.83 9.76
CA LEU A 488 -4.39 5.03 11.00
C LEU A 488 -4.57 5.88 12.27
N ALA A 489 -4.42 7.20 12.20
CA ALA A 489 -4.45 8.09 13.37
C ALA A 489 -5.77 8.07 14.15
N ASP A 490 -6.90 7.89 13.48
CA ASP A 490 -8.22 7.77 14.10
C ASP A 490 -8.61 6.32 14.45
N LYS A 491 -7.70 5.34 14.26
CA LYS A 491 -8.03 3.90 14.30
C LYS A 491 -7.32 3.13 15.40
N CYS A 492 -7.96 2.07 15.86
CA CYS A 492 -7.36 1.13 16.79
C CYS A 492 -6.79 -0.05 16.01
N VAL A 493 -5.47 -0.21 16.07
CA VAL A 493 -4.70 -1.07 15.16
C VAL A 493 -4.03 -2.19 15.93
N ILE A 494 -4.15 -3.42 15.42
CA ILE A 494 -3.51 -4.60 15.99
C ILE A 494 -2.47 -5.16 14.99
N ARG A 495 -1.29 -5.53 15.50
CA ARG A 495 -0.11 -5.97 14.75
C ARG A 495 0.27 -7.40 15.15
N TYR A 496 0.89 -8.14 14.23
CA TYR A 496 1.43 -9.49 14.44
C TYR A 496 2.83 -9.59 13.83
N SER A 497 3.65 -10.54 14.28
CA SER A 497 4.87 -10.94 13.56
C SER A 497 4.52 -11.81 12.35
N ASP A 498 5.16 -11.56 11.21
CA ASP A 498 4.92 -12.29 9.96
C ASP A 498 5.35 -13.78 10.07
N ASP A 499 6.25 -14.10 11.01
CA ASP A 499 6.77 -15.46 11.26
C ASP A 499 5.69 -16.43 11.78
N TYR A 500 4.65 -15.93 12.44
CA TYR A 500 3.56 -16.74 13.03
C TYR A 500 2.28 -16.74 12.18
N MET A 501 2.26 -16.01 11.06
CA MET A 501 1.07 -15.83 10.23
C MET A 501 0.82 -17.05 9.33
N ASP A 502 -0.17 -17.88 9.69
CA ASP A 502 -0.64 -18.99 8.85
C ASP A 502 -1.46 -18.45 7.67
N ARG A 503 -0.86 -18.54 6.48
CA ARG A 503 -1.39 -18.06 5.19
C ARG A 503 -2.09 -19.17 4.38
N ALA A 504 -2.19 -20.39 4.91
CA ALA A 504 -2.88 -21.47 4.23
C ALA A 504 -4.37 -21.11 4.01
N SER A 505 -4.97 -21.62 2.91
CA SER A 505 -6.37 -21.35 2.57
C SER A 505 -7.34 -22.19 3.41
N ILE A 506 -7.26 -22.04 4.72
CA ILE A 506 -8.08 -22.75 5.70
C ILE A 506 -9.42 -21.99 5.86
N PRO A 507 -10.58 -22.67 5.79
CA PRO A 507 -11.88 -22.04 6.04
C PRO A 507 -11.92 -21.37 7.42
N LYS A 508 -12.39 -20.13 7.47
CA LYS A 508 -12.62 -19.43 8.74
C LYS A 508 -13.78 -20.12 9.49
N PRO A 509 -13.72 -20.30 10.82
CA PRO A 509 -14.80 -20.92 11.58
C PRO A 509 -16.10 -20.10 11.49
N VAL A 510 -17.24 -20.78 11.58
CA VAL A 510 -18.58 -20.16 11.50
C VAL A 510 -18.81 -19.19 12.67
N MET A 511 -18.48 -19.61 13.90
CA MET A 511 -18.60 -18.79 15.11
C MET A 511 -17.35 -17.91 15.34
N ARG A 512 -17.27 -16.84 14.54
CA ARG A 512 -16.34 -15.73 14.75
C ARG A 512 -17.00 -14.58 15.51
N ARG A 513 -16.18 -13.79 16.20
CA ARG A 513 -16.58 -12.62 16.99
C ARG A 513 -15.72 -11.42 16.61
N ALA A 514 -16.30 -10.23 16.47
CA ALA A 514 -15.54 -9.01 16.20
C ALA A 514 -14.64 -8.70 17.41
N VAL A 515 -13.35 -8.43 17.20
CA VAL A 515 -12.46 -8.03 18.31
C VAL A 515 -12.79 -6.59 18.72
N ARG A 516 -13.79 -6.46 19.61
CA ARG A 516 -14.25 -5.22 20.25
C ARG A 516 -14.02 -5.25 21.75
N MET A 517 -12.86 -4.80 22.14
CA MET A 517 -12.38 -4.85 23.52
C MET A 517 -11.68 -3.53 23.86
N PRO A 518 -11.46 -3.21 25.15
CA PRO A 518 -10.77 -1.98 25.56
C PRO A 518 -9.35 -1.87 24.99
N CYS A 519 -8.61 -0.85 25.44
CA CYS A 519 -7.17 -0.72 25.21
C CYS A 519 -6.37 -1.37 26.36
N PRO A 520 -5.19 -2.00 26.09
CA PRO A 520 -4.31 -2.49 27.16
C PRO A 520 -3.51 -1.37 27.85
N GLY A 521 -3.39 -0.21 27.21
CA GLY A 521 -2.63 0.92 27.72
C GLY A 521 -3.14 1.38 29.11
N PRO A 522 -2.27 1.48 30.13
CA PRO A 522 -2.70 1.70 31.51
C PRO A 522 -3.38 3.06 31.71
N GLU A 523 -2.98 4.07 30.94
CA GLU A 523 -3.49 5.45 30.96
C GLU A 523 -4.61 5.71 29.94
N CYS A 524 -4.90 4.75 29.07
CA CYS A 524 -5.95 4.86 28.06
C CYS A 524 -7.35 4.71 28.67
N SER A 525 -8.34 5.23 27.97
CA SER A 525 -9.73 5.29 28.41
C SER A 525 -10.43 3.92 28.48
N ARG A 526 -10.20 3.17 29.58
CA ARG A 526 -10.69 1.76 29.79
C ARG A 526 -12.19 1.52 29.58
N GLY A 527 -13.03 2.55 29.63
CA GLY A 527 -14.47 2.43 29.37
C GLY A 527 -14.85 2.38 27.87
N ILE A 528 -13.93 2.73 26.97
CA ILE A 528 -14.15 2.73 25.53
C ILE A 528 -13.68 1.39 24.95
N ARG A 529 -14.57 0.69 24.24
CA ARG A 529 -14.20 -0.49 23.44
C ARG A 529 -13.74 -0.05 22.05
N CYS A 530 -12.60 -0.57 21.64
CA CYS A 530 -11.95 -0.29 20.38
C CYS A 530 -12.33 -1.34 19.33
N ASP A 531 -12.68 -0.93 18.11
CA ASP A 531 -12.75 -1.82 16.94
C ASP A 531 -11.33 -2.07 16.42
N TRP A 532 -10.80 -3.26 16.65
CA TRP A 532 -9.41 -3.60 16.32
C TRP A 532 -9.25 -4.04 14.87
N ILE A 533 -8.56 -3.22 14.06
CA ILE A 533 -8.25 -3.53 12.65
C ILE A 533 -6.81 -4.01 12.47
N CYS A 534 -6.60 -4.94 11.53
CA CYS A 534 -5.30 -5.45 11.15
C CYS A 534 -4.43 -4.33 10.54
N PHE A 535 -3.21 -4.14 11.05
CA PHE A 535 -2.28 -3.11 10.57
C PHE A 535 -1.94 -3.21 9.07
N ARG A 536 -1.91 -4.42 8.48
CA ARG A 536 -1.49 -4.61 7.09
C ARG A 536 -2.63 -4.64 6.07
N CYS A 537 -3.79 -5.21 6.43
CA CYS A 537 -4.92 -5.33 5.49
C CYS A 537 -6.13 -4.47 5.84
N HIS A 538 -6.06 -3.70 6.93
CA HIS A 538 -7.12 -2.79 7.42
C HIS A 538 -8.49 -3.43 7.65
N ALA A 539 -8.57 -4.77 7.63
CA ALA A 539 -9.77 -5.52 7.93
C ALA A 539 -9.96 -5.61 9.44
N LEU A 540 -11.21 -5.53 9.90
CA LEU A 540 -11.60 -5.85 11.26
C LEU A 540 -11.08 -7.24 11.62
N VAL A 541 -10.43 -7.38 12.77
CA VAL A 541 -9.92 -8.66 13.23
C VAL A 541 -11.03 -9.44 13.91
N GLU A 542 -11.09 -10.74 13.62
CA GLU A 542 -12.15 -11.64 14.05
C GLU A 542 -11.55 -12.76 14.92
N TYR A 543 -12.11 -13.01 16.10
CA TYR A 543 -11.71 -14.12 16.96
C TYR A 543 -12.53 -15.37 16.68
N GLY A 544 -11.86 -16.47 16.33
CA GLY A 544 -12.45 -17.80 16.23
C GLY A 544 -12.61 -18.41 17.62
N HIS A 545 -13.82 -18.43 18.16
CA HIS A 545 -14.06 -18.95 19.52
C HIS A 545 -13.76 -20.45 19.66
N VAL A 546 -13.86 -21.21 18.57
CA VAL A 546 -13.69 -22.67 18.57
C VAL A 546 -12.22 -23.09 18.54
N ASP A 547 -11.38 -22.36 17.78
CA ASP A 547 -9.96 -22.70 17.53
C ASP A 547 -8.96 -21.73 18.17
N ARG A 548 -9.45 -20.60 18.71
CA ARG A 548 -8.69 -19.52 19.38
C ARG A 548 -7.71 -18.76 18.47
N PHE A 549 -7.95 -18.76 17.16
CA PHE A 549 -7.17 -17.94 16.23
C PHE A 549 -7.80 -16.55 16.04
N LEU A 550 -6.95 -15.55 15.83
CA LEU A 550 -7.35 -14.26 15.28
C LEU A 550 -7.21 -14.30 13.75
N TYR A 551 -8.22 -13.78 13.06
CA TYR A 551 -8.40 -13.85 11.62
C TYR A 551 -8.47 -12.45 11.01
N CYS A 552 -7.79 -12.26 9.88
CA CYS A 552 -7.94 -11.07 9.03
C CYS A 552 -7.81 -11.48 7.55
N ASN A 553 -7.59 -10.53 6.62
CA ASN A 553 -7.39 -10.85 5.20
C ASN A 553 -5.95 -11.33 4.89
N CYS A 554 -5.00 -11.19 5.83
CA CYS A 554 -3.63 -11.67 5.67
C CYS A 554 -3.49 -13.18 5.91
N GLY A 555 -4.37 -13.78 6.72
CA GLY A 555 -4.28 -15.15 7.20
C GLY A 555 -4.91 -15.29 8.59
N ARG A 556 -4.39 -16.22 9.37
CA ARG A 556 -4.72 -16.40 10.79
C ARG A 556 -3.45 -16.53 11.65
N CYS A 557 -3.52 -16.11 12.90
CA CYS A 557 -2.46 -16.31 13.87
C CYS A 557 -3.06 -16.56 15.27
N LEU A 558 -2.31 -17.19 16.18
CA LEU A 558 -2.79 -17.45 17.54
C LEU A 558 -3.00 -16.11 18.26
N TYR A 559 -4.04 -16.01 19.09
CA TYR A 559 -4.44 -14.74 19.71
C TYR A 559 -3.37 -14.09 20.61
N THR A 560 -2.37 -14.85 21.05
CA THR A 560 -1.25 -14.39 21.89
C THR A 560 -0.15 -13.63 21.14
N GLU A 561 -0.07 -13.77 19.81
CA GLU A 561 1.04 -13.25 18.99
C GLU A 561 0.73 -11.88 18.39
N TYR A 562 0.04 -11.02 19.16
CA TYR A 562 -0.44 -9.72 18.70
C TYR A 562 -0.24 -8.59 19.70
N ASP A 563 0.17 -7.44 19.15
CA ASP A 563 0.40 -6.19 19.86
C ASP A 563 -0.68 -5.17 19.46
N PHE A 564 -1.06 -4.27 20.36
CA PHE A 564 -2.24 -3.40 20.21
C PHE A 564 -1.87 -1.91 20.36
N ARG A 565 -2.37 -1.04 19.48
CA ARG A 565 -2.29 0.43 19.61
C ARG A 565 -3.62 1.11 19.33
N CYS A 566 -4.21 1.79 20.32
CA CYS A 566 -5.46 2.53 20.13
C CYS A 566 -5.24 3.97 19.62
N ASN A 567 -6.34 4.67 19.32
CA ASN A 567 -6.36 6.07 18.88
C ASN A 567 -6.44 7.09 20.03
N ASP A 568 -6.40 6.66 21.31
CA ASP A 568 -6.33 7.56 22.46
C ASP A 568 -4.94 8.21 22.49
N PRO A 569 -4.80 9.56 22.45
CA PRO A 569 -3.49 10.22 22.45
C PRO A 569 -2.57 9.81 23.62
N LYS A 570 -3.14 9.32 24.73
CA LYS A 570 -2.40 8.81 25.89
C LYS A 570 -1.73 7.46 25.66
N HIS A 571 -2.02 6.75 24.56
CA HIS A 571 -1.38 5.47 24.25
C HIS A 571 0.11 5.65 23.91
N GLY A 572 0.47 6.77 23.28
CA GLY A 572 1.78 6.97 22.67
C GLY A 572 1.91 6.29 21.30
N ARG A 573 3.13 6.27 20.75
CA ARG A 573 3.42 5.77 19.39
C ARG A 573 3.59 4.25 19.33
N ASP A 574 4.03 3.64 20.43
CA ASP A 574 4.30 2.21 20.55
C ASP A 574 3.03 1.36 20.43
N PHE A 575 3.23 0.08 20.14
CA PHE A 575 2.23 -0.95 20.44
C PHE A 575 2.44 -1.48 21.87
N LYS A 576 1.36 -1.95 22.50
CA LYS A 576 1.38 -2.56 23.83
C LYS A 576 0.72 -3.94 23.80
N ASP A 577 1.30 -4.86 24.53
CA ASP A 577 0.82 -6.22 24.64
C ASP A 577 -0.25 -6.31 25.74
N TYR A 578 -1.11 -7.32 25.65
CA TYR A 578 -1.99 -7.68 26.76
C TYR A 578 -1.34 -8.70 27.69
N ASP A 579 -1.73 -8.68 28.96
CA ASP A 579 -1.67 -9.90 29.77
C ASP A 579 -2.52 -11.01 29.10
N GLN A 580 -1.95 -12.21 28.93
CA GLN A 580 -2.57 -13.28 28.17
C GLN A 580 -3.89 -13.80 28.80
N GLN A 581 -4.02 -13.75 30.14
CA GLN A 581 -5.27 -14.12 30.81
C GLN A 581 -6.33 -13.03 30.63
N GLN A 582 -5.94 -11.76 30.74
CA GLN A 582 -6.84 -10.63 30.50
C GLN A 582 -7.35 -10.63 29.05
N LEU A 583 -6.46 -10.85 28.07
CA LEU A 583 -6.83 -10.94 26.66
C LEU A 583 -7.83 -12.06 26.41
N PHE A 584 -7.55 -13.26 26.91
CA PHE A 584 -8.47 -14.40 26.78
C PHE A 584 -9.84 -14.08 27.40
N GLN A 585 -9.88 -13.46 28.58
CA GLN A 585 -11.14 -13.07 29.23
C GLN A 585 -11.93 -12.02 28.44
N GLU A 586 -11.28 -11.05 27.79
CA GLU A 586 -11.99 -10.07 26.95
C GLU A 586 -12.47 -10.71 25.64
N LEU A 587 -11.66 -11.57 25.01
CA LEU A 587 -12.03 -12.31 23.79
C LEU A 587 -13.21 -13.28 24.02
N ASP A 588 -13.25 -13.96 25.17
CA ASP A 588 -14.31 -14.90 25.55
C ASP A 588 -15.64 -14.21 25.89
N LYS A 589 -15.60 -12.92 26.26
CA LYS A 589 -16.77 -12.05 26.48
C LYS A 589 -17.31 -11.37 25.22
N LEU A 590 -16.63 -11.50 24.07
CA LEU A 590 -17.09 -10.83 22.84
C LEU A 590 -18.44 -11.40 22.38
N ASP A 591 -19.33 -10.53 21.88
CA ASP A 591 -20.58 -10.97 21.28
C ASP A 591 -20.35 -11.58 19.87
N PRO A 592 -21.16 -12.55 19.43
CA PRO A 592 -21.24 -12.95 18.03
C PRO A 592 -21.60 -11.75 17.14
N PHE A 593 -21.22 -11.80 15.85
CA PHE A 593 -21.75 -10.86 14.87
C PHE A 593 -23.27 -10.96 14.77
N ASP A 594 -23.95 -9.85 14.46
CA ASP A 594 -25.32 -9.90 13.99
C ASP A 594 -25.34 -10.66 12.65
N GLU A 595 -26.31 -11.55 12.41
CA GLU A 595 -26.37 -12.33 11.18
C GLU A 595 -27.69 -12.10 10.45
N ILE A 596 -27.65 -11.96 9.12
CA ILE A 596 -28.84 -11.96 8.26
C ILE A 596 -28.63 -13.01 7.17
N ASN A 597 -29.28 -14.16 7.33
CA ASN A 597 -29.21 -15.27 6.40
C ASN A 597 -30.40 -15.19 5.43
N ILE A 598 -30.13 -15.02 4.12
CA ILE A 598 -31.13 -14.81 3.07
C ILE A 598 -31.02 -15.93 2.03
N LEU A 599 -32.10 -16.69 1.84
CA LEU A 599 -32.21 -17.71 0.81
C LEU A 599 -32.71 -17.11 -0.50
N ILE A 600 -31.96 -17.26 -1.60
CA ILE A 600 -32.33 -16.75 -2.93
C ILE A 600 -32.80 -17.92 -3.80
N LEU A 601 -33.99 -17.78 -4.39
CA LEU A 601 -34.66 -18.82 -5.17
C LEU A 601 -35.19 -18.23 -6.48
N GLY A 602 -35.36 -19.05 -7.52
CA GLY A 602 -35.99 -18.63 -8.77
C GLY A 602 -35.67 -19.55 -9.95
N GLU A 603 -36.44 -19.43 -11.02
CA GLU A 603 -36.32 -20.23 -12.24
C GLU A 603 -34.90 -20.15 -12.86
N THR A 604 -34.51 -21.17 -13.61
CA THR A 604 -33.29 -21.13 -14.43
C THR A 604 -33.36 -19.94 -15.40
N GLY A 605 -32.28 -19.17 -15.51
CA GLY A 605 -32.22 -17.98 -16.38
C GLY A 605 -32.86 -16.69 -15.83
N VAL A 606 -33.47 -16.69 -14.64
CA VAL A 606 -34.09 -15.48 -14.04
C VAL A 606 -33.09 -14.38 -13.64
N GLY A 607 -31.78 -14.65 -13.71
CA GLY A 607 -30.73 -13.67 -13.40
C GLY A 607 -30.21 -13.68 -11.96
N LYS A 608 -30.37 -14.77 -11.19
CA LYS A 608 -29.92 -14.88 -9.78
C LYS A 608 -28.47 -14.43 -9.56
N SER A 609 -27.53 -14.97 -10.34
CA SER A 609 -26.10 -14.64 -10.26
C SER A 609 -25.81 -13.17 -10.56
N THR A 610 -26.47 -12.61 -11.57
CA THR A 610 -26.40 -11.18 -11.92
C THR A 610 -26.97 -10.30 -10.81
N PHE A 611 -28.10 -10.70 -10.20
CA PHE A 611 -28.67 -10.02 -9.06
C PHE A 611 -27.73 -10.02 -7.85
N ILE A 612 -27.09 -11.16 -7.51
CA ILE A 612 -26.16 -11.23 -6.38
C ILE A 612 -24.97 -10.29 -6.58
N ASN A 613 -24.34 -10.28 -7.76
CA ASN A 613 -23.25 -9.35 -8.04
C ASN A 613 -23.71 -7.88 -8.00
N ALA A 614 -24.86 -7.58 -8.62
CA ALA A 614 -25.43 -6.23 -8.63
C ALA A 614 -25.76 -5.75 -7.20
N PHE A 615 -26.46 -6.58 -6.41
CA PHE A 615 -26.83 -6.32 -5.02
C PHE A 615 -25.60 -6.02 -4.16
N ILE A 616 -24.51 -6.77 -4.30
CA ILE A 616 -23.27 -6.51 -3.56
C ILE A 616 -22.65 -5.15 -3.94
N ASN A 617 -22.67 -4.78 -5.21
CA ASN A 617 -22.20 -3.46 -5.63
C ASN A 617 -23.11 -2.33 -5.12
N TYR A 618 -24.43 -2.54 -5.09
CA TYR A 618 -25.41 -1.61 -4.50
C TYR A 618 -25.28 -1.47 -2.97
N LEU A 619 -24.68 -2.46 -2.30
CA LEU A 619 -24.31 -2.42 -0.88
C LEU A 619 -22.89 -1.84 -0.64
N THR A 620 -22.09 -1.68 -1.70
CA THR A 620 -20.69 -1.22 -1.60
C THR A 620 -20.55 0.26 -1.98
N TYR A 621 -21.25 0.72 -3.02
CA TYR A 621 -21.16 2.08 -3.56
C TYR A 621 -22.52 2.78 -3.57
N GLU A 622 -22.55 4.05 -3.17
CA GLU A 622 -23.78 4.85 -3.09
C GLU A 622 -24.28 5.27 -4.49
N SER A 623 -23.35 5.57 -5.40
CA SER A 623 -23.65 6.00 -6.77
C SER A 623 -22.92 5.16 -7.82
N LEU A 624 -23.45 5.16 -9.05
CA LEU A 624 -22.78 4.54 -10.20
C LEU A 624 -21.42 5.20 -10.49
N ASP A 625 -21.30 6.52 -10.29
CA ASP A 625 -20.06 7.26 -10.52
C ASP A 625 -18.95 6.83 -9.54
N GLU A 626 -19.29 6.60 -8.25
CA GLU A 626 -18.36 6.03 -7.26
C GLU A 626 -17.91 4.62 -7.68
N ALA A 627 -18.84 3.78 -8.13
CA ALA A 627 -18.55 2.43 -8.61
C ALA A 627 -17.69 2.41 -9.90
N MET A 628 -17.81 3.43 -10.75
CA MET A 628 -16.96 3.61 -11.94
C MET A 628 -15.55 4.10 -11.57
N ALA A 629 -15.43 4.94 -10.53
CA ALA A 629 -14.15 5.51 -10.07
C ALA A 629 -13.28 4.53 -9.27
N ALA A 630 -13.83 3.44 -8.72
CA ALA A 630 -13.06 2.40 -8.01
C ALA A 630 -12.00 1.71 -8.93
N ASP A 631 -11.01 1.01 -8.39
CA ASP A 631 -10.00 0.31 -9.22
C ASP A 631 -10.48 -1.03 -9.79
N PHE A 632 -11.43 -1.69 -9.12
CA PHE A 632 -11.86 -3.06 -9.43
C PHE A 632 -13.38 -3.19 -9.48
N LEU A 633 -13.88 -4.05 -10.37
CA LEU A 633 -15.25 -4.54 -10.33
C LEU A 633 -15.36 -5.64 -9.28
N GLU A 634 -16.17 -5.42 -8.24
CA GLU A 634 -16.49 -6.47 -7.26
C GLU A 634 -17.50 -7.45 -7.88
N TYR A 635 -17.17 -8.74 -7.92
CA TYR A 635 -18.09 -9.81 -8.33
C TYR A 635 -17.77 -11.08 -7.54
N LEU A 636 -18.81 -11.83 -7.13
CA LEU A 636 -18.64 -13.09 -6.42
C LEU A 636 -18.89 -14.30 -7.32
N ILE A 637 -19.78 -14.15 -8.29
CA ILE A 637 -20.24 -15.22 -9.17
C ILE A 637 -19.85 -14.81 -10.59
N PRO A 638 -19.04 -15.58 -11.33
CA PRO A 638 -18.86 -15.34 -12.75
C PRO A 638 -20.18 -15.18 -13.51
N CYS A 639 -20.22 -14.26 -14.46
CA CYS A 639 -21.39 -14.09 -15.31
C CYS A 639 -21.03 -13.61 -16.71
N SER A 640 -21.89 -13.97 -17.65
CA SER A 640 -21.82 -13.55 -19.05
C SER A 640 -23.13 -12.91 -19.48
N PHE A 641 -23.04 -11.93 -20.39
CA PHE A 641 -24.17 -11.38 -21.12
C PHE A 641 -23.71 -10.83 -22.47
N ALA A 642 -24.57 -10.91 -23.47
CA ALA A 642 -24.34 -10.29 -24.76
C ALA A 642 -24.87 -8.84 -24.77
N THR A 643 -24.17 -7.97 -25.48
CA THR A 643 -24.64 -6.61 -25.84
C THR A 643 -24.46 -6.39 -27.33
N GLN A 644 -25.24 -5.47 -27.92
CA GLN A 644 -25.20 -5.15 -29.34
C GLN A 644 -24.56 -3.78 -29.54
N LEU A 645 -23.48 -3.72 -30.33
CA LEU A 645 -22.80 -2.48 -30.68
C LEU A 645 -22.96 -2.19 -32.18
N THR A 646 -23.25 -0.95 -32.53
CA THR A 646 -23.19 -0.51 -33.92
C THR A 646 -21.73 -0.32 -34.33
N ALA A 647 -21.23 -1.20 -35.20
CA ALA A 647 -19.91 -1.05 -35.79
C ALA A 647 -19.86 0.14 -36.77
N ALA A 648 -18.65 0.58 -37.15
CA ALA A 648 -18.45 1.76 -37.99
C ALA A 648 -19.07 1.67 -39.41
N ASN A 649 -19.49 0.48 -39.83
CA ASN A 649 -20.23 0.21 -41.07
C ASN A 649 -21.78 0.26 -40.89
N GLY A 650 -22.28 0.52 -39.69
CA GLY A 650 -23.72 0.49 -39.35
C GLY A 650 -24.27 -0.90 -38.99
N GLU A 651 -23.42 -1.93 -38.94
CA GLU A 651 -23.81 -3.30 -38.59
C GLU A 651 -23.95 -3.47 -37.07
N LEU A 652 -25.01 -4.12 -36.61
CA LEU A 652 -25.17 -4.51 -35.21
C LEU A 652 -24.32 -5.76 -34.94
N VAL A 653 -23.19 -5.57 -34.28
CA VAL A 653 -22.27 -6.64 -33.89
C VAL A 653 -22.54 -7.04 -32.44
N GLU A 654 -22.82 -8.32 -32.22
CA GLU A 654 -22.97 -8.89 -30.89
C GLU A 654 -21.60 -9.03 -30.20
N ARG A 655 -21.55 -8.64 -28.93
CA ARG A 655 -20.35 -8.64 -28.07
C ARG A 655 -20.67 -9.34 -26.75
N ASP A 656 -20.05 -10.49 -26.54
CA ASP A 656 -20.08 -11.17 -25.24
C ASP A 656 -19.20 -10.46 -24.21
N ILE A 657 -19.83 -10.00 -23.13
CA ILE A 657 -19.14 -9.55 -21.92
C ILE A 657 -19.06 -10.74 -20.97
N LYS A 658 -17.84 -11.23 -20.68
CA LYS A 658 -17.60 -12.29 -19.67
C LYS A 658 -16.81 -11.73 -18.47
N ILE A 659 -17.31 -12.03 -17.27
CA ILE A 659 -16.75 -11.64 -15.98
C ILE A 659 -16.40 -12.91 -15.20
N GLY A 660 -15.14 -13.06 -14.79
CA GLY A 660 -14.68 -14.19 -13.98
C GLY A 660 -14.59 -15.54 -14.70
N SER A 661 -14.23 -16.57 -13.92
CA SER A 661 -14.22 -17.99 -14.32
C SER A 661 -14.30 -18.86 -13.06
N SER A 662 -15.03 -19.98 -13.10
CA SER A 662 -15.26 -20.88 -11.95
C SER A 662 -15.33 -22.33 -12.43
N GLU A 663 -14.80 -23.27 -11.64
CA GLU A 663 -14.91 -24.72 -11.88
C GLU A 663 -16.29 -25.29 -11.50
N TYR A 664 -17.13 -24.50 -10.84
CA TYR A 664 -18.43 -24.92 -10.27
C TYR A 664 -19.63 -24.38 -11.06
N GLU A 665 -19.37 -23.60 -12.12
CA GLU A 665 -20.37 -23.00 -12.99
C GLU A 665 -20.05 -23.33 -14.44
N HIS A 666 -21.05 -23.78 -15.18
CA HIS A 666 -20.95 -24.00 -16.63
C HIS A 666 -21.60 -22.83 -17.38
N ASP A 667 -21.16 -22.59 -18.63
CA ASP A 667 -21.73 -21.55 -19.49
C ASP A 667 -23.24 -21.83 -19.72
N GLY A 668 -24.08 -21.02 -19.07
CA GLY A 668 -25.54 -21.20 -19.03
C GLY A 668 -26.28 -20.78 -20.31
N SER A 669 -25.55 -20.38 -21.35
CA SER A 669 -26.09 -19.96 -22.65
C SER A 669 -27.00 -21.00 -23.34
N GLY A 670 -26.89 -22.28 -22.97
CA GLY A 670 -27.76 -23.37 -23.44
C GLY A 670 -29.09 -23.56 -22.68
N GLY A 671 -29.42 -22.72 -21.70
CA GLY A 671 -30.67 -22.82 -20.93
C GLY A 671 -30.64 -23.76 -19.72
N ASN A 672 -29.47 -24.28 -19.36
CA ASN A 672 -29.25 -25.05 -18.14
C ASN A 672 -28.92 -24.12 -16.95
N SER A 673 -29.10 -24.58 -15.71
CA SER A 673 -28.73 -23.78 -14.52
C SER A 673 -27.21 -23.52 -14.48
N ALA A 674 -26.80 -22.25 -14.47
CA ALA A 674 -25.38 -21.88 -14.34
C ALA A 674 -24.81 -22.33 -12.98
N THR A 675 -25.52 -22.05 -11.89
CA THR A 675 -25.25 -22.57 -10.54
C THR A 675 -25.64 -24.05 -10.48
N GLN A 676 -24.69 -24.95 -10.25
CA GLN A 676 -24.91 -26.40 -10.19
C GLN A 676 -25.06 -26.96 -8.76
N LYS A 677 -24.72 -26.18 -7.71
CA LYS A 677 -24.79 -26.56 -6.29
C LYS A 677 -25.08 -25.33 -5.43
N THR A 678 -25.67 -25.51 -4.26
CA THR A 678 -25.95 -24.40 -3.33
C THR A 678 -24.65 -23.83 -2.77
N MET A 679 -24.51 -22.50 -2.84
CA MET A 679 -23.33 -21.77 -2.40
C MET A 679 -23.72 -20.67 -1.42
N VAL A 680 -22.93 -20.46 -0.37
CA VAL A 680 -23.14 -19.39 0.62
C VAL A 680 -22.09 -18.30 0.44
N TYR A 681 -22.56 -17.07 0.27
CA TYR A 681 -21.75 -15.88 0.07
C TYR A 681 -21.91 -14.92 1.27
N PRO A 682 -20.95 -14.90 2.22
CA PRO A 682 -20.96 -13.97 3.34
C PRO A 682 -20.42 -12.60 2.95
N VAL A 683 -21.15 -11.54 3.32
CA VAL A 683 -20.82 -10.13 3.10
C VAL A 683 -20.92 -9.39 4.43
N THR A 684 -19.84 -8.74 4.87
CA THR A 684 -19.81 -8.03 6.17
C THR A 684 -20.13 -6.55 6.01
N ILE A 685 -21.17 -6.09 6.70
CA ILE A 685 -21.71 -4.73 6.63
C ILE A 685 -21.79 -4.17 8.05
N GLY A 686 -20.81 -3.34 8.44
CA GLY A 686 -20.71 -2.82 9.80
C GLY A 686 -20.58 -3.93 10.85
N THR A 687 -21.59 -4.07 11.71
CA THR A 687 -21.66 -5.13 12.75
C THR A 687 -22.32 -6.42 12.27
N THR A 688 -22.84 -6.45 11.04
CA THR A 688 -23.74 -7.51 10.55
C THR A 688 -23.13 -8.30 9.39
N ILE A 689 -23.18 -9.63 9.47
CA ILE A 689 -22.85 -10.54 8.38
C ILE A 689 -24.14 -10.89 7.62
N VAL A 690 -24.26 -10.42 6.38
CA VAL A 690 -25.32 -10.84 5.45
C VAL A 690 -24.82 -12.06 4.68
N ARG A 691 -25.48 -13.21 4.83
CA ARG A 691 -25.18 -14.42 4.04
C ARG A 691 -26.24 -14.64 2.99
N LEU A 692 -25.84 -14.61 1.72
CA LEU A 692 -26.68 -14.92 0.57
C LEU A 692 -26.49 -16.39 0.20
N PHE A 693 -27.57 -17.17 0.26
CA PHE A 693 -27.56 -18.57 -0.15
C PHE A 693 -28.06 -18.61 -1.61
N ASP A 694 -27.14 -18.75 -2.56
CA ASP A 694 -27.46 -18.97 -3.96
C ASP A 694 -27.83 -20.43 -4.19
N THR A 695 -28.83 -20.66 -5.03
CA THR A 695 -29.38 -21.99 -5.30
C THR A 695 -29.37 -22.30 -6.78
N PRO A 696 -29.23 -23.58 -7.18
CA PRO A 696 -29.56 -24.01 -8.54
C PRO A 696 -30.96 -23.53 -8.93
N GLY A 697 -31.18 -23.28 -10.23
CA GLY A 697 -32.52 -22.95 -10.72
C GLY A 697 -33.52 -24.07 -10.45
N ILE A 698 -34.69 -23.69 -9.92
CA ILE A 698 -35.82 -24.60 -9.75
C ILE A 698 -36.48 -24.77 -11.11
N GLY A 699 -36.83 -26.01 -11.48
CA GLY A 699 -37.31 -26.34 -12.81
C GLY A 699 -36.13 -26.57 -13.76
N ASP A 700 -35.18 -27.41 -13.35
CA ASP A 700 -34.02 -27.77 -14.16
C ASP A 700 -34.46 -28.49 -15.45
N THR A 701 -33.87 -28.14 -16.59
CA THR A 701 -34.12 -28.74 -17.90
C THR A 701 -33.80 -30.25 -17.94
N ARG A 702 -33.04 -30.76 -16.97
CA ARG A 702 -32.75 -32.18 -16.75
C ARG A 702 -33.90 -32.96 -16.07
N GLY A 703 -34.94 -32.28 -15.60
CA GLY A 703 -36.18 -32.87 -15.08
C GLY A 703 -36.22 -33.06 -13.55
N ALA A 704 -37.39 -33.49 -13.06
CA ALA A 704 -37.75 -33.47 -11.64
C ALA A 704 -36.80 -34.22 -10.68
N GLN A 705 -36.07 -35.23 -11.16
CA GLN A 705 -35.06 -35.93 -10.37
C GLN A 705 -33.88 -35.00 -10.01
N GLN A 706 -33.49 -34.10 -10.93
CA GLN A 706 -32.44 -33.12 -10.67
C GLN A 706 -32.91 -32.03 -9.68
N ASP A 707 -34.17 -31.59 -9.77
CA ASP A 707 -34.76 -30.66 -8.79
C ASP A 707 -34.75 -31.26 -7.36
N GLN A 708 -34.99 -32.57 -7.22
CA GLN A 708 -34.91 -33.27 -5.94
C GLN A 708 -33.47 -33.30 -5.37
N GLU A 709 -32.46 -33.52 -6.22
CA GLU A 709 -31.04 -33.43 -5.81
C GLU A 709 -30.64 -32.00 -5.42
N ASN A 710 -31.09 -31.00 -6.19
CA ASN A 710 -30.85 -29.58 -5.92
C ASN A 710 -31.44 -29.16 -4.55
N MET A 711 -32.64 -29.66 -4.22
CA MET A 711 -33.29 -29.45 -2.92
C MET A 711 -32.53 -30.14 -1.76
N ALA A 712 -31.98 -31.33 -2.00
CA ALA A 712 -31.19 -32.05 -0.99
C ALA A 712 -29.85 -31.35 -0.69
N ASP A 713 -29.14 -30.86 -1.71
CA ASP A 713 -27.90 -30.08 -1.54
C ASP A 713 -28.20 -28.78 -0.76
N LEU A 714 -29.26 -28.05 -1.12
CA LEU A 714 -29.75 -26.87 -0.39
C LEU A 714 -30.02 -27.14 1.10
N LEU A 715 -30.82 -28.16 1.42
CA LEU A 715 -31.15 -28.50 2.82
C LEU A 715 -29.90 -28.90 3.61
N SER A 716 -28.93 -29.57 2.99
CA SER A 716 -27.65 -29.90 3.63
C SER A 716 -26.83 -28.65 3.96
N VAL A 717 -26.80 -27.66 3.07
CA VAL A 717 -26.09 -26.39 3.31
C VAL A 717 -26.76 -25.58 4.41
N LEU A 718 -28.10 -25.47 4.37
CA LEU A 718 -28.89 -24.79 5.41
C LEU A 718 -28.67 -25.40 6.80
N SER A 719 -28.42 -26.71 6.92
CA SER A 719 -28.22 -27.39 8.22
C SER A 719 -27.07 -26.87 9.08
N ASN A 720 -26.14 -26.14 8.49
CA ASN A 720 -25.01 -25.54 9.22
C ASN A 720 -25.37 -24.22 9.93
N TYR A 721 -26.63 -23.75 9.84
CA TYR A 721 -27.09 -22.46 10.34
C TYR A 721 -28.35 -22.60 11.20
N ASP A 722 -28.47 -21.79 12.27
CA ASP A 722 -29.61 -21.86 13.18
C ASP A 722 -30.85 -21.09 12.70
N LYS A 723 -30.65 -19.94 12.03
CA LYS A 723 -31.70 -18.96 11.73
C LYS A 723 -31.72 -18.56 10.25
N LEU A 724 -32.90 -18.53 9.64
CA LEU A 724 -33.15 -17.98 8.30
C LEU A 724 -33.99 -16.70 8.43
N HIS A 725 -33.49 -15.58 7.92
CA HIS A 725 -34.09 -14.26 8.14
C HIS A 725 -35.05 -13.88 7.00
N GLY A 726 -34.69 -14.26 5.77
CA GLY A 726 -35.49 -14.00 4.57
C GLY A 726 -35.40 -15.09 3.52
N ILE A 727 -36.46 -15.23 2.72
CA ILE A 727 -36.54 -16.08 1.53
C ILE A 727 -36.94 -15.17 0.36
N LEU A 728 -36.00 -14.84 -0.51
CA LEU A 728 -36.22 -14.00 -1.68
C LEU A 728 -36.47 -14.86 -2.92
N ILE A 729 -37.69 -14.80 -3.45
CA ILE A 729 -38.06 -15.42 -4.72
C ILE A 729 -37.88 -14.40 -5.84
N LEU A 730 -36.92 -14.64 -6.73
CA LEU A 730 -36.66 -13.82 -7.90
C LEU A 730 -37.54 -14.23 -9.09
N LEU A 731 -38.10 -13.22 -9.77
CA LEU A 731 -39.10 -13.33 -10.83
C LEU A 731 -38.69 -12.48 -12.04
N ASN A 732 -38.98 -12.95 -13.25
CA ASN A 732 -38.92 -12.15 -14.47
C ASN A 732 -40.31 -11.58 -14.80
N ALA A 733 -40.40 -10.60 -15.69
CA ALA A 733 -41.63 -9.90 -16.07
C ALA A 733 -42.66 -10.77 -16.85
N ARG A 734 -42.35 -12.04 -17.15
CA ARG A 734 -43.27 -13.02 -17.76
C ARG A 734 -43.34 -14.29 -16.89
N LEU A 735 -44.55 -14.78 -16.65
CA LEU A 735 -44.83 -15.89 -15.76
C LEU A 735 -45.18 -17.17 -16.56
N ASN A 736 -44.36 -18.21 -16.42
CA ASN A 736 -44.44 -19.46 -17.19
C ASN A 736 -45.19 -20.59 -16.42
N VAL A 737 -45.64 -21.63 -17.12
CA VAL A 737 -46.29 -22.82 -16.49
C VAL A 737 -45.31 -23.53 -15.55
N MET A 738 -44.03 -23.61 -15.92
CA MET A 738 -42.96 -24.14 -15.06
C MET A 738 -42.85 -23.41 -13.72
N PHE A 739 -43.06 -22.08 -13.70
CA PHE A 739 -43.00 -21.30 -12.46
C PHE A 739 -44.12 -21.66 -11.47
N GLU A 740 -45.34 -21.93 -11.94
CA GLU A 740 -46.43 -22.38 -11.07
C GLU A 740 -46.14 -23.76 -10.45
N PHE A 741 -45.46 -24.64 -11.18
CA PHE A 741 -44.93 -25.90 -10.66
C PHE A 741 -43.82 -25.65 -9.62
N CYS A 742 -42.83 -24.79 -9.91
CA CYS A 742 -41.72 -24.48 -9.01
C CYS A 742 -42.18 -23.93 -7.65
N ILE A 743 -43.17 -23.02 -7.63
CA ILE A 743 -43.71 -22.48 -6.37
C ILE A 743 -44.49 -23.54 -5.59
N LYS A 744 -45.23 -24.44 -6.26
CA LYS A 744 -45.90 -25.56 -5.61
C LYS A 744 -44.89 -26.48 -4.94
N GLU A 745 -43.85 -26.89 -5.68
CA GLU A 745 -42.84 -27.82 -5.18
C GLU A 745 -42.02 -27.22 -4.04
N LEU A 746 -41.63 -25.93 -4.13
CA LEU A 746 -40.95 -25.22 -3.04
C LEU A 746 -41.76 -25.24 -1.74
N LEU A 747 -43.07 -24.98 -1.82
CA LEU A 747 -43.96 -24.93 -0.67
C LEU A 747 -44.25 -26.30 -0.05
N THR A 748 -43.91 -27.42 -0.72
CA THR A 748 -43.98 -28.75 -0.09
C THR A 748 -42.79 -29.06 0.83
N HIS A 749 -41.64 -28.42 0.61
CA HIS A 749 -40.39 -28.70 1.32
C HIS A 749 -40.07 -27.72 2.46
N LEU A 750 -40.74 -26.56 2.52
CA LEU A 750 -40.54 -25.55 3.56
C LEU A 750 -41.55 -25.70 4.70
N HIS A 751 -41.09 -25.57 5.95
CA HIS A 751 -41.97 -25.55 7.11
C HIS A 751 -42.90 -24.32 7.08
N ARG A 752 -44.17 -24.48 7.44
CA ARG A 752 -45.23 -23.44 7.33
C ARG A 752 -44.83 -22.05 7.88
N ASN A 753 -44.04 -21.99 8.96
CA ASN A 753 -43.63 -20.72 9.57
C ASN A 753 -42.64 -19.94 8.67
N ALA A 754 -41.88 -20.60 7.80
CA ALA A 754 -40.96 -19.97 6.87
C ALA A 754 -41.68 -19.10 5.83
N ALA A 755 -42.98 -19.33 5.61
CA ALA A 755 -43.82 -18.50 4.75
C ALA A 755 -43.88 -17.02 5.19
N ASN A 756 -43.71 -16.76 6.50
CA ASN A 756 -43.70 -15.41 7.05
C ASN A 756 -42.40 -14.63 6.73
N ASN A 757 -41.37 -15.31 6.26
CA ASN A 757 -40.07 -14.72 5.89
C ASN A 757 -39.91 -14.57 4.36
N MET A 758 -40.98 -14.77 3.57
CA MET A 758 -40.94 -14.73 2.12
C MET A 758 -41.09 -13.31 1.55
N ALA A 759 -40.27 -12.97 0.56
CA ALA A 759 -40.38 -11.78 -0.27
C ALA A 759 -40.22 -12.12 -1.76
N PHE A 760 -40.77 -11.28 -2.63
CA PHE A 760 -40.79 -11.46 -4.08
C PHE A 760 -40.03 -10.32 -4.76
N GLY A 761 -38.88 -10.65 -5.36
CA GLY A 761 -38.06 -9.71 -6.13
C GLY A 761 -38.32 -9.83 -7.62
N PHE A 762 -38.78 -8.76 -8.26
CA PHE A 762 -38.97 -8.67 -9.70
C PHE A 762 -37.70 -8.10 -10.32
N THR A 763 -37.12 -8.82 -11.28
CA THR A 763 -35.95 -8.41 -12.06
C THR A 763 -36.38 -7.82 -13.40
N ASN A 764 -35.48 -7.07 -14.07
CA ASN A 764 -35.72 -6.45 -15.39
C ASN A 764 -36.94 -5.50 -15.41
N THR A 765 -37.10 -4.68 -14.36
CA THR A 765 -38.28 -3.84 -14.15
C THR A 765 -38.21 -2.45 -14.81
N ARG A 766 -37.16 -2.12 -15.57
CA ARG A 766 -37.03 -0.83 -16.27
C ARG A 766 -38.21 -0.58 -17.24
N GLY A 767 -38.59 -1.60 -18.02
CA GLY A 767 -39.72 -1.54 -18.96
C GLY A 767 -41.10 -1.41 -18.31
N SER A 768 -41.22 -1.71 -17.02
CA SER A 768 -42.46 -1.55 -16.23
C SER A 768 -42.42 -0.34 -15.28
N ASN A 769 -41.46 0.59 -15.49
CA ASN A 769 -41.21 1.75 -14.63
C ASN A 769 -41.02 1.38 -13.15
N TYR A 770 -40.16 0.37 -12.91
CA TYR A 770 -39.78 -0.14 -11.59
C TYR A 770 -40.98 -0.69 -10.78
N LYS A 771 -41.83 -1.47 -11.46
CA LYS A 771 -43.01 -2.14 -10.86
C LYS A 771 -43.14 -3.61 -11.32
N PRO A 772 -43.89 -4.48 -10.62
CA PRO A 772 -44.04 -5.90 -10.96
C PRO A 772 -44.63 -6.26 -12.34
N GLY A 773 -45.18 -5.28 -13.08
CA GLY A 773 -45.73 -5.49 -14.42
C GLY A 773 -46.83 -6.55 -14.50
N ASP A 774 -46.88 -7.26 -15.63
CA ASP A 774 -47.94 -8.25 -15.94
C ASP A 774 -47.88 -9.50 -15.05
N THR A 775 -46.72 -9.79 -14.45
CA THR A 775 -46.48 -10.95 -13.57
C THR A 775 -47.22 -10.83 -12.22
N PHE A 776 -47.66 -9.63 -11.84
CA PHE A 776 -48.41 -9.41 -10.60
C PHE A 776 -49.75 -10.16 -10.55
N LYS A 777 -50.51 -10.18 -11.65
CA LYS A 777 -51.88 -10.75 -11.67
C LYS A 777 -51.88 -12.28 -11.53
N PRO A 778 -51.04 -13.06 -12.26
CA PRO A 778 -51.00 -14.52 -12.09
C PRO A 778 -50.43 -14.93 -10.73
N LEU A 779 -49.36 -14.27 -10.24
CA LEU A 779 -48.82 -14.56 -8.92
C LEU A 779 -49.85 -14.33 -7.80
N LYS A 780 -50.60 -13.22 -7.85
CA LYS A 780 -51.71 -12.94 -6.92
C LYS A 780 -52.85 -13.97 -6.99
N ARG A 781 -53.00 -14.69 -8.11
CA ARG A 781 -53.97 -15.78 -8.26
C ARG A 781 -53.44 -17.08 -7.66
N LEU A 782 -52.17 -17.40 -7.89
CA LEU A 782 -51.50 -18.58 -7.33
C LEU A 782 -51.47 -18.52 -5.80
N LEU A 783 -50.99 -17.42 -5.21
CA LEU A 783 -50.86 -17.31 -3.75
C LEU A 783 -52.22 -17.44 -3.01
N LYS A 784 -53.34 -17.08 -3.66
CA LYS A 784 -54.69 -17.24 -3.10
C LYS A 784 -55.13 -18.71 -2.91
N THR A 785 -54.45 -19.70 -3.48
CA THR A 785 -54.79 -21.11 -3.25
C THR A 785 -54.34 -21.61 -1.87
N TYR A 786 -53.34 -20.96 -1.26
CA TYR A 786 -52.77 -21.32 0.04
C TYR A 786 -53.43 -20.52 1.17
N LYS A 787 -54.64 -20.93 1.60
CA LYS A 787 -55.39 -20.20 2.65
C LYS A 787 -54.77 -20.27 4.04
N ASP A 788 -53.98 -21.32 4.32
CA ASP A 788 -53.46 -21.62 5.66
C ASP A 788 -52.14 -20.89 5.98
N CYS A 789 -51.52 -20.25 4.98
CA CYS A 789 -50.32 -19.42 5.11
C CYS A 789 -50.64 -18.03 4.56
N GLN A 790 -50.42 -16.95 5.33
CA GLN A 790 -50.84 -15.58 4.95
C GLN A 790 -49.90 -14.92 3.92
N ILE A 791 -49.58 -15.61 2.82
CA ILE A 791 -48.65 -15.13 1.79
C ILE A 791 -49.36 -14.11 0.89
N GLY A 792 -49.16 -12.82 1.16
CA GLY A 792 -49.73 -11.71 0.40
C GLY A 792 -48.72 -10.95 -0.44
N LEU A 793 -49.20 -10.24 -1.47
CA LEU A 793 -48.41 -9.27 -2.23
C LEU A 793 -48.69 -7.86 -1.69
N PHE A 794 -47.86 -7.44 -0.74
CA PHE A 794 -47.83 -6.11 -0.12
C PHE A 794 -46.54 -5.38 -0.47
N ASP A 795 -46.52 -4.06 -0.27
CA ASP A 795 -45.33 -3.22 -0.51
C ASP A 795 -44.06 -3.81 0.17
N HIS A 796 -44.13 -4.09 1.47
CA HIS A 796 -43.02 -4.68 2.24
C HIS A 796 -42.62 -6.10 1.83
N THR A 797 -43.40 -6.79 0.98
CA THR A 797 -43.06 -8.15 0.47
C THR A 797 -42.63 -8.15 -1.00
N VAL A 798 -42.74 -7.02 -1.70
CA VAL A 798 -42.58 -6.94 -3.16
C VAL A 798 -41.50 -5.91 -3.47
N TYR A 799 -40.46 -6.34 -4.19
CA TYR A 799 -39.27 -5.54 -4.48
C TYR A 799 -39.00 -5.52 -5.98
N CYS A 800 -38.56 -4.38 -6.52
CA CYS A 800 -38.34 -4.22 -7.96
C CYS A 800 -36.88 -3.82 -8.23
N PHE A 801 -36.10 -4.78 -8.73
CA PHE A 801 -34.70 -4.60 -9.02
C PHE A 801 -34.48 -4.40 -10.53
N ASP A 802 -33.45 -3.65 -10.86
CA ASP A 802 -32.87 -3.61 -12.19
C ASP A 802 -31.38 -3.96 -12.08
N SER A 803 -30.87 -4.75 -13.02
CA SER A 803 -29.46 -5.17 -13.06
C SER A 803 -28.73 -4.61 -14.28
N GLU A 804 -29.39 -3.81 -15.10
CA GLU A 804 -28.78 -3.16 -16.27
C GLU A 804 -27.68 -2.15 -15.88
N SER A 805 -27.79 -1.48 -14.74
CA SER A 805 -26.72 -0.57 -14.27
C SER A 805 -25.44 -1.32 -13.84
N PHE A 806 -25.57 -2.53 -13.28
CA PHE A 806 -24.42 -3.43 -13.07
C PHE A 806 -23.86 -3.98 -14.39
N ARG A 807 -24.71 -4.32 -15.37
CA ARG A 807 -24.26 -4.73 -16.71
C ARG A 807 -23.50 -3.62 -17.42
N PHE A 808 -23.99 -2.38 -17.35
CA PHE A 808 -23.28 -1.19 -17.82
C PHE A 808 -21.91 -1.07 -17.14
N LEU A 809 -21.83 -1.13 -15.81
CA LEU A 809 -20.57 -1.05 -15.08
C LEU A 809 -19.58 -2.15 -15.52
N ALA A 810 -20.05 -3.38 -15.74
CA ALA A 810 -19.24 -4.47 -16.24
C ALA A 810 -18.73 -4.27 -17.67
N ALA A 811 -19.56 -3.75 -18.58
CA ALA A 811 -19.19 -3.44 -19.96
C ALA A 811 -18.19 -2.26 -20.03
N TYR A 812 -18.44 -1.20 -19.26
CA TYR A 812 -17.55 -0.05 -19.12
C TYR A 812 -16.13 -0.49 -18.71
N ARG A 813 -16.02 -1.40 -17.73
CA ARG A 813 -14.74 -2.00 -17.28
C ARG A 813 -14.03 -2.85 -18.34
N LYS A 814 -14.72 -3.23 -19.42
CA LYS A 814 -14.16 -3.93 -20.60
C LYS A 814 -13.92 -2.99 -21.78
N GLY A 815 -14.05 -1.67 -21.59
CA GLY A 815 -13.91 -0.67 -22.65
C GLY A 815 -15.05 -0.72 -23.68
N VAL A 816 -16.24 -1.17 -23.27
CA VAL A 816 -17.42 -1.26 -24.11
C VAL A 816 -18.43 -0.18 -23.70
N ASP A 817 -18.70 0.73 -24.63
CA ASP A 817 -19.73 1.76 -24.48
C ASP A 817 -21.13 1.14 -24.72
N MET A 818 -22.05 1.41 -23.79
CA MET A 818 -23.45 0.95 -23.82
C MET A 818 -24.46 2.12 -23.84
N GLY A 819 -24.02 3.33 -24.19
CA GLY A 819 -24.87 4.49 -24.43
C GLY A 819 -25.16 5.34 -23.19
N ASP A 820 -26.43 5.74 -23.02
CA ASP A 820 -26.82 6.82 -22.11
C ASP A 820 -26.59 6.50 -20.61
N LEU A 821 -25.50 7.05 -20.08
CA LEU A 821 -25.10 7.00 -18.67
C LEU A 821 -26.19 7.48 -17.70
N GLY A 822 -27.03 8.45 -18.09
CA GLY A 822 -28.06 9.03 -17.23
C GLY A 822 -29.12 8.00 -16.81
N ASP A 823 -29.51 7.14 -17.74
CA ASP A 823 -30.50 6.09 -17.49
C ASP A 823 -29.93 4.96 -16.60
N TYR A 824 -28.65 4.62 -16.75
CA TYR A 824 -27.98 3.65 -15.89
C TYR A 824 -27.77 4.19 -14.47
N ARG A 825 -27.45 5.48 -14.30
CA ARG A 825 -27.38 6.14 -12.98
C ARG A 825 -28.73 6.06 -12.25
N ARG A 826 -29.83 6.39 -12.94
CA ARG A 826 -31.20 6.27 -12.40
C ARG A 826 -31.58 4.83 -12.03
N SER A 827 -31.15 3.85 -12.82
CA SER A 827 -31.35 2.41 -12.55
C SER A 827 -30.59 1.95 -11.29
N TRP A 828 -29.36 2.45 -11.10
CA TRP A 828 -28.56 2.24 -9.87
C TRP A 828 -29.28 2.79 -8.63
N GLU A 829 -29.62 4.08 -8.62
CA GLU A 829 -30.29 4.76 -7.50
C GLU A 829 -31.56 4.01 -7.04
N LYS A 830 -32.41 3.58 -7.98
CA LYS A 830 -33.62 2.83 -7.66
C LYS A 830 -33.33 1.46 -7.07
N SER A 831 -32.33 0.77 -7.59
CA SER A 831 -31.98 -0.58 -7.11
C SER A 831 -31.25 -0.55 -5.77
N VAL A 832 -30.48 0.51 -5.46
CA VAL A 832 -29.90 0.76 -4.13
C VAL A 832 -31.01 0.94 -3.08
N VAL A 833 -31.99 1.80 -3.33
CA VAL A 833 -33.11 2.06 -2.41
C VAL A 833 -33.94 0.78 -2.15
N GLU A 834 -34.23 0.00 -3.19
CA GLU A 834 -34.96 -1.27 -3.04
C GLU A 834 -34.14 -2.33 -2.28
N SER A 835 -32.81 -2.35 -2.46
CA SER A 835 -31.90 -3.24 -1.72
C SER A 835 -31.83 -2.87 -0.23
N GLN A 836 -31.79 -1.58 0.08
CA GLN A 836 -31.92 -1.05 1.45
C GLN A 836 -33.25 -1.45 2.10
N ARG A 837 -34.36 -1.29 1.37
CA ARG A 837 -35.71 -1.62 1.85
C ARG A 837 -35.87 -3.12 2.13
N LEU A 838 -35.24 -3.99 1.34
CA LEU A 838 -35.24 -5.45 1.55
C LEU A 838 -34.50 -5.84 2.83
N LEU A 839 -33.27 -5.36 3.02
CA LEU A 839 -32.48 -5.66 4.21
C LEU A 839 -33.13 -5.09 5.48
N ALA A 840 -33.69 -3.90 5.42
CA ALA A 840 -34.44 -3.31 6.53
C ALA A 840 -35.66 -4.16 6.92
N HIS A 841 -36.40 -4.70 5.94
CA HIS A 841 -37.53 -5.58 6.22
C HIS A 841 -37.10 -6.92 6.83
N PHE A 842 -36.13 -7.63 6.24
CA PHE A 842 -35.68 -8.91 6.79
C PHE A 842 -35.05 -8.80 8.19
N ARG A 843 -34.57 -7.62 8.60
CA ARG A 843 -34.14 -7.34 9.98
C ARG A 843 -35.30 -7.22 10.98
N THR A 844 -36.50 -6.83 10.57
CA THR A 844 -37.66 -6.68 11.47
C THR A 844 -38.47 -7.96 11.63
N LEU A 845 -38.25 -8.96 10.78
CA LEU A 845 -38.92 -10.26 10.87
C LEU A 845 -38.33 -11.13 11.97
N VAL A 846 -39.19 -11.91 12.62
CA VAL A 846 -38.74 -12.99 13.50
C VAL A 846 -38.03 -14.03 12.62
N PRO A 847 -36.75 -14.38 12.88
CA PRO A 847 -36.03 -15.33 12.03
C PRO A 847 -36.63 -16.73 12.17
N HIS A 848 -36.88 -17.40 11.05
CA HIS A 848 -37.33 -18.78 11.03
C HIS A 848 -36.21 -19.70 11.53
N GLN A 849 -36.55 -20.59 12.46
CA GLN A 849 -35.59 -21.55 13.03
C GLN A 849 -35.35 -22.67 12.01
N ILE A 850 -34.15 -22.74 11.45
CA ILE A 850 -33.81 -23.68 10.38
C ILE A 850 -33.98 -25.13 10.87
N ARG A 851 -33.65 -25.38 12.15
CA ARG A 851 -33.90 -26.66 12.85
C ARG A 851 -35.36 -27.13 12.72
N SER A 852 -36.35 -26.26 12.55
CA SER A 852 -37.77 -26.64 12.37
C SER A 852 -38.13 -27.06 10.95
N THR A 853 -37.42 -26.59 9.91
CA THR A 853 -37.53 -27.16 8.55
C THR A 853 -36.77 -28.48 8.45
N ILE A 854 -35.67 -28.58 9.19
CA ILE A 854 -34.76 -29.71 9.17
C ILE A 854 -35.31 -30.88 9.99
N SER A 855 -35.86 -30.66 11.18
CA SER A 855 -36.39 -31.71 12.06
C SER A 855 -37.39 -32.66 11.37
N LEU A 856 -38.29 -32.13 10.53
CA LEU A 856 -39.23 -32.94 9.75
C LEU A 856 -38.53 -33.84 8.72
N ASN A 857 -37.54 -33.31 8.00
CA ASN A 857 -36.79 -34.09 7.01
C ASN A 857 -35.78 -35.04 7.67
N GLU A 858 -35.08 -34.62 8.72
CA GLU A 858 -34.19 -35.46 9.53
C GLU A 858 -34.94 -36.59 10.22
N THR A 859 -36.14 -36.34 10.77
CA THR A 859 -36.97 -37.40 11.35
C THR A 859 -37.41 -38.40 10.28
N ARG A 860 -37.80 -37.92 9.09
CA ARG A 860 -38.14 -38.77 7.94
C ARG A 860 -36.96 -39.62 7.46
N ASP A 861 -35.79 -39.02 7.39
CA ASP A 861 -34.54 -39.67 6.99
C ASP A 861 -34.01 -40.64 8.04
N LEU A 862 -34.10 -40.30 9.32
CA LEU A 862 -33.72 -41.15 10.44
C LEU A 862 -34.55 -42.43 10.42
N ILE A 863 -35.87 -42.33 10.22
CA ILE A 863 -36.74 -43.50 10.09
C ILE A 863 -36.34 -44.34 8.88
N LYS A 864 -36.16 -43.73 7.69
CA LYS A 864 -35.68 -44.43 6.49
C LYS A 864 -34.35 -45.16 6.71
N LYS A 865 -33.40 -44.53 7.42
CA LYS A 865 -32.07 -45.09 7.73
C LYS A 865 -32.13 -46.24 8.74
N LEU A 866 -33.12 -46.27 9.63
CA LEU A 866 -33.29 -47.30 10.66
C LEU A 866 -34.05 -48.55 10.18
N ILE A 867 -34.90 -48.44 9.16
CA ILE A 867 -35.72 -49.55 8.62
C ILE A 867 -34.89 -50.81 8.32
N LYS A 868 -33.78 -50.67 7.56
CA LYS A 868 -32.93 -51.81 7.18
C LYS A 868 -32.15 -52.41 8.38
N PRO A 869 -31.49 -51.62 9.26
CA PRO A 869 -30.94 -52.11 10.53
C PRO A 869 -31.96 -52.83 11.42
N MET A 870 -33.18 -52.31 11.57
CA MET A 870 -34.21 -52.91 12.42
C MET A 870 -34.66 -54.27 11.88
N ALA A 871 -34.96 -54.38 10.59
CA ALA A 871 -35.31 -55.65 9.94
C ALA A 871 -34.18 -56.70 10.07
N ASN A 872 -32.93 -56.27 9.90
CA ASN A 872 -31.75 -57.13 10.07
C ASN A 872 -31.58 -57.62 11.52
N CYS A 873 -31.75 -56.74 12.51
CA CYS A 873 -31.72 -57.12 13.92
C CYS A 873 -32.84 -58.10 14.28
N ILE A 874 -34.04 -57.93 13.74
CA ILE A 874 -35.17 -58.83 13.98
C ILE A 874 -34.88 -60.25 13.49
N GLN A 875 -34.30 -60.41 12.29
CA GLN A 875 -33.86 -61.72 11.79
C GLN A 875 -32.78 -62.36 12.69
N ALA A 876 -31.79 -61.59 13.14
CA ALA A 876 -30.75 -62.08 14.04
C ALA A 876 -31.31 -62.54 15.40
N ILE A 877 -32.34 -61.85 15.91
CA ILE A 877 -33.05 -62.25 17.13
C ILE A 877 -33.83 -63.56 16.91
N GLN A 878 -34.62 -63.66 15.83
CA GLN A 878 -35.40 -64.87 15.50
C GLN A 878 -34.50 -66.10 15.32
N ALA A 879 -33.39 -65.96 14.58
CA ALA A 879 -32.41 -67.03 14.41
C ALA A 879 -31.77 -67.43 15.75
N SER A 880 -31.48 -66.47 16.63
CA SER A 880 -30.94 -66.75 17.97
C SER A 880 -31.95 -67.44 18.89
N ILE A 881 -33.24 -67.10 18.80
CA ILE A 881 -34.32 -67.79 19.52
C ILE A 881 -34.36 -69.25 19.07
N LYS A 882 -34.49 -69.51 17.77
CA LYS A 882 -34.59 -70.87 17.20
C LYS A 882 -33.40 -71.77 17.59
N ILE A 883 -32.17 -71.26 17.53
CA ILE A 883 -30.97 -72.04 17.93
C ILE A 883 -31.01 -72.40 19.42
N ASN A 884 -31.50 -71.50 20.30
CA ASN A 884 -31.56 -71.79 21.73
C ASN A 884 -32.72 -72.72 22.09
N GLU A 885 -33.85 -72.69 21.36
CA GLU A 885 -34.97 -73.62 21.51
C GLU A 885 -34.53 -75.06 21.16
N VAL A 886 -33.84 -75.26 20.04
CA VAL A 886 -33.25 -76.57 19.67
C VAL A 886 -32.27 -77.07 20.75
N VAL A 887 -31.49 -76.17 21.36
CA VAL A 887 -30.59 -76.52 22.47
C VAL A 887 -31.38 -76.84 23.76
N GLU A 888 -32.50 -76.19 24.04
CA GLU A 888 -33.38 -76.47 25.19
C GLU A 888 -34.07 -77.84 25.07
N GLU A 889 -34.57 -78.20 23.88
CA GLU A 889 -35.12 -79.52 23.58
C GLU A 889 -34.08 -80.63 23.70
N GLY A 890 -32.86 -80.39 23.18
CA GLY A 890 -31.74 -81.33 23.30
C GLY A 890 -31.24 -81.52 24.74
N LEU A 891 -31.34 -80.51 25.60
CA LEU A 891 -31.05 -80.60 27.04
C LEU A 891 -32.16 -81.33 27.81
N SER A 892 -33.40 -81.28 27.34
CA SER A 892 -34.56 -81.88 27.99
C SER A 892 -34.71 -83.39 27.73
N THR A 893 -33.98 -83.94 26.75
CA THR A 893 -34.16 -85.29 26.20
C THR A 893 -32.99 -86.26 26.42
N ARG A 894 -31.84 -85.79 26.95
CA ARG A 894 -30.62 -86.61 27.15
C ARG A 894 -30.09 -86.56 28.58
N GLN A 895 -29.55 -87.69 29.05
CA GLN A 895 -28.60 -87.70 30.18
C GLN A 895 -27.24 -87.20 29.67
N LEU A 896 -26.72 -86.15 30.31
CA LEU A 896 -25.45 -85.49 29.96
C LEU A 896 -24.50 -85.52 31.15
N SER A 897 -23.19 -85.59 30.88
CA SER A 897 -22.16 -85.48 31.90
C SER A 897 -21.96 -84.04 32.38
N GLU A 898 -21.41 -83.86 33.58
CA GLU A 898 -21.09 -82.55 34.17
C GLU A 898 -20.22 -81.67 33.26
N ARG A 899 -19.26 -82.29 32.55
CA ARG A 899 -18.39 -81.60 31.58
C ARG A 899 -19.15 -81.11 30.35
N GLU A 900 -20.17 -81.84 29.90
CA GLU A 900 -21.03 -81.44 28.78
C GLU A 900 -22.01 -80.34 29.20
N LEU A 901 -22.55 -80.39 30.43
CA LEU A 901 -23.39 -79.34 31.00
C LEU A 901 -22.65 -78.00 31.09
N LEU A 902 -21.40 -78.01 31.59
CA LEU A 902 -20.55 -76.81 31.59
C LEU A 902 -20.24 -76.30 30.16
N GLY A 903 -20.06 -77.20 29.19
CA GLY A 903 -19.90 -76.84 27.78
C GLY A 903 -21.15 -76.18 27.16
N LYS A 904 -22.35 -76.53 27.65
CA LYS A 904 -23.65 -76.01 27.16
C LYS A 904 -24.20 -74.83 27.98
N LEU A 905 -23.43 -74.33 28.96
CA LEU A 905 -23.78 -73.16 29.80
C LEU A 905 -23.98 -71.86 28.98
N HIS A 906 -23.28 -71.75 27.84
CA HIS A 906 -23.38 -70.59 26.97
C HIS A 906 -24.62 -70.67 26.08
N SER A 907 -25.29 -69.54 25.90
CA SER A 907 -26.39 -69.39 24.93
C SER A 907 -25.86 -68.67 23.69
N PRO A 908 -25.84 -69.32 22.51
CA PRO A 908 -25.39 -68.66 21.28
C PRO A 908 -26.33 -67.52 20.92
N LYS A 909 -25.77 -66.41 20.44
CA LYS A 909 -26.46 -65.20 20.03
C LYS A 909 -25.84 -64.74 18.71
N ILE A 910 -26.64 -64.68 17.65
CA ILE A 910 -26.20 -64.16 16.36
C ILE A 910 -26.17 -62.63 16.45
N VAL A 911 -25.02 -62.05 16.12
CA VAL A 911 -24.79 -60.61 16.07
C VAL A 911 -24.36 -60.25 14.65
N LEU A 912 -25.06 -59.31 14.03
CA LEU A 912 -24.65 -58.74 12.74
C LEU A 912 -23.70 -57.56 12.99
N LYS A 913 -22.49 -57.62 12.44
CA LYS A 913 -21.55 -56.48 12.41
C LYS A 913 -21.38 -55.97 10.99
N GLY A 914 -21.46 -54.64 10.83
CA GLY A 914 -21.16 -53.95 9.57
C GLY A 914 -19.68 -53.58 9.50
N TYR A 915 -19.04 -53.92 8.39
CA TYR A 915 -17.65 -53.57 8.08
C TYR A 915 -17.63 -52.59 6.91
N LYS A 916 -17.12 -51.37 7.12
CA LYS A 916 -16.96 -50.37 6.05
C LYS A 916 -15.93 -50.87 5.03
N VAL A 917 -16.19 -50.64 3.75
CA VAL A 917 -15.20 -50.84 2.69
C VAL A 917 -14.61 -49.48 2.31
N ASP A 918 -13.28 -49.37 2.27
CA ASP A 918 -12.59 -48.08 2.09
C ASP A 918 -12.87 -47.41 0.73
N GLN A 919 -13.17 -48.21 -0.30
CA GLN A 919 -13.55 -47.77 -1.64
C GLN A 919 -14.63 -48.71 -2.21
N PRO A 920 -15.62 -48.22 -2.99
CA PRO A 920 -16.72 -49.05 -3.48
C PRO A 920 -16.24 -50.21 -4.34
N ARG A 921 -17.04 -51.26 -4.38
CA ARG A 921 -16.83 -52.42 -5.26
C ARG A 921 -18.06 -52.62 -6.12
N THR A 922 -17.85 -52.86 -7.41
CA THR A 922 -18.92 -53.24 -8.33
C THR A 922 -19.11 -54.75 -8.27
N VAL A 923 -20.33 -55.19 -8.00
CA VAL A 923 -20.72 -56.60 -8.00
C VAL A 923 -21.92 -56.81 -8.92
N CYS A 924 -22.04 -58.01 -9.48
CA CYS A 924 -23.19 -58.43 -10.28
C CYS A 924 -24.20 -59.15 -9.37
N ALA A 925 -25.46 -58.75 -9.43
CA ALA A 925 -26.57 -59.37 -8.70
C ALA A 925 -27.30 -60.46 -9.52
N ASP A 926 -26.80 -60.80 -10.70
CA ASP A 926 -27.34 -61.87 -11.53
C ASP A 926 -27.13 -63.27 -10.89
N VAL A 927 -28.12 -64.16 -11.09
CA VAL A 927 -28.15 -65.52 -10.56
C VAL A 927 -26.92 -66.35 -10.97
N GLY A 928 -26.35 -66.10 -12.16
CA GLY A 928 -25.12 -66.76 -12.63
C GLY A 928 -23.83 -66.28 -11.96
N CYS A 929 -23.85 -65.13 -11.28
CA CYS A 929 -22.68 -64.49 -10.66
C CYS A 929 -22.56 -64.69 -9.15
N VAL A 930 -23.45 -65.50 -8.56
CA VAL A 930 -23.51 -65.77 -7.13
C VAL A 930 -23.16 -67.25 -6.88
N GLU A 931 -22.26 -67.50 -5.93
CA GLU A 931 -22.01 -68.83 -5.38
C GLU A 931 -22.36 -68.87 -3.89
N TYR A 932 -22.55 -70.07 -3.36
CA TYR A 932 -22.85 -70.28 -1.95
C TYR A 932 -21.79 -71.20 -1.32
N SER A 933 -21.01 -70.67 -0.36
CA SER A 933 -19.93 -71.44 0.29
C SER A 933 -20.39 -72.13 1.58
N ASN A 934 -19.93 -73.38 1.79
CA ASN A 934 -20.21 -74.18 2.99
C ASN A 934 -19.18 -73.99 4.14
N GLU A 935 -18.78 -72.74 4.44
CA GLU A 935 -17.75 -72.46 5.46
C GLU A 935 -18.34 -71.91 6.78
N GLY A 936 -19.26 -72.68 7.40
CA GLY A 936 -19.82 -72.40 8.72
C GLY A 936 -20.12 -73.67 9.50
N ILE A 937 -19.62 -73.75 10.74
CA ILE A 937 -19.77 -74.86 11.71
C ILE A 937 -20.24 -74.20 13.02
N ALA A 938 -21.22 -74.64 13.82
CA ALA A 938 -22.19 -75.76 13.86
C ALA A 938 -23.47 -75.21 14.56
N TYR A 939 -24.59 -75.89 14.81
CA TYR A 939 -25.02 -77.30 14.76
C TYR A 939 -26.35 -77.37 13.96
N ASP A 940 -26.56 -78.45 13.21
CA ASP A 940 -27.79 -78.79 12.46
C ASP A 940 -28.36 -77.73 11.51
N GLY A 941 -28.07 -77.89 10.20
CA GLY A 941 -28.78 -77.20 9.11
C GLY A 941 -27.94 -76.15 8.37
N LYS A 942 -27.86 -76.29 7.04
CA LYS A 942 -27.05 -75.45 6.14
C LYS A 942 -27.47 -73.97 6.20
N ILE A 943 -26.53 -73.06 6.44
CA ILE A 943 -26.65 -71.65 6.07
C ILE A 943 -25.83 -71.41 4.80
N LEU A 944 -26.48 -71.01 3.71
CA LEU A 944 -25.84 -70.67 2.45
C LEU A 944 -25.40 -69.20 2.48
N LYS A 945 -24.07 -68.96 2.48
CA LYS A 945 -23.49 -67.62 2.42
C LYS A 945 -23.38 -67.15 0.97
N THR A 946 -24.12 -66.10 0.60
CA THR A 946 -24.01 -65.43 -0.71
C THR A 946 -22.60 -64.88 -0.92
N ILE A 947 -21.86 -65.44 -1.86
CA ILE A 947 -20.57 -64.93 -2.35
C ILE A 947 -20.76 -64.51 -3.81
N TYR A 948 -20.63 -63.22 -4.09
CA TYR A 948 -20.54 -62.74 -5.48
C TYR A 948 -19.21 -63.25 -6.08
N LYS A 949 -19.29 -64.17 -7.06
CA LYS A 949 -18.12 -64.78 -7.73
C LYS A 949 -17.21 -63.74 -8.36
N SER A 950 -17.84 -62.81 -9.06
CA SER A 950 -17.19 -61.76 -9.83
C SER A 950 -17.28 -60.42 -9.08
N LEU A 951 -16.16 -60.03 -8.47
CA LEU A 951 -15.91 -58.63 -8.11
C LEU A 951 -15.63 -57.85 -9.41
N CYS A 952 -16.69 -57.53 -10.15
CA CYS A 952 -16.64 -56.95 -11.50
C CYS A 952 -15.75 -55.69 -11.59
N HIS A 953 -15.57 -54.96 -10.49
CA HIS A 953 -14.51 -53.96 -10.35
C HIS A 953 -14.15 -53.72 -8.89
N LYS A 954 -12.86 -53.79 -8.54
CA LYS A 954 -12.36 -53.51 -7.18
C LYS A 954 -10.94 -52.91 -7.19
N PRO A 955 -10.72 -51.72 -6.58
CA PRO A 955 -11.74 -50.76 -6.17
C PRO A 955 -12.35 -50.05 -7.39
N CYS A 956 -13.60 -49.59 -7.25
CA CYS A 956 -14.19 -48.67 -8.21
C CYS A 956 -13.96 -47.22 -7.75
N TYR A 957 -13.49 -46.35 -8.64
CA TYR A 957 -13.21 -44.94 -8.36
C TYR A 957 -14.38 -43.99 -8.68
N LEU A 958 -15.53 -44.52 -9.11
CA LEU A 958 -16.71 -43.69 -9.40
C LEU A 958 -17.35 -43.15 -8.11
N SER A 959 -17.28 -41.83 -7.93
CA SER A 959 -18.01 -41.08 -6.91
C SER A 959 -19.44 -40.75 -7.37
N GLY A 960 -20.39 -40.65 -6.43
CA GLY A 960 -21.76 -40.20 -6.72
C GLY A 960 -22.73 -41.29 -7.18
N ILE A 961 -22.28 -42.55 -7.28
CA ILE A 961 -23.13 -43.69 -7.64
C ILE A 961 -24.03 -44.09 -6.46
N GLN A 962 -25.34 -44.18 -6.71
CA GLN A 962 -26.35 -44.58 -5.72
C GLN A 962 -25.97 -45.93 -5.07
N LYS A 963 -25.99 -45.95 -3.73
CA LYS A 963 -25.43 -47.04 -2.92
C LYS A 963 -26.44 -48.17 -2.76
N ASP A 964 -25.97 -49.42 -2.82
CA ASP A 964 -26.77 -50.65 -2.74
C ASP A 964 -27.92 -50.75 -3.77
N ALA A 965 -27.97 -49.86 -4.76
CA ALA A 965 -28.97 -49.88 -5.82
C ALA A 965 -28.49 -50.73 -7.00
N VAL A 966 -29.36 -51.59 -7.50
CA VAL A 966 -29.21 -52.25 -8.80
C VAL A 966 -29.58 -51.23 -9.89
N ASN A 967 -28.85 -51.22 -11.01
CA ASN A 967 -29.05 -50.27 -12.12
C ASN A 967 -28.93 -48.75 -11.77
N PRO A 968 -27.90 -48.26 -11.05
CA PRO A 968 -27.66 -46.82 -10.95
C PRO A 968 -27.26 -46.26 -12.33
N PRO A 969 -27.84 -45.14 -12.81
CA PRO A 969 -27.54 -44.62 -14.16
C PRO A 969 -26.05 -44.35 -14.42
N GLY A 970 -25.33 -43.83 -13.41
CA GLY A 970 -23.89 -43.57 -13.53
C GLY A 970 -23.00 -44.81 -13.46
N LEU A 971 -23.53 -45.99 -13.08
CA LEU A 971 -22.75 -47.22 -12.94
C LEU A 971 -22.24 -47.74 -14.30
N ILE A 972 -22.93 -47.39 -15.39
CA ILE A 972 -22.54 -47.64 -16.78
C ILE A 972 -21.11 -47.19 -17.11
N ASN A 973 -20.60 -46.15 -16.41
CA ASN A 973 -19.26 -45.60 -16.60
C ASN A 973 -18.17 -46.39 -15.84
N CYS A 974 -18.51 -47.47 -15.16
CA CYS A 974 -17.54 -48.28 -14.41
C CYS A 974 -16.64 -49.03 -15.38
N ALA A 975 -15.34 -49.12 -15.09
CA ALA A 975 -14.36 -49.80 -15.95
C ALA A 975 -14.68 -51.29 -16.22
N ALA A 976 -15.58 -51.89 -15.42
CA ALA A 976 -16.18 -53.19 -15.65
C ALA A 976 -16.93 -53.31 -16.99
N PHE A 977 -17.47 -52.21 -17.53
CA PHE A 977 -18.36 -52.24 -18.70
C PHE A 977 -17.63 -51.88 -20.00
N ASP A 978 -18.05 -52.47 -21.11
CA ASP A 978 -17.65 -52.11 -22.46
C ASP A 978 -18.61 -51.09 -23.11
N LYS A 979 -18.44 -50.84 -24.41
CA LYS A 979 -19.25 -49.88 -25.17
C LYS A 979 -20.68 -50.34 -25.42
N ASP A 980 -20.95 -51.65 -25.25
CA ASP A 980 -22.26 -52.27 -25.42
C ASP A 980 -22.98 -52.45 -24.06
N ASN A 981 -22.41 -51.86 -22.99
CA ASN A 981 -22.87 -51.89 -21.60
C ASN A 981 -22.85 -53.29 -20.96
N MET A 982 -22.02 -54.19 -21.49
CA MET A 982 -21.83 -55.54 -20.98
C MET A 982 -20.62 -55.59 -20.05
N CYS A 983 -20.72 -56.35 -18.96
CA CYS A 983 -19.63 -56.49 -18.01
C CYS A 983 -18.55 -57.44 -18.57
N ARG A 984 -17.32 -56.97 -18.66
CA ARG A 984 -16.17 -57.74 -19.17
C ARG A 984 -15.77 -58.91 -18.27
N GLU A 985 -16.07 -58.83 -16.97
CA GLU A 985 -15.74 -59.87 -15.99
C GLU A 985 -16.80 -60.96 -15.88
N CYS A 986 -18.08 -60.65 -16.11
CA CYS A 986 -19.17 -61.58 -15.85
C CYS A 986 -20.17 -61.79 -17.00
N GLY A 987 -20.09 -61.01 -18.08
CA GLY A 987 -20.95 -61.14 -19.25
C GLY A 987 -22.39 -60.63 -19.10
N HIS A 988 -22.77 -60.02 -17.97
CA HIS A 988 -24.11 -59.48 -17.76
C HIS A 988 -24.18 -57.96 -17.99
N ILE A 989 -25.37 -57.48 -18.37
CA ILE A 989 -25.66 -56.07 -18.63
C ILE A 989 -25.55 -55.21 -17.35
N TYR A 990 -25.13 -53.95 -17.46
CA TYR A 990 -24.92 -53.04 -16.32
C TYR A 990 -26.12 -52.90 -15.39
N SER A 991 -27.35 -53.06 -15.90
CA SER A 991 -28.59 -52.99 -15.11
C SER A 991 -28.78 -54.16 -14.14
N THR A 992 -27.92 -55.19 -14.16
CA THR A 992 -27.86 -56.26 -13.14
C THR A 992 -26.79 -56.00 -12.06
N HIS A 993 -26.11 -54.86 -12.08
CA HIS A 993 -24.97 -54.57 -11.20
C HIS A 993 -25.28 -53.50 -10.15
N MET A 994 -24.53 -53.52 -9.05
CA MET A 994 -24.61 -52.55 -7.95
C MET A 994 -23.23 -52.18 -7.39
N HIS A 995 -23.15 -51.07 -6.66
CA HIS A 995 -22.01 -50.72 -5.81
C HIS A 995 -22.29 -51.09 -4.34
N ILE A 996 -21.41 -51.90 -3.75
CA ILE A 996 -21.39 -52.16 -2.30
C ILE A 996 -20.32 -51.30 -1.60
N TYR A 997 -20.68 -50.73 -0.45
CA TYR A 997 -19.83 -49.83 0.35
C TYR A 997 -19.57 -50.33 1.79
N TYR A 998 -20.28 -51.37 2.23
CA TYR A 998 -20.09 -52.06 3.51
C TYR A 998 -20.46 -53.54 3.35
N GLU A 999 -19.85 -54.41 4.15
CA GLU A 999 -20.17 -55.84 4.24
C GLU A 999 -20.78 -56.12 5.61
N THR A 1000 -21.95 -56.77 5.69
CA THR A 1000 -22.48 -57.30 6.95
C THR A 1000 -22.00 -58.73 7.16
N ARG A 1001 -21.50 -59.04 8.36
CA ARG A 1001 -21.06 -60.39 8.74
C ARG A 1001 -21.82 -60.85 9.98
N GLU A 1002 -22.33 -62.08 9.94
CA GLU A 1002 -22.90 -62.76 11.10
C GLU A 1002 -21.75 -63.28 11.98
N GLU A 1003 -21.78 -62.96 13.27
CA GLU A 1003 -20.85 -63.44 14.29
C GLU A 1003 -21.66 -64.08 15.43
N THR A 1004 -21.26 -65.28 15.88
CA THR A 1004 -21.89 -65.93 17.04
C THR A 1004 -21.23 -65.45 18.33
N ALA A 1005 -21.89 -64.55 19.04
CA ALA A 1005 -21.53 -64.18 20.42
C ALA A 1005 -22.06 -65.25 21.39
N MET A 1006 -21.33 -65.50 22.47
CA MET A 1006 -21.75 -66.41 23.54
C MET A 1006 -22.26 -65.61 24.73
N VAL A 1007 -23.58 -65.67 25.00
CA VAL A 1007 -24.18 -65.06 26.19
C VAL A 1007 -24.02 -66.01 27.38
N LYS A 1008 -23.57 -65.48 28.51
CA LYS A 1008 -23.23 -66.24 29.72
C LYS A 1008 -24.01 -65.71 30.93
N ASP A 1009 -24.73 -66.58 31.62
CA ASP A 1009 -25.39 -66.23 32.89
C ASP A 1009 -24.43 -66.47 34.06
N MET A 1010 -23.88 -65.39 34.60
CA MET A 1010 -22.85 -65.41 35.65
C MET A 1010 -23.35 -66.02 36.97
N ASP A 1011 -24.63 -65.84 37.29
CA ASP A 1011 -25.25 -66.38 38.51
C ASP A 1011 -25.33 -67.91 38.47
N THR A 1012 -25.63 -68.47 37.29
CA THR A 1012 -25.69 -69.93 37.07
C THR A 1012 -24.29 -70.54 37.03
N GLU A 1013 -23.29 -69.86 36.44
CA GLU A 1013 -21.89 -70.32 36.52
C GLU A 1013 -21.41 -70.46 37.97
N LYS A 1014 -21.73 -69.48 38.83
CA LYS A 1014 -21.34 -69.51 40.24
C LYS A 1014 -21.94 -70.72 40.97
N LYS A 1015 -23.25 -70.94 40.81
CA LYS A 1015 -23.96 -72.08 41.42
C LYS A 1015 -23.47 -73.44 40.92
N LEU A 1016 -23.07 -73.54 39.65
CA LEU A 1016 -22.48 -74.75 39.09
C LEU A 1016 -21.08 -75.05 39.66
N LYS A 1017 -20.28 -74.01 39.95
CA LYS A 1017 -18.96 -74.17 40.59
C LYS A 1017 -19.03 -74.49 42.09
N GLU A 1018 -20.16 -74.26 42.73
CA GLU A 1018 -20.40 -74.51 44.16
C GLU A 1018 -20.81 -75.96 44.48
N GLY A 1019 -20.79 -76.88 43.48
CA GLY A 1019 -20.95 -78.32 43.70
C GLY A 1019 -22.40 -78.83 43.72
N ALA A 1020 -23.31 -78.18 42.99
CA ALA A 1020 -24.70 -78.62 42.86
C ALA A 1020 -24.82 -80.01 42.18
N SER A 1021 -25.86 -80.78 42.52
CA SER A 1021 -26.08 -82.08 41.87
C SER A 1021 -26.40 -81.92 40.38
N VAL A 1022 -26.11 -82.95 39.56
CA VAL A 1022 -26.35 -82.94 38.10
C VAL A 1022 -27.79 -82.55 37.72
N ILE A 1023 -28.78 -82.90 38.54
CA ILE A 1023 -30.20 -82.57 38.33
C ILE A 1023 -30.49 -81.09 38.66
N GLU A 1024 -29.88 -80.54 39.71
CA GLU A 1024 -30.01 -79.13 40.07
C GLU A 1024 -29.26 -78.24 39.07
N ALA A 1025 -28.08 -78.68 38.63
CA ALA A 1025 -27.30 -78.09 37.55
C ALA A 1025 -28.11 -77.99 36.24
N LEU A 1026 -28.75 -79.08 35.83
CA LEU A 1026 -29.59 -79.11 34.63
C LEU A 1026 -30.82 -78.20 34.76
N LYS A 1027 -31.50 -78.19 35.93
CA LYS A 1027 -32.65 -77.31 36.18
C LYS A 1027 -32.24 -75.83 36.19
N ALA A 1028 -31.11 -75.48 36.80
CA ALA A 1028 -30.58 -74.13 36.80
C ALA A 1028 -30.19 -73.68 35.38
N LEU A 1029 -29.57 -74.56 34.59
CA LEU A 1029 -29.21 -74.30 33.19
C LEU A 1029 -30.44 -74.08 32.31
N LEU A 1030 -31.48 -74.92 32.42
CA LEU A 1030 -32.74 -74.74 31.68
C LEU A 1030 -33.44 -73.42 32.07
N ALA A 1031 -33.50 -73.11 33.38
CA ALA A 1031 -34.07 -71.85 33.85
C ALA A 1031 -33.29 -70.61 33.34
N ALA A 1032 -31.95 -70.68 33.30
CA ALA A 1032 -31.11 -69.64 32.75
C ALA A 1032 -31.28 -69.47 31.23
N LYS A 1033 -31.39 -70.57 30.47
CA LYS A 1033 -31.65 -70.53 29.02
C LYS A 1033 -33.02 -69.95 28.71
N LYS A 1034 -34.07 -70.39 29.43
CA LYS A 1034 -35.42 -69.84 29.30
C LYS A 1034 -35.48 -68.34 29.62
N LYS A 1035 -34.79 -67.90 30.68
CA LYS A 1035 -34.62 -66.46 31.01
C LYS A 1035 -33.99 -65.67 29.86
N VAL A 1036 -32.97 -66.20 29.18
CA VAL A 1036 -32.33 -65.56 28.01
C VAL A 1036 -33.25 -65.55 26.79
N LEU A 1037 -33.99 -66.65 26.52
CA LEU A 1037 -35.01 -66.70 25.48
C LEU A 1037 -36.12 -65.66 25.70
N ASP A 1038 -36.60 -65.53 26.94
CA ASP A 1038 -37.62 -64.54 27.29
C ASP A 1038 -37.08 -63.09 27.28
N GLU A 1039 -35.76 -62.89 27.38
CA GLU A 1039 -35.12 -61.60 27.08
C GLU A 1039 -35.10 -61.34 25.57
N PHE A 1040 -34.70 -62.31 24.74
CA PHE A 1040 -34.72 -62.17 23.27
C PHE A 1040 -36.13 -61.91 22.72
N ARG A 1041 -37.16 -62.64 23.17
CA ARG A 1041 -38.56 -62.43 22.76
C ARG A 1041 -39.09 -61.03 23.14
N ARG A 1042 -38.65 -60.47 24.27
CA ARG A 1042 -39.00 -59.09 24.66
C ARG A 1042 -38.34 -58.05 23.77
N GLU A 1043 -37.08 -58.24 23.39
CA GLU A 1043 -36.40 -57.32 22.48
C GLU A 1043 -36.95 -57.40 21.05
N HIS A 1044 -37.29 -58.60 20.56
CA HIS A 1044 -37.99 -58.81 19.29
C HIS A 1044 -39.26 -57.97 19.21
N LYS A 1045 -40.17 -58.13 20.19
CA LYS A 1045 -41.42 -57.38 20.26
C LYS A 1045 -41.20 -55.87 20.37
N ALA A 1046 -40.20 -55.43 21.13
CA ALA A 1046 -39.89 -54.00 21.29
C ALA A 1046 -39.44 -53.35 19.97
N ILE A 1047 -38.61 -54.02 19.17
CA ILE A 1047 -38.18 -53.52 17.86
C ILE A 1047 -39.34 -53.56 16.85
N GLN A 1048 -40.17 -54.62 16.87
CA GLN A 1048 -41.32 -54.76 15.99
C GLN A 1048 -42.41 -53.71 16.26
N GLU A 1049 -42.75 -53.44 17.53
CA GLU A 1049 -43.67 -52.34 17.89
C GLU A 1049 -43.10 -50.97 17.52
N ALA A 1050 -41.79 -50.76 17.68
CA ALA A 1050 -41.17 -49.51 17.30
C ALA A 1050 -41.22 -49.28 15.79
N ALA A 1051 -40.92 -50.31 14.99
CA ALA A 1051 -41.03 -50.28 13.53
C ALA A 1051 -42.44 -49.84 13.08
N ALA A 1052 -43.48 -50.53 13.58
CA ALA A 1052 -44.86 -50.22 13.23
C ALA A 1052 -45.26 -48.77 13.60
N ARG A 1053 -44.86 -48.27 14.79
CA ARG A 1053 -45.15 -46.88 15.20
C ARG A 1053 -44.41 -45.84 14.34
N LEU A 1054 -43.20 -46.14 13.87
CA LEU A 1054 -42.45 -45.25 12.97
C LEU A 1054 -43.04 -45.24 11.55
N SER A 1055 -43.51 -46.39 11.02
CA SER A 1055 -44.27 -46.43 9.77
C SER A 1055 -45.57 -45.63 9.83
N LEU A 1056 -46.31 -45.73 10.94
CA LEU A 1056 -47.55 -44.95 11.17
C LEU A 1056 -47.28 -43.45 11.27
N PHE A 1057 -46.18 -43.04 11.89
CA PHE A 1057 -45.73 -41.64 11.91
C PHE A 1057 -45.50 -41.11 10.48
N LEU A 1058 -44.73 -41.85 9.66
CA LEU A 1058 -44.48 -41.47 8.26
C LEU A 1058 -45.77 -41.34 7.44
N ARG A 1059 -46.74 -42.26 7.64
CA ARG A 1059 -48.02 -42.26 6.91
C ARG A 1059 -48.90 -41.07 7.26
N LYS A 1060 -48.90 -40.60 8.52
CA LYS A 1060 -49.71 -39.46 8.98
C LYS A 1060 -49.14 -38.09 8.58
N HIS A 1061 -47.82 -37.97 8.47
CA HIS A 1061 -47.12 -36.71 8.20
C HIS A 1061 -46.64 -36.54 6.74
N SER A 1062 -47.13 -37.37 5.81
CA SER A 1062 -46.83 -37.28 4.37
C SER A 1062 -48.07 -36.83 3.56
N ILE A 1063 -47.89 -35.90 2.61
CA ILE A 1063 -48.98 -35.38 1.76
C ILE A 1063 -49.30 -36.33 0.57
N THR A 1064 -48.34 -37.16 0.16
CA THR A 1064 -48.53 -38.25 -0.80
C THR A 1064 -48.60 -39.62 -0.10
N PRO A 1065 -49.38 -40.59 -0.65
CA PRO A 1065 -49.55 -41.91 -0.04
C PRO A 1065 -48.22 -42.66 -0.01
N TYR A 1066 -47.78 -43.03 1.20
CA TYR A 1066 -46.48 -43.67 1.45
C TYR A 1066 -46.67 -45.19 1.60
N ASN A 1067 -46.02 -45.97 0.73
CA ASN A 1067 -45.91 -47.43 0.87
C ASN A 1067 -44.94 -47.80 2.01
N ASP A 1068 -45.20 -48.90 2.72
CA ASP A 1068 -44.36 -49.31 3.85
C ASP A 1068 -43.06 -50.00 3.38
N ALA A 1069 -41.94 -49.28 3.50
CA ALA A 1069 -40.62 -49.76 3.08
C ALA A 1069 -40.07 -50.94 3.92
N ILE A 1070 -40.67 -51.30 5.06
CA ILE A 1070 -40.36 -52.57 5.75
C ILE A 1070 -41.00 -53.74 5.00
N ILE A 1071 -42.23 -53.57 4.49
CA ILE A 1071 -42.90 -54.60 3.69
C ILE A 1071 -42.15 -54.81 2.37
N GLU A 1072 -41.77 -53.74 1.67
CA GLU A 1072 -40.97 -53.83 0.43
C GLU A 1072 -39.63 -54.57 0.65
N TYR A 1073 -38.94 -54.33 1.78
CA TYR A 1073 -37.70 -55.03 2.11
C TYR A 1073 -37.93 -56.50 2.49
N LEU A 1074 -39.02 -56.82 3.19
CA LEU A 1074 -39.40 -58.20 3.48
C LEU A 1074 -39.79 -58.96 2.20
N GLU A 1075 -40.47 -58.33 1.25
CA GLU A 1075 -40.75 -58.93 -0.06
C GLU A 1075 -39.48 -59.21 -0.87
N PHE A 1076 -38.50 -58.31 -0.84
CA PHE A 1076 -37.17 -58.56 -1.42
C PHE A 1076 -36.51 -59.80 -0.82
N LEU A 1077 -36.50 -59.92 0.52
CA LEU A 1077 -35.92 -61.08 1.24
C LEU A 1077 -36.69 -62.39 0.99
N ILE A 1078 -38.02 -62.32 0.92
CA ILE A 1078 -38.88 -63.47 0.59
C ILE A 1078 -38.62 -63.93 -0.84
N ASN A 1079 -38.41 -63.02 -1.80
CA ASN A 1079 -38.08 -63.38 -3.18
C ASN A 1079 -36.66 -63.97 -3.32
N ASP A 1080 -35.69 -63.50 -2.54
CA ASP A 1080 -34.35 -64.08 -2.42
C ASP A 1080 -34.39 -65.51 -1.83
N GLU A 1081 -35.13 -65.73 -0.73
CA GLU A 1081 -35.30 -67.08 -0.17
C GLU A 1081 -36.16 -68.01 -1.05
N ARG A 1082 -37.19 -67.51 -1.74
CA ARG A 1082 -37.91 -68.29 -2.77
C ARG A 1082 -36.97 -68.78 -3.87
N SER A 1083 -36.03 -67.94 -4.28
CA SER A 1083 -35.00 -68.31 -5.25
C SER A 1083 -34.07 -69.41 -4.70
N LYS A 1084 -33.64 -69.31 -3.44
CA LYS A 1084 -32.82 -70.35 -2.77
C LYS A 1084 -33.56 -71.69 -2.60
N VAL A 1085 -34.86 -71.65 -2.26
CA VAL A 1085 -35.71 -72.85 -2.16
C VAL A 1085 -35.92 -73.52 -3.52
N HIS A 1086 -36.09 -72.73 -4.59
CA HIS A 1086 -36.23 -73.24 -5.97
C HIS A 1086 -35.01 -74.09 -6.41
N TRP A 1087 -33.80 -73.76 -5.92
CA TRP A 1087 -32.57 -74.49 -6.17
C TRP A 1087 -32.22 -75.56 -5.11
N GLY A 1088 -33.17 -75.97 -4.27
CA GLY A 1088 -33.02 -77.08 -3.31
C GLY A 1088 -32.56 -76.68 -1.91
N GLY A 1089 -32.69 -75.40 -1.52
CA GLY A 1089 -32.54 -74.93 -0.15
C GLY A 1089 -33.67 -75.37 0.79
N SER A 1090 -33.44 -75.32 2.12
CA SER A 1090 -34.50 -75.60 3.10
C SER A 1090 -35.55 -74.49 3.09
N ARG A 1091 -36.83 -74.88 3.12
CA ARG A 1091 -37.96 -73.94 3.12
C ARG A 1091 -38.13 -73.19 4.45
N GLU A 1092 -37.51 -73.66 5.53
CA GLU A 1092 -37.69 -73.11 6.89
C GLU A 1092 -37.38 -71.61 7.02
N ARG A 1093 -36.40 -71.07 6.26
CA ARG A 1093 -36.08 -69.64 6.30
C ARG A 1093 -37.08 -68.80 5.50
N LEU A 1094 -37.62 -69.35 4.41
CA LEU A 1094 -38.70 -68.74 3.64
C LEU A 1094 -39.99 -68.67 4.47
N ASP A 1095 -40.42 -69.79 5.04
CA ASP A 1095 -41.67 -69.87 5.81
C ASP A 1095 -41.62 -68.96 7.06
N ALA A 1096 -40.45 -68.81 7.69
CA ALA A 1096 -40.24 -67.85 8.78
C ALA A 1096 -40.35 -66.38 8.34
N LEU A 1097 -39.82 -66.01 7.17
CA LEU A 1097 -39.96 -64.65 6.63
C LEU A 1097 -41.39 -64.34 6.19
N GLU A 1098 -42.09 -65.30 5.57
CA GLU A 1098 -43.50 -65.15 5.18
C GLU A 1098 -44.39 -65.01 6.43
N THR A 1099 -44.14 -65.78 7.48
CA THR A 1099 -44.85 -65.65 8.78
C THR A 1099 -44.60 -64.29 9.42
N TYR A 1100 -43.34 -63.84 9.47
CA TYR A 1100 -42.99 -62.54 10.06
C TYR A 1100 -43.63 -61.35 9.32
N ARG A 1101 -43.78 -61.43 7.98
CA ARG A 1101 -44.48 -60.39 7.21
C ARG A 1101 -45.96 -60.29 7.61
N LEU A 1102 -46.64 -61.42 7.75
CA LEU A 1102 -48.05 -61.48 8.17
C LEU A 1102 -48.25 -60.93 9.60
N GLU A 1103 -47.40 -61.31 10.56
CA GLU A 1103 -47.44 -60.79 11.93
C GLU A 1103 -47.22 -59.25 11.97
N TYR A 1104 -46.37 -58.72 11.10
CA TYR A 1104 -46.13 -57.28 11.00
C TYR A 1104 -47.30 -56.52 10.36
N GLU A 1105 -47.92 -57.08 9.30
CA GLU A 1105 -49.14 -56.56 8.67
C GLU A 1105 -50.31 -56.52 9.67
N GLU A 1106 -50.52 -57.59 10.45
CA GLU A 1106 -51.56 -57.67 11.50
C GLU A 1106 -51.33 -56.68 12.65
N LEU A 1107 -50.06 -56.48 13.06
CA LEU A 1107 -49.71 -55.49 14.08
C LEU A 1107 -50.02 -54.05 13.62
N ILE A 1108 -49.72 -53.71 12.36
CA ILE A 1108 -50.09 -52.41 11.79
C ILE A 1108 -51.61 -52.26 11.73
N ALA A 1109 -52.35 -53.28 11.30
CA ALA A 1109 -53.81 -53.24 11.27
C ALA A 1109 -54.40 -53.01 12.68
N THR A 1110 -53.92 -53.73 13.68
CA THR A 1110 -54.36 -53.62 15.08
C THR A 1110 -54.06 -52.23 15.66
N LEU A 1111 -52.87 -51.69 15.40
CA LEU A 1111 -52.50 -50.35 15.85
C LEU A 1111 -53.32 -49.24 15.15
N ASN A 1112 -53.70 -49.42 13.89
CA ASN A 1112 -54.61 -48.49 13.20
C ASN A 1112 -56.00 -48.47 13.84
N ILE A 1113 -56.60 -49.64 14.07
CA ILE A 1113 -57.92 -49.75 14.71
C ILE A 1113 -57.90 -49.09 16.10
N SER A 1114 -56.84 -49.34 16.89
CA SER A 1114 -56.68 -48.70 18.22
C SER A 1114 -56.56 -47.17 18.16
N ILE A 1115 -56.04 -46.62 17.07
CA ILE A 1115 -55.92 -45.17 16.83
C ILE A 1115 -57.27 -44.57 16.38
N GLU A 1116 -58.07 -45.33 15.64
CA GLU A 1116 -59.40 -44.91 15.15
C GLU A 1116 -60.47 -44.97 16.26
N ASP A 1117 -60.41 -45.97 17.16
CA ASP A 1117 -61.31 -46.12 18.32
C ASP A 1117 -60.98 -45.19 19.50
N GLY A 1118 -59.91 -44.39 19.42
CA GLY A 1118 -59.59 -43.33 20.41
C GLY A 1118 -58.85 -43.80 21.67
N ASP A 1119 -58.08 -44.89 21.62
CA ASP A 1119 -57.21 -45.30 22.75
C ASP A 1119 -56.06 -44.30 22.95
N ASP A 1120 -55.75 -43.98 24.21
CA ASP A 1120 -54.92 -42.83 24.61
C ASP A 1120 -53.40 -43.09 24.47
N LYS A 1121 -53.01 -43.91 23.49
CA LYS A 1121 -51.62 -44.11 23.07
C LYS A 1121 -51.25 -42.99 22.09
N PRO A 1122 -50.47 -41.97 22.51
CA PRO A 1122 -50.19 -40.85 21.63
C PRO A 1122 -49.43 -41.32 20.38
N LEU A 1123 -49.96 -40.93 19.22
CA LEU A 1123 -49.20 -40.90 17.98
C LEU A 1123 -47.89 -40.15 18.22
N LEU A 1124 -46.78 -40.70 17.74
CA LEU A 1124 -45.46 -40.13 17.97
C LEU A 1124 -45.43 -38.68 17.47
N ASP A 1125 -44.88 -37.79 18.28
CA ASP A 1125 -44.38 -36.49 17.86
C ASP A 1125 -42.88 -36.60 17.52
N GLU A 1126 -42.26 -35.52 17.03
CA GLU A 1126 -40.82 -35.49 16.72
C GLU A 1126 -39.95 -35.86 17.95
N THR A 1127 -40.35 -35.43 19.16
CA THR A 1127 -39.64 -35.83 20.40
C THR A 1127 -39.92 -37.28 20.79
N GLY A 1128 -41.09 -37.81 20.45
CA GLY A 1128 -41.48 -39.21 20.60
C GLY A 1128 -40.63 -40.13 19.73
N VAL A 1129 -40.41 -39.79 18.46
CA VAL A 1129 -39.50 -40.53 17.57
C VAL A 1129 -38.09 -40.56 18.15
N CYS A 1130 -37.54 -39.42 18.56
CA CYS A 1130 -36.21 -39.35 19.17
C CYS A 1130 -36.09 -40.18 20.47
N ARG A 1131 -37.14 -40.20 21.31
CA ARG A 1131 -37.19 -41.02 22.53
C ARG A 1131 -37.26 -42.52 22.20
N LEU A 1132 -38.04 -42.91 21.20
CA LEU A 1132 -38.19 -44.28 20.75
C LEU A 1132 -36.87 -44.84 20.15
N VAL A 1133 -36.18 -44.06 19.31
CA VAL A 1133 -34.87 -44.47 18.78
C VAL A 1133 -33.84 -44.62 19.91
N LYS A 1134 -33.84 -43.72 20.90
CA LYS A 1134 -32.97 -43.85 22.08
C LYS A 1134 -33.27 -45.10 22.91
N SER A 1135 -34.52 -45.49 23.11
CA SER A 1135 -34.86 -46.70 23.88
C SER A 1135 -34.44 -47.97 23.15
N LEU A 1136 -34.54 -48.02 21.81
CA LEU A 1136 -34.02 -49.14 21.02
C LEU A 1136 -32.51 -49.34 21.18
N TYR A 1137 -31.73 -48.25 21.28
CA TYR A 1137 -30.29 -48.35 21.56
C TYR A 1137 -29.94 -48.72 23.01
N THR A 1138 -30.92 -48.89 23.90
CA THR A 1138 -30.73 -49.34 25.30
C THR A 1138 -31.16 -50.79 25.54
N LEU A 1139 -31.58 -51.51 24.48
CA LEU A 1139 -31.92 -52.94 24.56
C LEU A 1139 -30.69 -53.77 24.97
N LYS A 1140 -30.87 -54.67 25.94
CA LYS A 1140 -29.81 -55.39 26.67
C LYS A 1140 -28.93 -56.24 25.76
N HIS A 1141 -29.51 -56.85 24.72
CA HIS A 1141 -28.80 -57.74 23.81
C HIS A 1141 -28.54 -57.10 22.45
N TYR A 1142 -29.53 -56.47 21.81
CA TYR A 1142 -29.40 -56.02 20.41
C TYR A 1142 -29.28 -54.50 20.24
N GLY A 1143 -29.32 -53.72 21.33
CA GLY A 1143 -29.25 -52.25 21.28
C GLY A 1143 -27.92 -51.71 20.74
N GLU A 1144 -26.79 -52.29 21.14
CA GLU A 1144 -25.47 -51.93 20.59
C GLU A 1144 -25.31 -52.36 19.13
N SER A 1145 -25.84 -53.54 18.76
CA SER A 1145 -25.80 -54.02 17.37
C SER A 1145 -26.61 -53.10 16.44
N LEU A 1146 -27.80 -52.67 16.88
CA LEU A 1146 -28.65 -51.73 16.16
C LEU A 1146 -27.96 -50.36 16.02
N ARG A 1147 -27.33 -49.87 17.10
CA ARG A 1147 -26.55 -48.62 17.06
C ARG A 1147 -25.37 -48.73 16.09
N GLY A 1148 -24.56 -49.78 16.18
CA GLY A 1148 -23.40 -49.98 15.32
C GLY A 1148 -23.76 -50.11 13.83
N LEU A 1149 -24.88 -50.78 13.51
CA LEU A 1149 -25.40 -50.82 12.13
C LEU A 1149 -25.90 -49.43 11.66
N GLY A 1150 -26.55 -48.66 12.53
CA GLY A 1150 -26.93 -47.26 12.25
C GLY A 1150 -25.72 -46.35 12.01
N ASP A 1151 -24.72 -46.42 12.89
CA ASP A 1151 -23.49 -45.62 12.84
C ASP A 1151 -22.68 -45.93 11.58
N VAL A 1152 -22.61 -47.20 11.13
CA VAL A 1152 -21.94 -47.57 9.87
C VAL A 1152 -22.67 -47.02 8.64
N VAL A 1153 -24.00 -47.03 8.63
CA VAL A 1153 -24.82 -46.40 7.57
C VAL A 1153 -24.62 -44.88 7.55
N GLN A 1154 -24.52 -44.25 8.73
CA GLN A 1154 -24.30 -42.80 8.89
C GLN A 1154 -22.88 -42.38 8.47
N ALA A 1155 -21.84 -43.11 8.92
CA ALA A 1155 -20.43 -42.86 8.60
C ALA A 1155 -20.05 -43.19 7.14
N ALA A 1156 -20.97 -43.79 6.37
CA ALA A 1156 -20.86 -43.95 4.92
C ALA A 1156 -21.42 -42.75 4.13
N GLN A 1157 -22.11 -41.79 4.77
CA GLN A 1157 -22.84 -40.70 4.09
C GLN A 1157 -22.32 -39.28 4.38
N ALA A 1158 -21.39 -39.09 5.31
CA ALA A 1158 -20.86 -37.76 5.67
C ALA A 1158 -19.76 -37.25 4.72
N ALA A 1159 -20.12 -36.44 3.71
CA ALA A 1159 -19.18 -35.63 2.93
C ALA A 1159 -19.89 -34.43 2.26
N GLY A 1160 -19.87 -33.25 2.90
CA GLY A 1160 -20.67 -32.11 2.44
C GLY A 1160 -20.36 -30.73 3.05
N TYR A 1161 -19.16 -30.47 3.56
CA TYR A 1161 -18.81 -29.12 4.03
C TYR A 1161 -18.32 -28.25 2.85
N ARG A 1162 -19.06 -27.18 2.52
CA ARG A 1162 -18.75 -26.25 1.42
C ARG A 1162 -19.14 -24.80 1.76
N GLU A 1163 -18.31 -24.12 2.54
CA GLU A 1163 -18.36 -22.65 2.66
C GLU A 1163 -17.12 -22.05 1.95
N LYS A 1164 -17.33 -21.15 0.99
CA LYS A 1164 -16.24 -20.37 0.38
C LYS A 1164 -16.29 -18.94 0.94
N PRO A 1165 -15.37 -18.52 1.82
CA PRO A 1165 -15.33 -17.15 2.29
C PRO A 1165 -14.96 -16.20 1.14
N ALA A 1166 -15.91 -15.36 0.74
CA ALA A 1166 -15.69 -14.30 -0.23
C ALA A 1166 -14.70 -13.25 0.31
N ARG A 1167 -13.63 -12.97 -0.44
CA ARG A 1167 -12.65 -11.92 -0.11
C ARG A 1167 -12.96 -10.64 -0.89
N LEU A 1168 -13.99 -9.90 -0.46
CA LEU A 1168 -14.24 -8.54 -0.94
C LEU A 1168 -13.07 -7.63 -0.56
N ARG A 1169 -12.67 -6.72 -1.45
CA ARG A 1169 -11.50 -5.84 -1.26
C ARG A 1169 -11.88 -4.46 -0.73
N ALA A 1170 -13.10 -3.99 -1.00
CA ALA A 1170 -13.58 -2.67 -0.61
C ALA A 1170 -13.96 -2.54 0.88
N ARG A 1171 -13.83 -1.32 1.42
CA ARG A 1171 -14.34 -0.94 2.76
C ARG A 1171 -15.85 -0.67 2.66
N THR A 1172 -16.69 -1.50 3.26
CA THR A 1172 -18.14 -1.27 3.36
C THR A 1172 -18.43 -0.02 4.22
N ARG A 1173 -18.81 1.09 3.58
CA ARG A 1173 -19.16 2.39 4.22
C ARG A 1173 -20.58 2.46 4.79
N TRP A 1174 -21.31 1.34 4.82
CA TRP A 1174 -22.73 1.30 5.16
C TRP A 1174 -23.01 1.53 6.65
N THR A 1175 -23.63 2.67 6.96
CA THR A 1175 -24.29 2.92 8.25
C THR A 1175 -25.79 2.63 8.14
N LEU A 1176 -26.26 1.59 8.83
CA LEU A 1176 -27.68 1.24 8.87
C LEU A 1176 -28.49 2.28 9.66
N PRO A 1177 -29.56 2.87 9.09
CA PRO A 1177 -30.42 3.79 9.82
C PRO A 1177 -31.03 3.09 11.06
N GLY A 1178 -30.86 3.70 12.24
CA GLY A 1178 -31.41 3.18 13.50
C GLY A 1178 -30.39 2.87 14.60
N PHE A 1179 -29.08 2.89 14.31
CA PHE A 1179 -28.03 2.92 15.34
C PHE A 1179 -27.41 4.32 15.42
N THR A 1180 -27.68 5.02 16.52
CA THR A 1180 -26.99 6.27 16.87
C THR A 1180 -25.55 5.97 17.26
N ALA A 1181 -24.58 6.44 16.45
CA ALA A 1181 -23.21 6.62 16.92
C ALA A 1181 -23.13 7.81 17.90
N PRO A 1182 -22.25 7.80 18.91
CA PRO A 1182 -22.10 8.93 19.82
C PRO A 1182 -21.40 10.11 19.12
N ILE A 1183 -22.12 11.21 18.95
CA ILE A 1183 -21.65 12.61 18.91
C ILE A 1183 -20.28 12.83 18.22
N SER A 1184 -20.29 13.09 16.91
CA SER A 1184 -19.27 13.93 16.29
C SER A 1184 -19.58 15.41 16.57
N TYR A 1185 -18.63 16.15 17.14
CA TYR A 1185 -18.78 17.59 17.38
C TYR A 1185 -18.91 18.36 16.06
N SER A 1186 -20.06 18.99 15.83
CA SER A 1186 -20.24 19.98 14.77
C SER A 1186 -19.60 21.31 15.19
N SER A 1187 -18.58 21.76 14.44
CA SER A 1187 -18.10 23.13 14.55
C SER A 1187 -19.14 24.08 13.95
N ASN A 1188 -19.80 24.88 14.80
CA ASN A 1188 -20.65 25.97 14.36
C ASN A 1188 -19.85 26.98 13.53
N GLN A 1189 -20.37 27.37 12.37
CA GLN A 1189 -20.25 28.74 11.88
C GLN A 1189 -21.61 29.23 11.39
N ASP A 1190 -21.90 30.49 11.71
CA ASP A 1190 -23.26 31.00 11.80
C ASP A 1190 -23.94 31.25 10.45
N SER A 1191 -25.23 30.90 10.41
CA SER A 1191 -26.15 31.38 9.38
C SER A 1191 -26.68 32.77 9.75
N SER A 1192 -26.28 33.81 8.99
CA SER A 1192 -26.99 35.10 9.00
C SER A 1192 -27.63 35.36 7.63
N SER A 1193 -28.96 35.44 7.62
CA SER A 1193 -29.83 35.68 6.47
C SER A 1193 -29.59 37.02 5.75
N LEU A 1194 -29.87 37.10 4.44
CA LEU A 1194 -30.53 38.26 3.82
C LEU A 1194 -31.15 37.97 2.42
N SER A 1195 -32.46 38.18 2.35
CA SER A 1195 -33.35 38.58 1.22
C SER A 1195 -32.96 38.43 -0.27
N SER A 1196 -33.98 38.01 -1.03
CA SER A 1196 -34.14 38.07 -2.49
C SER A 1196 -34.15 39.47 -3.14
N SER A 1197 -33.61 39.59 -4.37
CA SER A 1197 -34.23 40.35 -5.48
C SER A 1197 -33.57 40.07 -6.85
N SER A 1198 -34.23 40.50 -7.93
CA SER A 1198 -33.98 40.17 -9.35
C SER A 1198 -33.08 41.15 -10.12
N HIS A 1199 -32.36 40.69 -11.19
CA HIS A 1199 -32.54 41.13 -12.59
C HIS A 1199 -31.44 40.68 -13.60
N HIS A 1200 -31.89 40.14 -14.74
CA HIS A 1200 -31.39 40.22 -16.14
C HIS A 1200 -29.92 39.94 -16.59
N PRO A 1201 -29.70 39.64 -17.91
CA PRO A 1201 -28.44 39.11 -18.50
C PRO A 1201 -27.86 40.07 -19.59
N PRO A 1202 -27.26 39.59 -20.71
CA PRO A 1202 -25.90 39.05 -20.97
C PRO A 1202 -24.95 40.17 -21.53
N PRO A 1203 -23.78 39.90 -22.18
CA PRO A 1203 -23.66 39.46 -23.61
C PRO A 1203 -22.59 38.35 -23.83
N GLU A 1204 -22.69 37.43 -24.80
CA GLU A 1204 -22.65 37.48 -26.28
C GLU A 1204 -21.28 37.66 -26.97
N TYR A 1205 -20.89 36.57 -27.67
CA TYR A 1205 -20.25 36.47 -28.99
C TYR A 1205 -19.09 37.37 -29.46
N SER A 1206 -18.07 36.68 -30.04
CA SER A 1206 -17.57 37.00 -31.39
C SER A 1206 -17.12 35.73 -32.11
N THR A 1207 -17.53 35.57 -33.36
CA THR A 1207 -17.24 34.44 -34.29
C THR A 1207 -16.06 34.78 -35.23
N VAL A 1208 -15.90 34.02 -36.34
CA VAL A 1208 -15.16 34.32 -37.62
C VAL A 1208 -13.79 33.60 -37.76
N VAL A 1209 -13.46 32.82 -38.82
CA VAL A 1209 -14.26 32.24 -39.94
C VAL A 1209 -13.47 31.18 -40.78
N ASN A 1210 -14.21 30.22 -41.37
CA ASN A 1210 -14.00 29.47 -42.64
C ASN A 1210 -12.80 28.55 -43.03
N ASN A 1211 -13.25 27.43 -43.67
CA ASN A 1211 -12.73 26.73 -44.88
C ASN A 1211 -11.33 26.08 -44.85
N GLY A 1212 -11.13 24.84 -45.29
CA GLY A 1212 -11.96 23.94 -46.10
C GLY A 1212 -11.14 23.28 -47.22
N TYR A 1213 -11.27 21.95 -47.39
CA TYR A 1213 -10.85 21.12 -48.54
C TYR A 1213 -9.38 21.13 -49.03
N THR A 1214 -8.75 19.96 -49.09
CA THR A 1214 -8.77 19.12 -50.31
C THR A 1214 -8.10 17.75 -50.09
N SER A 1215 -8.47 16.79 -50.93
CA SER A 1215 -7.96 15.42 -50.98
C SER A 1215 -6.78 15.27 -51.95
N THR A 1216 -5.98 14.21 -51.81
CA THR A 1216 -5.39 13.55 -53.01
C THR A 1216 -5.11 12.07 -52.80
N THR A 1217 -5.38 11.31 -53.86
CA THR A 1217 -5.37 9.85 -53.98
C THR A 1217 -4.01 9.26 -54.32
N THR A 1218 -3.78 8.00 -53.92
CA THR A 1218 -3.38 6.81 -54.74
C THR A 1218 -2.80 5.73 -53.81
N LYS A 1219 -2.84 4.41 -54.02
CA LYS A 1219 -3.67 3.43 -54.77
C LYS A 1219 -2.88 2.10 -54.70
N GLN A 1220 -3.55 0.96 -54.40
CA GLN A 1220 -3.20 -0.40 -54.87
C GLN A 1220 -1.84 -1.02 -54.42
N GLN A 1221 -1.65 -2.35 -54.25
CA GLN A 1221 -2.52 -3.54 -54.09
C GLN A 1221 -1.62 -4.73 -53.66
N GLN A 1222 -2.19 -5.76 -52.99
CA GLN A 1222 -2.01 -7.24 -53.17
C GLN A 1222 -0.60 -7.86 -53.48
N THR A 1223 -0.19 -9.12 -53.22
CA THR A 1223 -0.64 -10.40 -52.59
C THR A 1223 0.53 -11.41 -52.83
N ASN A 1224 0.70 -12.63 -52.27
CA ASN A 1224 0.05 -13.44 -51.23
C ASN A 1224 0.99 -14.63 -50.88
N TYR A 1225 0.91 -15.18 -49.65
CA TYR A 1225 1.05 -16.64 -49.34
C TYR A 1225 2.42 -17.32 -49.62
N VAL A 1226 2.76 -18.53 -49.14
CA VAL A 1226 2.47 -19.39 -47.95
C VAL A 1226 3.54 -20.51 -47.99
N ALA A 1227 4.00 -21.05 -46.85
CA ALA A 1227 4.22 -22.50 -46.61
C ALA A 1227 5.18 -22.82 -45.44
N LEU A 1228 4.76 -23.78 -44.62
CA LEU A 1228 5.54 -24.65 -43.71
C LEU A 1228 6.08 -25.87 -44.54
N PRO A 1229 6.66 -26.98 -44.01
CA PRO A 1229 6.87 -27.38 -42.60
C PRO A 1229 8.21 -28.12 -42.28
N ASP A 1230 8.32 -28.63 -41.04
CA ASP A 1230 9.11 -29.79 -40.51
C ASP A 1230 10.65 -29.89 -40.76
N GLY A 1231 11.49 -30.46 -39.87
CA GLY A 1231 11.30 -31.00 -38.52
C GLY A 1231 12.51 -31.83 -38.02
N THR A 1232 12.63 -32.00 -36.69
CA THR A 1232 13.26 -33.15 -35.98
C THR A 1232 14.81 -33.32 -35.85
N ILE A 1233 15.32 -33.03 -34.63
CA ILE A 1233 16.23 -33.81 -33.73
C ILE A 1233 17.42 -34.63 -34.30
N ALA A 1234 18.64 -34.39 -33.77
CA ALA A 1234 19.58 -35.44 -33.29
C ALA A 1234 20.73 -34.89 -32.41
N GLN A 1235 21.16 -35.67 -31.41
CA GLN A 1235 22.37 -35.46 -30.57
C GLN A 1235 23.57 -36.24 -31.13
N MET A 1236 24.81 -35.85 -30.81
CA MET A 1236 25.86 -36.73 -30.24
C MET A 1236 27.25 -36.06 -30.10
N ALA A 1237 27.93 -36.34 -28.99
CA ALA A 1237 29.40 -36.30 -28.81
C ALA A 1237 29.91 -37.78 -28.79
N PRO A 1238 31.22 -38.17 -28.73
CA PRO A 1238 32.24 -37.66 -27.78
C PRO A 1238 33.76 -37.80 -28.19
N GLN A 1239 34.69 -37.65 -27.20
CA GLN A 1239 36.00 -38.36 -27.03
C GLN A 1239 37.29 -37.93 -27.83
N VAL A 1240 38.58 -38.01 -27.37
CA VAL A 1240 39.35 -37.93 -26.06
C VAL A 1240 40.84 -37.53 -26.36
N VAL A 1241 41.64 -37.17 -25.33
CA VAL A 1241 43.15 -37.17 -25.19
C VAL A 1241 43.90 -35.94 -25.79
N GLY A 1242 44.89 -35.31 -25.11
CA GLY A 1242 45.35 -35.50 -23.73
C GLY A 1242 46.51 -34.59 -23.26
N GLU A 1243 46.74 -34.66 -21.94
CA GLU A 1243 48.01 -34.62 -21.17
C GLU A 1243 49.09 -33.50 -21.28
N ARG A 1244 49.36 -32.91 -20.09
CA ARG A 1244 50.67 -32.49 -19.48
C ARG A 1244 51.64 -31.57 -20.27
N GLY A 1245 52.29 -30.56 -19.66
CA GLY A 1245 52.21 -30.04 -18.29
C GLY A 1245 53.38 -29.10 -17.90
N SER A 1246 53.23 -28.47 -16.72
CA SER A 1246 54.28 -27.91 -15.82
C SER A 1246 55.24 -26.77 -16.23
N SER A 1247 55.17 -25.70 -15.41
CA SER A 1247 56.28 -24.92 -14.82
C SER A 1247 56.97 -23.81 -15.63
N GLY A 1248 57.54 -22.80 -14.94
CA GLY A 1248 58.49 -21.84 -15.53
C GLY A 1248 58.33 -20.36 -15.13
N SER A 1249 58.38 -20.05 -13.83
CA SER A 1249 58.25 -18.69 -13.29
C SER A 1249 59.38 -17.69 -13.65
N ARG A 1250 59.02 -16.39 -13.69
CA ARG A 1250 59.73 -15.19 -13.12
C ARG A 1250 60.73 -14.34 -13.95
N VAL A 1251 60.48 -13.01 -13.87
CA VAL A 1251 61.42 -11.89 -13.51
C VAL A 1251 62.03 -10.96 -14.60
N PHE A 1252 61.37 -9.79 -14.74
CA PHE A 1252 61.90 -8.39 -14.71
C PHE A 1252 62.72 -7.72 -15.83
N ARG A 1253 62.56 -6.37 -15.84
CA ARG A 1253 63.42 -5.26 -16.33
C ARG A 1253 63.38 -4.95 -17.85
N LYS A 1254 63.44 -3.68 -18.30
CA LYS A 1254 63.28 -2.33 -17.68
C LYS A 1254 63.34 -1.26 -18.82
N LEU A 1255 62.95 0.00 -18.55
CA LEU A 1255 63.27 1.23 -19.32
C LEU A 1255 62.49 1.39 -20.65
N LYS A 1256 62.21 2.60 -21.20
CA LYS A 1256 62.59 3.98 -20.80
C LYS A 1256 61.60 5.03 -21.35
N THR A 1257 61.29 6.03 -20.52
CA THR A 1257 61.05 7.47 -20.81
C THR A 1257 60.71 7.98 -22.22
N SER A 1258 59.70 8.87 -22.29
CA SER A 1258 59.92 10.29 -22.66
C SER A 1258 58.79 11.20 -22.17
N PHE A 1259 59.16 12.39 -21.70
CA PHE A 1259 58.29 13.47 -21.19
C PHE A 1259 58.11 14.56 -22.26
N SER A 1260 56.98 15.29 -22.24
CA SER A 1260 56.93 16.70 -22.66
C SER A 1260 55.75 17.43 -21.98
N PHE A 1261 56.00 18.65 -21.52
CA PHE A 1261 55.08 19.51 -20.75
C PHE A 1261 54.39 20.56 -21.63
N LEU A 1262 53.31 21.16 -21.09
CA LEU A 1262 52.77 22.52 -21.35
C LEU A 1262 52.25 22.86 -22.75
N THR A 1263 50.93 23.12 -22.83
CA THR A 1263 50.38 24.49 -22.66
C THR A 1263 49.07 24.42 -21.89
#